data_AF-A0A9X2ZNA0-F1
#
_entry.id   AF-A0A9X2ZNA0-F1
#
_cell.length_a   1.000
_cell.length_b   1.000
_cell.length_c   1.000
_cell.angle_alpha   90.00
_cell.angle_beta   90.00
_cell.angle_gamma   90.00
#
_symmetry.space_group_name_H-M   'P 1'
#
loop_
_entity.id
_entity.type
_entity.pdbx_description
1 polymer ?
#
loop_
_entity_poly.entity_id
_entity_poly.type
_entity_poly.pdbx_seq_one_letter_code
_entity_poly.pdbx_strand_id
1 'polypeptide(L)'
;MSTVFDFTYTLNSETTQNEVLYNSTTTAAKVEYGPTSHFFVDESKLSSTVAANYTTDAFGPVTGSLTTKYRTTSKIRATGTDPVKVMAICNGQVLIQPQTGDATKVNLILKPSDTYAPLKIKYFIYRGVNKADLIGNNILKPVVNNDPNQPIFLNKLWTQYIAFNTSLKDPGTGQNFPLPNEFPSFLIGYDETQSDNTLIENYFTKKDINISYQIPLCKAGEHLGNFTGEIGLDIVLDHGDYQLQNQEELFKLDLKFAREKEHVFDTATIPSSTPVKVKRYKEYIHQFMDAAAFWGSHMECGNIKTIATEIAKTAGLTKNDDIFSKIVNKYQTQNKIYLYIQAENNRSYNYYDTTRKVYGFSTAGQLNTSSGWPIIIEELTVTVSNPPKYRKALAFNLEYNIHVCDGTFTTDTSVSPNKHIANIVIPEYERHVSIDIISPKNNTSLYPYIERPISQEGFISEKMQFEIPDNATISGALPSGLNHQLKPGFIFGTPTVAGLSSIKVVANSKVQNINFIINSTSAPLIEYLTGKTKQIDITFQINGTKSCASFLMLYGNLKQEFPLKNYYNDLFPVNLTTNFLLPTTETENMSSWVTYDKSRMVNLDDILSVGASIQNKLVFDNGKGAAVSGVAPRKTRRLYMAILKRNSDHNTEYNNLNIDTITSGIAKTTTTQDQYALNLYNDLDFSVYKGTFNDGSNILNSLTLIHNNDLSKKNSYFHFGITNEEYNKLVHGQTTIPVVTPPAIVPQFLPTDADNVYFHLEEISTFTTQNVQKFKVGMRFEDNTGAIVTLFPLPANDVFVYTIDGNYFFSKEYAEFHEFFEEYPKAKADFRVKLPYAGEFGFDWMRVGDTIAAGDVDYKNHVGKLYKDPAYKIIENDINKDTGNFVKISKMYKKFELEYKPIPIQWEVNNNVDKYYVPMLTIYPPYIPSIAPAIDLDRQPIYVAPYNDDLNRVAKLTLNLKITVVPTKIELVYDQTLLEITSSTTPIVIPTSLGNSTLDIYIKCLKEIGVEQQIKVVGYYGTSGKPQTLGILKVNPNVKSKRFSKKVALITVKTNLNGTIKVPVANDKALFLKQFLRQILITPVIKSVELDMTVGPASATLNSNYMHFDNVSHPLNPQNVLVTSNATIPNFIPLYDFLLSQNAPGTTIPISTFYNGYYILFFFSDDGGSLNTSHVYHGLNGLSQPTKNTMLVFASANDATATHEFIHTANLPHSFSAYEASKFAKFTYEPHFTDNILDYSHKVSINRVSLWNWQGKIAKQASEIEP
;
A
#
# COMPACT_ATOMS: atom_id res chain seq x y z
N MET A 1 -8.75 -31.33 37.12
CA MET A 1 -8.43 -30.88 38.49
C MET A 1 -6.97 -30.48 38.52
N SER A 2 -6.68 -29.36 39.18
CA SER A 2 -5.40 -28.93 39.74
C SER A 2 -4.15 -29.10 38.87
N THR A 3 -3.62 -27.95 38.42
CA THR A 3 -2.21 -27.50 38.55
C THR A 3 -1.12 -28.53 38.35
N VAL A 4 -0.07 -28.19 37.57
CA VAL A 4 1.33 -28.33 38.00
C VAL A 4 2.39 -28.07 36.89
N PHE A 5 3.47 -27.39 37.32
CA PHE A 5 4.89 -27.34 36.92
C PHE A 5 5.47 -26.38 35.86
N ASP A 6 6.42 -25.63 36.40
CA ASP A 6 7.57 -24.90 35.86
C ASP A 6 8.76 -25.83 35.51
N PHE A 7 9.46 -25.46 34.42
CA PHE A 7 10.85 -25.69 33.98
C PHE A 7 11.56 -27.07 34.07
N THR A 8 12.03 -27.60 32.91
CA THR A 8 13.47 -27.94 32.65
C THR A 8 13.77 -28.17 31.14
N TYR A 9 14.94 -27.73 30.66
CA TYR A 9 15.54 -28.00 29.33
C TYR A 9 16.46 -29.25 29.37
N THR A 10 16.58 -30.03 28.26
CA THR A 10 17.82 -30.37 27.49
C THR A 10 17.56 -31.43 26.38
N LEU A 11 18.45 -31.42 25.37
CA LEU A 11 18.48 -31.88 23.96
C LEU A 11 18.51 -33.39 23.58
N ASN A 12 18.05 -33.63 22.33
CA ASN A 12 18.44 -34.60 21.27
C ASN A 12 18.02 -36.10 21.32
N SER A 13 17.29 -36.56 20.29
CA SER A 13 17.72 -37.62 19.33
C SER A 13 16.66 -37.95 18.25
N GLU A 14 17.12 -37.90 16.99
CA GLU A 14 16.81 -38.77 15.83
C GLU A 14 15.42 -38.75 15.11
N THR A 15 15.49 -38.24 13.86
CA THR A 15 14.76 -38.53 12.59
C THR A 15 13.72 -39.67 12.56
N THR A 16 12.56 -39.61 11.88
CA THR A 16 12.32 -39.30 10.45
C THR A 16 10.86 -38.86 10.12
N GLN A 17 10.78 -37.91 9.17
CA GLN A 17 9.78 -37.67 8.10
C GLN A 17 8.25 -37.68 8.29
N ASN A 18 7.70 -36.56 7.80
CA ASN A 18 6.43 -36.34 7.09
C ASN A 18 5.12 -36.28 7.90
N GLU A 19 4.75 -35.07 8.30
CA GLU A 19 3.44 -34.50 7.95
C GLU A 19 3.45 -32.97 8.07
N VAL A 20 3.13 -32.31 6.95
CA VAL A 20 3.00 -30.86 6.80
C VAL A 20 1.63 -30.45 7.32
N LEU A 21 1.58 -29.72 8.44
CA LEU A 21 0.36 -29.05 8.92
C LEU A 21 0.47 -27.55 8.67
N TYR A 22 -0.26 -27.10 7.64
CA TYR A 22 -0.55 -25.70 7.37
C TYR A 22 -1.50 -25.14 8.44
N ASN A 23 -0.95 -24.42 9.42
CA ASN A 23 -1.73 -23.55 10.29
C ASN A 23 -1.72 -22.12 9.73
N SER A 24 -2.84 -21.72 9.13
CA SER A 24 -3.13 -20.37 8.64
C SER A 24 -3.45 -19.41 9.78
N THR A 25 -2.50 -19.21 10.70
CA THR A 25 -2.46 -18.04 11.59
C THR A 25 -1.25 -17.20 11.22
N THR A 26 -1.33 -16.54 10.07
CA THR A 26 -0.38 -15.46 9.76
C THR A 26 -1.09 -14.13 9.98
N THR A 27 -1.08 -13.66 11.23
CA THR A 27 -0.38 -12.39 11.45
C THR A 27 0.95 -12.58 10.75
N ALA A 28 1.11 -12.05 9.54
CA ALA A 28 2.42 -12.03 8.90
C ALA A 28 3.36 -11.44 9.96
N ALA A 29 4.27 -12.26 10.48
CA ALA A 29 5.25 -11.79 11.42
C ALA A 29 5.94 -10.63 10.70
N LYS A 30 5.67 -9.40 11.17
CA LYS A 30 6.53 -8.26 10.84
C LYS A 30 7.93 -8.77 11.11
N VAL A 31 8.81 -8.70 10.12
CA VAL A 31 10.23 -8.91 10.37
C VAL A 31 10.64 -7.79 11.32
N GLU A 32 10.60 -8.06 12.62
CA GLU A 32 11.05 -7.11 13.63
C GLU A 32 12.54 -6.90 13.40
N TYR A 33 12.92 -5.66 13.09
CA TYR A 33 14.33 -5.28 12.98
C TYR A 33 15.04 -5.60 14.29
N GLY A 34 15.92 -6.61 14.26
CA GLY A 34 16.68 -7.10 15.40
C GLY A 34 18.11 -7.45 14.99
N PRO A 35 18.95 -6.44 14.66
CA PRO A 35 20.25 -6.67 14.07
C PRO A 35 21.19 -7.38 15.06
N THR A 36 21.93 -8.37 14.57
CA THR A 36 22.98 -9.05 15.33
C THR A 36 24.32 -8.82 14.64
N SER A 37 25.29 -8.31 15.37
CA SER A 37 26.62 -7.96 14.84
C SER A 37 27.72 -8.27 15.84
N HIS A 38 28.96 -8.35 15.36
CA HIS A 38 30.15 -8.25 16.18
C HIS A 38 30.75 -6.84 16.03
N PHE A 39 31.21 -6.24 17.13
CA PHE A 39 31.88 -4.95 17.07
C PHE A 39 33.24 -5.08 16.39
N PHE A 40 33.55 -4.19 15.47
CA PHE A 40 34.62 -4.42 14.50
C PHE A 40 36.04 -4.18 15.00
N VAL A 41 36.21 -3.78 16.26
CA VAL A 41 37.52 -3.55 16.87
C VAL A 41 37.47 -3.87 18.36
N ASP A 42 38.63 -3.96 18.99
CA ASP A 42 38.74 -4.07 20.46
C ASP A 42 38.31 -2.76 21.14
N GLU A 43 37.09 -2.71 21.69
CA GLU A 43 36.49 -1.52 22.30
C GLU A 43 37.25 -1.00 23.52
N SER A 44 38.00 -1.89 24.19
CA SER A 44 38.75 -1.57 25.40
C SER A 44 40.00 -0.71 25.10
N LYS A 45 40.48 -0.75 23.85
CA LYS A 45 41.67 -0.01 23.38
C LYS A 45 41.31 1.26 22.59
N LEU A 46 40.05 1.68 22.63
CA LEU A 46 39.57 2.88 21.94
C LEU A 46 39.46 4.08 22.87
N SER A 47 39.92 5.24 22.38
CA SER A 47 39.79 6.51 23.09
C SER A 47 38.33 6.82 23.41
N SER A 48 38.05 7.18 24.68
CA SER A 48 36.77 7.76 25.10
C SER A 48 36.77 9.29 25.02
N THR A 49 37.94 9.91 24.81
CA THR A 49 38.11 11.36 24.83
C THR A 49 37.86 11.98 23.45
N VAL A 50 36.89 12.89 23.45
CA VAL A 50 36.22 13.42 22.28
C VAL A 50 36.59 14.89 21.99
N ALA A 51 37.57 15.53 22.66
CA ALA A 51 37.70 17.00 22.60
C ALA A 51 38.53 17.64 21.46
N ALA A 52 39.61 17.03 20.94
CA ALA A 52 40.53 17.76 20.05
C ALA A 52 40.28 17.62 18.52
N ASN A 53 39.66 16.52 18.08
CA ASN A 53 39.53 16.17 16.64
C ASN A 53 38.08 16.22 16.12
N TYR A 54 37.19 16.87 16.87
CA TYR A 54 35.73 16.87 16.64
C TYR A 54 35.31 17.31 15.23
N THR A 55 35.98 18.32 14.68
CA THR A 55 35.62 18.94 13.39
C THR A 55 36.10 18.16 12.18
N THR A 56 37.10 17.26 12.35
CA THR A 56 37.78 16.57 11.24
C THR A 56 37.41 15.09 11.10
N ASP A 57 36.78 14.47 12.10
CA ASP A 57 36.51 13.02 12.11
C ASP A 57 35.01 12.67 11.96
N ALA A 58 34.10 13.65 12.07
CA ALA A 58 32.66 13.41 12.03
C ALA A 58 32.13 13.07 10.62
N PHE A 59 31.18 12.13 10.57
CA PHE A 59 30.30 11.89 9.43
C PHE A 59 29.39 13.11 9.21
N GLY A 60 29.22 13.56 7.98
CA GLY A 60 28.43 14.75 7.66
C GLY A 60 29.20 15.85 6.92
N PRO A 61 28.62 17.06 6.83
CA PRO A 61 29.26 18.23 6.23
C PRO A 61 30.62 18.54 6.87
N VAL A 62 31.64 18.77 6.04
CA VAL A 62 33.01 19.01 6.53
C VAL A 62 33.17 20.45 7.02
N THR A 63 33.65 20.62 8.24
CA THR A 63 33.93 21.95 8.83
C THR A 63 34.86 22.77 7.92
N GLY A 64 34.50 24.04 7.66
CA GLY A 64 35.21 24.90 6.71
C GLY A 64 34.84 24.67 5.23
N SER A 65 33.99 23.70 4.92
CA SER A 65 33.48 23.41 3.57
C SER A 65 32.05 22.83 3.61
N LEU A 66 31.22 23.36 4.51
CA LEU A 66 29.92 22.78 4.90
C LEU A 66 28.96 22.58 3.72
N THR A 67 29.03 23.40 2.67
CA THR A 67 28.14 23.33 1.51
C THR A 67 28.70 22.54 0.33
N THR A 68 29.99 22.23 0.33
CA THR A 68 30.73 21.68 -0.82
C THR A 68 31.37 20.33 -0.55
N LYS A 69 31.62 19.97 0.71
CA LYS A 69 32.21 18.68 1.13
C LYS A 69 31.37 17.95 2.17
N TYR A 70 31.20 16.63 1.98
CA TYR A 70 30.49 15.74 2.90
C TYR A 70 31.28 14.45 3.13
N ARG A 71 31.63 14.17 4.38
CA ARG A 71 32.37 12.96 4.76
C ARG A 71 31.41 11.80 5.03
N THR A 72 31.71 10.63 4.45
CA THR A 72 30.95 9.39 4.73
C THR A 72 31.69 8.40 5.61
N THR A 73 33.00 8.57 5.78
CA THR A 73 33.81 7.69 6.63
C THR A 73 33.74 8.11 8.09
N SER A 74 33.16 7.26 8.94
CA SER A 74 33.19 7.43 10.40
C SER A 74 34.53 6.93 10.95
N LYS A 75 35.21 7.73 11.78
CA LYS A 75 36.56 7.40 12.30
C LYS A 75 36.56 7.15 13.79
N ILE A 76 37.41 6.22 14.22
CA ILE A 76 37.74 5.97 15.63
C ILE A 76 39.27 5.86 15.80
N ARG A 77 39.76 6.07 17.02
CA ARG A 77 41.20 6.15 17.32
C ARG A 77 41.59 5.24 18.48
N ALA A 78 42.79 4.66 18.37
CA ALA A 78 43.39 3.90 19.45
C ALA A 78 43.79 4.81 20.63
N THR A 79 43.76 4.31 21.86
CA THR A 79 44.25 5.03 23.05
C THR A 79 45.77 5.14 23.12
N GLY A 80 46.50 4.27 22.41
CA GLY A 80 47.96 4.20 22.43
C GLY A 80 48.54 3.81 21.07
N THR A 81 49.83 3.45 21.06
CA THR A 81 50.59 3.09 19.85
C THR A 81 50.53 1.61 19.51
N ASP A 82 50.04 0.77 20.42
CA ASP A 82 49.94 -0.68 20.21
C ASP A 82 48.90 -1.00 19.11
N PRO A 83 49.14 -2.03 18.28
CA PRO A 83 48.15 -2.51 17.33
C PRO A 83 46.84 -2.92 18.01
N VAL A 84 45.72 -2.46 17.45
CA VAL A 84 44.37 -2.79 17.90
C VAL A 84 43.73 -3.74 16.89
N LYS A 85 43.12 -4.83 17.38
CA LYS A 85 42.52 -5.86 16.52
C LYS A 85 41.33 -5.33 15.74
N VAL A 86 41.22 -5.76 14.49
CA VAL A 86 40.08 -5.53 13.58
C VAL A 86 39.35 -6.85 13.38
N MET A 87 38.04 -6.83 13.60
CA MET A 87 37.15 -8.00 13.62
C MET A 87 36.09 -7.87 12.52
N ALA A 88 35.72 -8.99 11.91
CA ALA A 88 34.61 -9.03 10.97
C ALA A 88 33.29 -8.70 11.68
N ILE A 89 32.51 -7.74 11.15
CA ILE A 89 31.23 -7.31 11.74
C ILE A 89 30.19 -8.43 11.68
N CYS A 90 30.19 -9.17 10.57
CA CYS A 90 29.20 -10.18 10.25
C CYS A 90 29.83 -11.31 9.43
N ASN A 91 29.06 -12.35 9.14
CA ASN A 91 29.46 -13.32 8.14
C ASN A 91 29.46 -12.65 6.76
N GLY A 92 30.41 -13.01 5.91
CA GLY A 92 30.51 -12.39 4.58
C GLY A 92 31.73 -12.83 3.78
N GLN A 93 32.05 -12.03 2.78
CA GLN A 93 33.25 -12.16 1.95
C GLN A 93 34.10 -10.89 2.05
N VAL A 94 35.43 -11.04 2.15
CA VAL A 94 36.36 -9.90 2.34
C VAL A 94 37.28 -9.75 1.15
N LEU A 95 37.15 -8.62 0.44
CA LEU A 95 38.06 -8.18 -0.62
C LEU A 95 39.13 -7.24 -0.02
N ILE A 96 40.41 -7.48 -0.33
CA ILE A 96 41.51 -6.63 0.15
C ILE A 96 41.98 -5.71 -0.96
N GLN A 97 42.13 -4.42 -0.68
CA GLN A 97 42.60 -3.41 -1.64
C GLN A 97 43.72 -2.52 -1.04
N PRO A 98 44.68 -2.04 -1.85
CA PRO A 98 45.67 -1.06 -1.40
C PRO A 98 45.00 0.24 -0.93
N GLN A 99 45.65 0.98 -0.04
CA GLN A 99 45.19 2.31 0.35
C GLN A 99 45.95 3.40 -0.41
N THR A 100 45.23 4.23 -1.15
CA THR A 100 45.79 5.38 -1.87
C THR A 100 46.33 6.41 -0.87
N GLY A 101 47.58 6.81 -1.06
CA GLY A 101 48.26 7.79 -0.21
C GLY A 101 48.97 7.22 1.02
N ASP A 102 48.80 5.93 1.34
CA ASP A 102 49.52 5.26 2.43
C ASP A 102 49.83 3.80 2.08
N ALA A 103 51.06 3.55 1.61
CA ALA A 103 51.51 2.22 1.20
C ALA A 103 51.67 1.23 2.38
N THR A 104 51.60 1.70 3.63
CA THR A 104 51.68 0.85 4.83
C THR A 104 50.32 0.27 5.24
N LYS A 105 49.25 0.68 4.55
CA LYS A 105 47.88 0.34 4.89
C LYS A 105 47.15 -0.35 3.73
N VAL A 106 46.10 -1.08 4.10
CA VAL A 106 45.13 -1.68 3.18
C VAL A 106 43.72 -1.34 3.65
N ASN A 107 42.79 -1.37 2.71
CA ASN A 107 41.36 -1.29 2.98
C ASN A 107 40.75 -2.69 2.81
N LEU A 108 39.82 -3.05 3.70
CA LEU A 108 39.09 -4.31 3.64
C LEU A 108 37.64 -4.01 3.29
N ILE A 109 37.12 -4.62 2.23
CA ILE A 109 35.74 -4.47 1.77
C ILE A 109 34.99 -5.77 2.09
N LEU A 110 34.13 -5.74 3.08
CA LEU A 110 33.31 -6.88 3.50
C LEU A 110 31.92 -6.79 2.87
N LYS A 111 31.59 -7.75 2.00
CA LYS A 111 30.22 -7.97 1.50
C LYS A 111 29.49 -8.91 2.45
N PRO A 112 28.43 -8.45 3.16
CA PRO A 112 27.75 -9.25 4.17
C PRO A 112 26.95 -10.39 3.52
N SER A 113 26.87 -11.52 4.22
CA SER A 113 25.88 -12.58 3.95
C SER A 113 24.74 -12.57 4.97
N ASP A 114 24.94 -11.92 6.11
CA ASP A 114 23.90 -11.71 7.13
C ASP A 114 22.93 -10.60 6.68
N THR A 115 21.67 -10.70 7.12
CA THR A 115 20.60 -9.75 6.75
C THR A 115 20.35 -8.73 7.85
N TYR A 116 20.24 -7.46 7.48
CA TYR A 116 19.96 -6.34 8.38
C TYR A 116 18.57 -5.70 8.14
N ALA A 117 17.63 -6.46 7.57
CA ALA A 117 16.32 -5.96 7.13
C ALA A 117 15.54 -5.25 8.25
N PRO A 118 14.95 -4.07 8.00
CA PRO A 118 14.71 -3.46 6.68
C PRO A 118 15.91 -2.69 6.07
N LEU A 119 17.04 -2.53 6.78
CA LEU A 119 18.24 -1.92 6.22
C LEU A 119 19.04 -2.96 5.42
N LYS A 120 19.35 -2.67 4.16
CA LYS A 120 20.22 -3.54 3.37
C LYS A 120 21.61 -2.94 3.32
N ILE A 121 22.60 -3.69 3.81
CA ILE A 121 24.00 -3.27 3.76
C ILE A 121 24.66 -3.92 2.55
N LYS A 122 25.25 -3.12 1.66
CA LYS A 122 26.00 -3.59 0.49
C LYS A 122 27.42 -3.97 0.89
N TYR A 123 28.12 -3.06 1.57
CA TYR A 123 29.50 -3.27 2.03
C TYR A 123 29.75 -2.61 3.38
N PHE A 124 30.56 -3.25 4.21
CA PHE A 124 31.32 -2.59 5.27
C PHE A 124 32.75 -2.38 4.76
N ILE A 125 33.24 -1.14 4.72
CA ILE A 125 34.60 -0.83 4.26
C ILE A 125 35.44 -0.35 5.45
N TYR A 126 36.42 -1.16 5.82
CA TYR A 126 37.42 -0.83 6.83
C TYR A 126 38.59 -0.11 6.18
N ARG A 127 38.87 1.13 6.58
CA ARG A 127 39.93 1.95 6.00
C ARG A 127 41.10 2.11 6.97
N GLY A 128 42.30 1.69 6.57
CA GLY A 128 43.53 1.88 7.37
C GLY A 128 44.00 0.67 8.19
N VAL A 129 43.74 -0.55 7.73
CA VAL A 129 44.29 -1.78 8.32
C VAL A 129 45.77 -1.90 7.97
N ASN A 130 46.61 -2.36 8.90
CA ASN A 130 48.05 -2.49 8.70
C ASN A 130 48.36 -3.53 7.61
N LYS A 131 49.05 -3.12 6.54
CA LYS A 131 49.45 -4.00 5.43
C LYS A 131 50.41 -5.10 5.89
N ALA A 132 51.37 -4.75 6.75
CA ALA A 132 52.43 -5.64 7.24
C ALA A 132 51.93 -6.85 8.06
N ASP A 133 50.67 -6.84 8.49
CA ASP A 133 50.03 -7.96 9.18
C ASP A 133 49.52 -9.02 8.19
N LEU A 134 49.30 -8.64 6.93
CA LEU A 134 48.62 -9.43 5.91
C LEU A 134 49.51 -9.74 4.70
N ILE A 135 50.20 -8.74 4.15
CA ILE A 135 50.83 -8.80 2.83
C ILE A 135 52.24 -8.20 2.87
N GLY A 136 53.20 -8.90 2.25
CA GLY A 136 54.56 -8.41 1.98
C GLY A 136 54.98 -8.81 0.57
N ASN A 137 55.54 -7.88 -0.20
CA ASN A 137 55.98 -8.11 -1.60
C ASN A 137 54.91 -8.76 -2.50
N ASN A 138 53.64 -8.34 -2.40
CA ASN A 138 52.49 -8.92 -3.15
C ASN A 138 52.24 -10.42 -2.89
N ILE A 139 52.70 -10.92 -1.75
CA ILE A 139 52.50 -12.29 -1.27
C ILE A 139 51.85 -12.20 0.11
N LEU A 140 50.91 -13.11 0.41
CA LEU A 140 50.33 -13.22 1.73
C LEU A 140 51.40 -13.63 2.74
N LYS A 141 51.46 -12.96 3.89
CA LYS A 141 52.44 -13.24 4.94
C LYS A 141 52.32 -14.70 5.40
N PRO A 142 53.42 -15.44 5.62
CA PRO A 142 53.36 -16.81 6.12
C PRO A 142 52.77 -16.93 7.53
N VAL A 143 52.19 -18.09 7.86
CA VAL A 143 51.69 -18.40 9.21
C VAL A 143 52.86 -18.48 10.20
N VAL A 144 52.76 -17.75 11.31
CA VAL A 144 53.68 -17.79 12.44
C VAL A 144 52.93 -18.25 13.67
N ASN A 145 53.21 -19.49 14.10
CA ASN A 145 52.55 -20.07 15.28
C ASN A 145 52.83 -19.20 16.53
N ASN A 146 51.76 -18.84 17.25
CA ASN A 146 51.76 -18.06 18.49
C ASN A 146 52.04 -16.54 18.38
N ASP A 147 51.95 -15.93 17.19
CA ASP A 147 51.95 -14.46 17.09
C ASP A 147 50.55 -13.90 17.47
N PRO A 148 50.40 -13.18 18.60
CA PRO A 148 49.11 -12.66 19.05
C PRO A 148 48.56 -11.53 18.15
N ASN A 149 49.40 -10.96 17.29
CA ASN A 149 49.04 -9.92 16.33
C ASN A 149 48.72 -10.51 14.94
N GLN A 150 49.04 -11.78 14.67
CA GLN A 150 48.70 -12.38 13.39
C GLN A 150 47.20 -12.73 13.31
N PRO A 151 46.49 -12.27 12.27
CA PRO A 151 45.06 -12.56 12.13
C PRO A 151 44.79 -14.03 11.88
N ILE A 152 43.87 -14.63 12.64
CA ILE A 152 43.45 -16.02 12.43
C ILE A 152 42.87 -16.26 11.03
N PHE A 153 42.32 -15.20 10.43
CA PHE A 153 41.90 -15.17 9.04
C PHE A 153 43.00 -15.64 8.09
N LEU A 154 44.24 -15.18 8.29
CA LEU A 154 45.39 -15.56 7.46
C LEU A 154 45.73 -17.05 7.60
N ASN A 155 45.65 -17.60 8.82
CA ASN A 155 45.89 -19.03 9.07
C ASN A 155 44.86 -19.89 8.33
N LYS A 156 43.60 -19.46 8.34
CA LYS A 156 42.51 -20.12 7.61
C LYS A 156 42.76 -20.10 6.10
N LEU A 157 43.18 -18.95 5.54
CA LEU A 157 43.47 -18.84 4.11
C LEU A 157 44.61 -19.76 3.67
N TRP A 158 45.73 -19.76 4.39
CA TRP A 158 46.85 -20.65 4.08
C TRP A 158 46.44 -22.12 4.18
N THR A 159 45.66 -22.49 5.20
CA THR A 159 45.17 -23.86 5.36
C THR A 159 44.31 -24.29 4.16
N GLN A 160 43.39 -23.42 3.72
CA GLN A 160 42.52 -23.68 2.57
C GLN A 160 43.31 -23.73 1.25
N TYR A 161 44.27 -22.82 1.07
CA TYR A 161 45.12 -22.77 -0.12
C TYR A 161 46.01 -24.01 -0.25
N ILE A 162 46.65 -24.44 0.84
CA ILE A 162 47.43 -25.69 0.89
C ILE A 162 46.52 -26.88 0.59
N ALA A 163 45.36 -26.98 1.23
CA ALA A 163 44.43 -28.09 1.02
C ALA A 163 43.97 -28.21 -0.44
N PHE A 164 43.64 -27.08 -1.08
CA PHE A 164 43.28 -27.04 -2.50
C PHE A 164 44.43 -27.56 -3.38
N ASN A 165 45.65 -27.04 -3.21
CA ASN A 165 46.78 -27.44 -4.05
C ASN A 165 47.28 -28.87 -3.78
N THR A 166 47.13 -29.39 -2.55
CA THR A 166 47.46 -30.79 -2.22
C THR A 166 46.60 -31.78 -3.02
N SER A 167 45.38 -31.38 -3.41
CA SER A 167 44.44 -32.22 -4.15
C SER A 167 44.67 -32.24 -5.67
N LEU A 168 45.54 -31.37 -6.18
CA LEU A 168 45.81 -31.25 -7.61
C LEU A 168 46.89 -32.25 -8.05
N LYS A 169 46.60 -32.97 -9.14
CA LYS A 169 47.52 -33.90 -9.78
C LYS A 169 47.90 -33.40 -11.16
N ASP A 170 49.16 -33.59 -11.53
CA ASP A 170 49.64 -33.36 -12.89
C ASP A 170 48.87 -34.26 -13.86
N PRO A 171 48.17 -33.70 -14.87
CA PRO A 171 47.40 -34.47 -15.84
C PRO A 171 48.24 -35.46 -16.67
N GLY A 172 49.54 -35.18 -16.85
CA GLY A 172 50.46 -36.01 -17.62
C GLY A 172 51.18 -37.09 -16.80
N THR A 173 51.40 -36.87 -15.50
CA THR A 173 52.19 -37.80 -14.66
C THR A 173 51.39 -38.42 -13.51
N GLY A 174 50.19 -37.92 -13.19
CA GLY A 174 49.36 -38.37 -12.08
C GLY A 174 49.93 -38.11 -10.68
N GLN A 175 51.09 -37.45 -10.61
CA GLN A 175 51.77 -37.06 -9.37
C GLN A 175 51.13 -35.80 -8.80
N ASN A 176 51.18 -35.64 -7.47
CA ASN A 176 50.72 -34.41 -6.84
C ASN A 176 51.65 -33.26 -7.24
N PHE A 177 51.09 -32.08 -7.50
CA PHE A 177 51.92 -30.88 -7.67
C PHE A 177 52.68 -30.56 -6.38
N PRO A 178 53.91 -30.03 -6.45
CA PRO A 178 54.62 -29.56 -5.27
C PRO A 178 53.78 -28.49 -4.56
N LEU A 179 53.72 -28.56 -3.23
CA LEU A 179 52.96 -27.61 -2.44
C LEU A 179 53.51 -26.19 -2.66
N PRO A 180 52.64 -25.19 -2.93
CA PRO A 180 53.08 -23.81 -3.07
C PRO A 180 53.76 -23.32 -1.78
N ASN A 181 54.94 -22.69 -1.92
CA ASN A 181 55.64 -21.98 -0.85
C ASN A 181 55.23 -20.50 -0.77
N GLU A 182 54.54 -19.98 -1.78
CA GLU A 182 54.06 -18.61 -1.90
C GLU A 182 52.55 -18.58 -2.17
N PHE A 183 51.87 -17.60 -1.59
CA PHE A 183 50.45 -17.35 -1.83
C PHE A 183 50.26 -15.94 -2.41
N PRO A 184 50.09 -15.82 -3.74
CA PRO A 184 49.97 -14.53 -4.41
C PRO A 184 48.77 -13.72 -3.91
N SER A 185 48.99 -12.47 -3.52
CA SER A 185 47.95 -11.65 -2.88
C SER A 185 46.81 -11.27 -3.83
N PHE A 186 47.05 -11.30 -5.14
CA PHE A 186 46.01 -11.02 -6.13
C PHE A 186 44.84 -12.00 -6.01
N LEU A 187 45.07 -13.25 -5.58
CA LEU A 187 44.01 -14.26 -5.46
C LEU A 187 42.89 -13.88 -4.48
N ILE A 188 43.21 -13.04 -3.49
CA ILE A 188 42.27 -12.48 -2.51
C ILE A 188 41.92 -11.02 -2.82
N GLY A 189 42.23 -10.58 -4.03
CA GLY A 189 41.87 -9.29 -4.60
C GLY A 189 42.92 -8.19 -4.48
N TYR A 190 44.02 -8.37 -3.73
CA TYR A 190 45.04 -7.33 -3.60
C TYR A 190 45.98 -7.33 -4.81
N ASP A 191 45.88 -6.30 -5.65
CA ASP A 191 46.78 -6.09 -6.78
C ASP A 191 46.82 -4.59 -7.13
N GLU A 192 48.02 -4.00 -7.07
CA GLU A 192 48.25 -2.57 -7.33
C GLU A 192 48.12 -2.21 -8.81
N THR A 193 48.05 -3.19 -9.72
CA THR A 193 47.91 -2.98 -11.16
C THR A 193 46.46 -2.93 -11.65
N GLN A 194 45.49 -3.25 -10.78
CA GLN A 194 44.07 -3.23 -11.15
C GLN A 194 43.59 -1.82 -11.46
N SER A 195 42.74 -1.68 -12.47
CA SER A 195 42.17 -0.39 -12.85
C SER A 195 41.26 0.17 -11.76
N ASP A 196 41.49 1.42 -11.38
CA ASP A 196 40.69 2.20 -10.44
C ASP A 196 39.21 2.28 -10.83
N ASN A 197 38.90 2.23 -12.13
CA ASN A 197 37.52 2.33 -12.65
C ASN A 197 36.72 1.02 -12.54
N THR A 198 37.33 -0.06 -12.04
CA THR A 198 36.66 -1.36 -11.90
C THR A 198 35.66 -1.30 -10.75
N LEU A 199 34.40 -1.69 -10.99
CA LEU A 199 33.38 -1.73 -9.94
C LEU A 199 33.72 -2.83 -8.91
N ILE A 200 33.52 -2.52 -7.62
CA ILE A 200 33.74 -3.48 -6.52
C ILE A 200 32.94 -4.76 -6.75
N GLU A 201 31.68 -4.62 -7.20
CA GLU A 201 30.76 -5.73 -7.41
C GLU A 201 31.25 -6.74 -8.47
N ASN A 202 32.10 -6.33 -9.42
CA ASN A 202 32.66 -7.22 -10.43
C ASN A 202 33.53 -8.32 -9.80
N TYR A 203 34.19 -8.04 -8.68
CA TYR A 203 35.00 -9.03 -7.95
C TYR A 203 34.13 -10.08 -7.25
N PHE A 204 33.00 -9.68 -6.69
CA PHE A 204 32.07 -10.59 -6.01
C PHE A 204 31.23 -11.41 -7.01
N THR A 205 30.91 -10.85 -8.17
CA THR A 205 30.12 -11.51 -9.24
C THR A 205 30.98 -12.22 -10.30
N LYS A 206 32.30 -11.97 -10.32
CA LYS A 206 33.26 -12.46 -11.32
C LYS A 206 32.97 -11.99 -12.75
N LYS A 207 32.43 -10.77 -12.91
CA LYS A 207 32.13 -10.15 -14.22
C LYS A 207 33.37 -9.48 -14.82
N ASP A 208 33.65 -9.72 -16.11
CA ASP A 208 34.70 -9.05 -16.91
C ASP A 208 36.13 -9.14 -16.33
N ILE A 209 36.41 -10.17 -15.53
CA ILE A 209 37.72 -10.40 -14.92
C ILE A 209 38.32 -11.68 -15.52
N ASN A 210 39.42 -11.53 -16.26
CA ASN A 210 40.15 -12.64 -16.91
C ASN A 210 40.99 -13.49 -15.94
N ILE A 211 41.09 -13.09 -14.67
CA ILE A 211 41.89 -13.75 -13.62
C ILE A 211 40.96 -14.37 -12.58
N SER A 212 41.13 -15.66 -12.29
CA SER A 212 40.32 -16.35 -11.27
C SER A 212 40.70 -15.89 -9.85
N TYR A 213 39.95 -14.94 -9.30
CA TYR A 213 40.01 -14.58 -7.87
C TYR A 213 39.15 -15.53 -7.03
N GLN A 214 39.55 -15.75 -5.78
CA GLN A 214 38.76 -16.44 -4.76
C GLN A 214 38.61 -15.55 -3.53
N ILE A 215 37.59 -14.69 -3.57
CA ILE A 215 37.33 -13.76 -2.46
C ILE A 215 36.95 -14.56 -1.21
N PRO A 216 37.75 -14.48 -0.14
CA PRO A 216 37.62 -15.35 1.02
C PRO A 216 36.38 -15.05 1.87
N LEU A 217 35.79 -16.11 2.44
CA LEU A 217 34.71 -16.01 3.42
C LEU A 217 35.26 -15.59 4.79
N CYS A 218 34.49 -14.84 5.57
CA CYS A 218 34.74 -14.54 6.99
C CYS A 218 33.53 -14.89 7.86
N LYS A 219 33.77 -15.14 9.15
CA LYS A 219 32.74 -15.26 10.18
C LYS A 219 32.67 -14.02 11.05
N ALA A 220 31.49 -13.67 11.54
CA ALA A 220 31.33 -12.60 12.53
C ALA A 220 32.29 -12.84 13.73
N GLY A 221 33.02 -11.81 14.16
CA GLY A 221 34.03 -11.93 15.22
C GLY A 221 35.37 -12.52 14.77
N GLU A 222 35.58 -12.81 13.50
CA GLU A 222 36.88 -13.29 13.03
C GLU A 222 37.93 -12.15 13.00
N HIS A 223 39.12 -12.39 13.55
CA HIS A 223 40.23 -11.42 13.56
C HIS A 223 40.83 -11.29 12.15
N LEU A 224 40.56 -10.16 11.51
CA LEU A 224 40.91 -9.87 10.11
C LEU A 224 42.27 -9.17 9.94
N GLY A 225 42.72 -8.45 10.96
CA GLY A 225 43.99 -7.70 10.94
C GLY A 225 44.11 -6.77 12.14
N ASN A 226 45.02 -5.81 12.10
CA ASN A 226 45.13 -4.78 13.14
C ASN A 226 45.23 -3.38 12.52
N PHE A 227 45.00 -2.36 13.32
CA PHE A 227 45.27 -0.97 12.96
C PHE A 227 46.08 -0.26 14.05
N THR A 228 46.72 0.83 13.67
CA THR A 228 47.47 1.72 14.57
C THR A 228 47.08 3.16 14.27
N GLY A 229 46.87 3.95 15.31
CA GLY A 229 46.46 5.36 15.21
C GLY A 229 44.96 5.54 14.98
N GLU A 230 44.51 5.41 13.74
CA GLU A 230 43.11 5.60 13.33
C GLU A 230 42.63 4.50 12.39
N ILE A 231 41.32 4.24 12.41
CA ILE A 231 40.64 3.38 11.44
C ILE A 231 39.32 4.03 11.06
N GLY A 232 39.00 4.00 9.76
CA GLY A 232 37.73 4.44 9.20
C GLY A 232 36.78 3.28 8.94
N LEU A 233 35.48 3.54 9.02
CA LEU A 233 34.41 2.62 8.63
C LEU A 233 33.41 3.36 7.75
N ASP A 234 33.21 2.88 6.51
CA ASP A 234 32.02 3.21 5.73
C ASP A 234 31.01 2.07 5.84
N ILE A 235 29.74 2.45 5.98
CA ILE A 235 28.60 1.54 5.88
C ILE A 235 27.82 1.94 4.63
N VAL A 236 27.97 1.14 3.57
CA VAL A 236 27.35 1.37 2.26
C VAL A 236 26.05 0.60 2.20
N LEU A 237 24.95 1.29 1.88
CA LEU A 237 23.62 0.71 1.76
C LEU A 237 23.41 0.10 0.38
N ASP A 238 22.63 -0.98 0.33
CA ASP A 238 22.32 -1.69 -0.90
C ASP A 238 20.99 -1.24 -1.48
N HIS A 239 21.05 -0.70 -2.68
CA HIS A 239 19.89 -0.31 -3.47
C HIS A 239 19.64 -1.26 -4.65
N GLY A 240 20.35 -2.38 -4.73
CA GLY A 240 20.20 -3.40 -5.78
C GLY A 240 21.48 -3.67 -6.57
N ASP A 241 21.39 -4.66 -7.47
CA ASP A 241 22.50 -5.24 -8.23
C ASP A 241 22.52 -4.80 -9.71
N TYR A 242 22.04 -3.59 -9.98
CA TYR A 242 21.93 -3.04 -11.32
C TYR A 242 23.13 -2.14 -11.68
N GLN A 243 23.33 -1.92 -12.98
CA GLN A 243 24.15 -0.84 -13.52
C GLN A 243 23.27 0.08 -14.38
N LEU A 244 23.62 1.37 -14.44
CA LEU A 244 22.99 2.28 -15.39
C LEU A 244 23.70 2.15 -16.74
N GLN A 245 22.94 1.83 -17.78
CA GLN A 245 23.42 1.85 -19.15
C GLN A 245 23.06 3.20 -19.78
N ASN A 246 23.91 3.69 -20.69
CA ASN A 246 23.60 4.85 -21.53
C ASN A 246 23.30 6.14 -20.72
N GLN A 247 23.89 6.27 -19.53
CA GLN A 247 23.73 7.41 -18.64
C GLN A 247 25.04 7.81 -17.97
N GLU A 248 25.16 9.10 -17.67
CA GLU A 248 26.22 9.67 -16.85
C GLU A 248 26.01 9.28 -15.38
N GLU A 249 26.95 8.50 -14.83
CA GLU A 249 27.03 8.21 -13.39
C GLU A 249 28.05 9.16 -12.74
N LEU A 250 27.56 10.07 -11.88
CA LEU A 250 28.40 11.06 -11.20
C LEU A 250 29.18 10.48 -10.00
N PHE A 251 28.77 9.32 -9.50
CA PHE A 251 29.46 8.58 -8.43
C PHE A 251 29.31 7.08 -8.66
N LYS A 252 30.40 6.34 -8.41
CA LYS A 252 30.49 4.89 -8.61
C LYS A 252 31.15 4.22 -7.40
N LEU A 253 30.69 3.02 -7.08
CA LEU A 253 31.33 2.15 -6.09
C LEU A 253 32.44 1.33 -6.77
N ASP A 254 33.48 2.02 -7.22
CA ASP A 254 34.65 1.45 -7.90
C ASP A 254 35.87 1.31 -6.97
N LEU A 255 36.95 0.75 -7.50
CA LEU A 255 38.19 0.57 -6.75
C LEU A 255 38.82 1.92 -6.38
N LYS A 256 38.66 2.97 -7.18
CA LYS A 256 39.11 4.33 -6.82
C LYS A 256 38.51 4.76 -5.48
N PHE A 257 37.19 4.66 -5.35
CA PHE A 257 36.47 4.91 -4.09
C PHE A 257 36.90 3.95 -2.96
N ALA A 258 37.05 2.65 -3.27
CA ALA A 258 37.41 1.64 -2.28
C ALA A 258 38.81 1.84 -1.68
N ARG A 259 39.74 2.43 -2.45
CA ARG A 259 41.16 2.61 -2.09
C ARG A 259 41.43 3.88 -1.30
N GLU A 260 40.53 4.86 -1.28
CA GLU A 260 40.77 6.12 -0.57
C GLU A 260 41.03 5.91 0.94
N LYS A 261 41.84 6.79 1.53
CA LYS A 261 42.10 6.78 2.98
C LYS A 261 40.82 7.09 3.78
N GLU A 262 40.05 8.05 3.29
CA GLU A 262 38.70 8.40 3.74
C GLU A 262 37.91 8.85 2.52
N HIS A 263 36.61 8.61 2.51
CA HIS A 263 35.75 9.09 1.43
C HIS A 263 35.06 10.40 1.83
N VAL A 264 35.22 11.39 0.96
CA VAL A 264 34.61 12.71 1.06
C VAL A 264 34.03 13.09 -0.29
N PHE A 265 32.72 13.22 -0.38
CA PHE A 265 32.08 13.82 -1.53
C PHE A 265 32.54 15.28 -1.65
N ASP A 266 33.09 15.66 -2.79
CA ASP A 266 33.55 17.02 -3.06
C ASP A 266 32.95 17.55 -4.36
N THR A 267 32.03 18.50 -4.25
CA THR A 267 31.33 19.08 -5.41
C THR A 267 32.27 19.77 -6.42
N ALA A 268 33.49 20.14 -6.00
CA ALA A 268 34.49 20.72 -6.91
C ALA A 268 35.09 19.69 -7.88
N THR A 269 34.92 18.38 -7.61
CA THR A 269 35.44 17.31 -8.46
C THR A 269 34.57 17.02 -9.68
N ILE A 270 33.38 17.63 -9.77
CA ILE A 270 32.45 17.47 -10.90
C ILE A 270 32.84 18.43 -12.04
N PRO A 271 33.47 17.96 -13.13
CA PRO A 271 33.94 18.83 -14.21
C PRO A 271 32.74 19.41 -14.98
N SER A 272 32.84 20.67 -15.43
CA SER A 272 31.80 21.32 -16.26
C SER A 272 30.39 21.23 -15.67
N SER A 273 30.28 21.35 -14.33
CA SER A 273 29.04 21.09 -13.60
C SER A 273 28.00 22.21 -13.74
N THR A 274 26.75 21.82 -14.03
CA THR A 274 25.58 22.69 -13.86
C THR A 274 25.09 22.60 -12.41
N PRO A 275 24.32 23.59 -11.90
CA PRO A 275 23.72 23.50 -10.57
C PRO A 275 22.93 22.21 -10.33
N VAL A 276 22.31 21.66 -11.39
CA VAL A 276 21.55 20.41 -11.37
C VAL A 276 22.46 19.21 -11.20
N LYS A 277 23.59 19.14 -11.93
CA LYS A 277 24.60 18.07 -11.73
C LYS A 277 25.15 18.06 -10.31
N VAL A 278 25.43 19.25 -9.75
CA VAL A 278 25.84 19.36 -8.34
C VAL A 278 24.75 18.82 -7.41
N LYS A 279 23.48 19.22 -7.60
CA LYS A 279 22.36 18.67 -6.81
C LYS A 279 22.27 17.15 -6.94
N ARG A 280 22.36 16.58 -8.15
CA ARG A 280 22.33 15.13 -8.40
C ARG A 280 23.47 14.41 -7.69
N TYR A 281 24.69 14.94 -7.76
CA TYR A 281 25.85 14.37 -7.06
C TYR A 281 25.65 14.35 -5.54
N LYS A 282 25.08 15.42 -4.98
CA LYS A 282 24.75 15.47 -3.55
C LYS A 282 23.74 14.41 -3.12
N GLU A 283 22.83 13.97 -3.99
CA GLU A 283 21.89 12.90 -3.67
C GLU A 283 22.59 11.61 -3.26
N TYR A 284 23.78 11.28 -3.80
CA TYR A 284 24.46 10.01 -3.52
C TYR A 284 24.84 9.78 -2.05
N ILE A 285 24.83 10.82 -1.19
CA ILE A 285 25.15 10.66 0.24
C ILE A 285 24.17 9.72 0.98
N HIS A 286 22.93 9.55 0.49
CA HIS A 286 21.96 8.65 1.13
C HIS A 286 22.36 7.17 1.02
N GLN A 287 23.33 6.83 0.16
CA GLN A 287 23.86 5.47 0.05
C GLN A 287 24.80 5.11 1.21
N PHE A 288 25.06 6.04 2.12
CA PHE A 288 25.96 5.87 3.25
C PHE A 288 25.24 6.10 4.57
N MET A 289 25.59 5.31 5.58
CA MET A 289 25.08 5.45 6.93
C MET A 289 26.22 5.69 7.92
N ASP A 290 26.01 6.59 8.88
CA ASP A 290 26.97 6.81 9.96
C ASP A 290 27.11 5.55 10.81
N ALA A 291 28.36 5.15 11.10
CA ALA A 291 28.64 4.01 11.97
C ALA A 291 28.02 4.17 13.36
N ALA A 292 28.00 5.37 13.94
CA ALA A 292 27.37 5.59 15.24
C ALA A 292 25.87 5.26 15.21
N ALA A 293 25.18 5.61 14.12
CA ALA A 293 23.76 5.32 13.93
C ALA A 293 23.49 3.83 13.67
N PHE A 294 24.39 3.12 12.97
CA PHE A 294 24.33 1.65 12.84
C PHE A 294 24.45 0.95 14.18
N TRP A 295 25.39 1.35 15.03
CA TRP A 295 25.51 0.74 16.35
C TRP A 295 24.35 1.16 17.27
N GLY A 296 23.89 2.41 17.16
CA GLY A 296 22.70 2.90 17.86
C GLY A 296 21.42 2.12 17.51
N SER A 297 21.31 1.61 16.26
CA SER A 297 20.17 0.82 15.83
C SER A 297 20.04 -0.54 16.53
N HIS A 298 21.11 -1.02 17.18
CA HIS A 298 21.09 -2.24 17.97
C HIS A 298 20.53 -2.03 19.38
N MET A 299 20.34 -0.78 19.81
CA MET A 299 19.66 -0.49 21.07
C MET A 299 18.22 -1.03 21.01
N GLU A 300 17.71 -1.57 22.12
CA GLU A 300 16.37 -2.14 22.31
C GLU A 300 16.01 -3.46 21.61
N CYS A 301 16.59 -3.75 20.46
CA CYS A 301 16.22 -4.91 19.63
C CYS A 301 17.39 -5.69 19.07
N GLY A 302 18.61 -5.16 19.13
CA GLY A 302 19.78 -5.80 18.58
C GLY A 302 20.67 -6.47 19.63
N ASN A 303 21.71 -7.13 19.12
CA ASN A 303 22.76 -7.73 19.92
C ASN A 303 24.12 -7.38 19.31
N ILE A 304 25.04 -6.89 20.14
CA ILE A 304 26.42 -6.66 19.72
C ILE A 304 27.38 -7.53 20.51
N LYS A 305 28.01 -8.49 19.86
CA LYS A 305 29.14 -9.22 20.43
C LYS A 305 30.41 -8.36 20.38
N THR A 306 31.25 -8.50 21.38
CA THR A 306 32.58 -7.91 21.43
C THR A 306 33.63 -8.96 21.80
N ILE A 307 34.91 -8.64 21.62
CA ILE A 307 36.02 -9.53 21.97
C ILE A 307 35.91 -9.97 23.44
N ALA A 308 35.55 -9.04 24.34
CA ALA A 308 35.36 -9.34 25.76
C ALA A 308 34.24 -10.36 25.98
N THR A 309 33.09 -10.21 25.30
CA THR A 309 31.97 -11.15 25.43
C THR A 309 32.28 -12.52 24.81
N GLU A 310 33.06 -12.57 23.73
CA GLU A 310 33.46 -13.83 23.10
C GLU A 310 34.46 -14.60 23.97
N ILE A 311 35.46 -13.92 24.53
CA ILE A 311 36.41 -14.53 25.47
C ILE A 311 35.68 -15.05 26.71
N ALA A 312 34.75 -14.26 27.25
CA ALA A 312 33.96 -14.64 28.42
C ALA A 312 32.86 -15.67 28.10
N LYS A 313 32.63 -15.99 26.82
CA LYS A 313 31.52 -16.83 26.32
C LYS A 313 30.15 -16.38 26.84
N THR A 314 29.94 -15.07 26.95
CA THR A 314 28.69 -14.47 27.41
C THR A 314 27.81 -14.02 26.24
N ALA A 315 26.54 -13.73 26.51
CA ALA A 315 25.67 -13.08 25.54
C ALA A 315 26.23 -11.71 25.14
N GLY A 316 26.05 -11.31 23.88
CA GLY A 316 26.43 -9.96 23.42
C GLY A 316 25.69 -8.86 24.17
N LEU A 317 26.15 -7.62 24.04
CA LEU A 317 25.54 -6.43 24.61
C LEU A 317 24.10 -6.25 24.07
N THR A 318 23.13 -6.21 24.99
CA THR A 318 21.70 -5.94 24.69
C THR A 318 21.14 -4.77 25.48
N LYS A 319 21.86 -4.29 26.51
CA LYS A 319 21.46 -3.13 27.32
C LYS A 319 21.86 -1.85 26.62
N ASN A 320 20.92 -0.92 26.50
CA ASN A 320 21.10 0.39 25.88
C ASN A 320 22.29 1.16 26.47
N ASP A 321 22.41 1.20 27.80
CA ASP A 321 23.50 1.92 28.48
C ASP A 321 24.87 1.31 28.17
N ASP A 322 24.97 -0.02 28.08
CA ASP A 322 26.21 -0.72 27.74
C ASP A 322 26.58 -0.45 26.27
N ILE A 323 25.61 -0.56 25.35
CA ILE A 323 25.83 -0.28 23.92
C ILE A 323 26.28 1.17 23.73
N PHE A 324 25.64 2.12 24.40
CA PHE A 324 26.03 3.52 24.29
C PHE A 324 27.44 3.76 24.86
N SER A 325 27.66 3.36 26.11
CA SER A 325 28.90 3.69 26.85
C SER A 325 30.14 2.93 26.38
N LYS A 326 29.98 1.78 25.73
CA LYS A 326 31.11 0.98 25.23
C LYS A 326 31.36 1.16 23.74
N ILE A 327 30.32 1.46 22.96
CA ILE A 327 30.38 1.45 21.49
C ILE A 327 30.02 2.82 20.89
N VAL A 328 28.78 3.29 21.08
CA VAL A 328 28.31 4.51 20.39
C VAL A 328 29.11 5.74 20.82
N ASN A 329 29.53 5.81 22.09
CA ASN A 329 30.29 6.96 22.60
C ASN A 329 31.72 7.10 22.06
N LYS A 330 32.20 6.11 21.30
CA LYS A 330 33.51 6.15 20.64
C LYS A 330 33.50 7.05 19.40
N TYR A 331 32.31 7.46 18.95
CA TYR A 331 32.11 8.31 17.79
C TYR A 331 31.76 9.75 18.19
N GLN A 332 32.25 10.71 17.42
CA GLN A 332 31.95 12.13 17.60
C GLN A 332 30.45 12.43 17.38
N THR A 333 29.79 11.61 16.55
CA THR A 333 28.37 11.70 16.17
C THR A 333 27.44 10.92 17.09
N GLN A 334 27.92 10.45 18.26
CA GLN A 334 27.19 9.63 19.24
C GLN A 334 25.78 10.11 19.62
N ASN A 335 25.48 11.41 19.45
CA ASN A 335 24.18 11.99 19.80
C ASN A 335 23.37 12.49 18.58
N LYS A 336 23.82 12.20 17.35
CA LYS A 336 23.23 12.75 16.12
C LYS A 336 22.08 11.90 15.58
N ILE A 337 20.99 12.57 15.25
CA ILE A 337 19.87 12.01 14.51
C ILE A 337 20.02 12.42 13.05
N TYR A 338 19.97 11.44 12.17
CA TYR A 338 19.99 11.63 10.72
C TYR A 338 18.59 11.37 10.17
N LEU A 339 18.05 12.34 9.46
CA LEU A 339 16.75 12.26 8.81
C LEU A 339 16.91 12.45 7.31
N TYR A 340 16.66 11.39 6.56
CA TYR A 340 16.54 11.43 5.11
C TYR A 340 15.07 11.29 4.71
N ILE A 341 14.59 12.21 3.89
CA ILE A 341 13.21 12.23 3.40
C ILE A 341 13.29 12.15 1.88
N GLN A 342 12.99 10.97 1.33
CA GLN A 342 12.81 10.79 -0.09
C GLN A 342 11.36 11.16 -0.46
N ALA A 343 11.22 12.07 -1.42
CA ALA A 343 9.95 12.56 -1.93
C ALA A 343 9.76 12.10 -3.39
N GLU A 344 9.13 12.94 -4.22
CA GLU A 344 8.85 12.63 -5.62
C GLU A 344 10.12 12.29 -6.44
N ASN A 345 9.96 11.44 -7.47
CA ASN A 345 11.02 11.05 -8.41
C ASN A 345 12.31 10.53 -7.74
N ASN A 346 12.22 9.86 -6.58
CA ASN A 346 13.37 9.36 -5.82
C ASN A 346 14.36 10.44 -5.34
N ARG A 347 13.92 11.70 -5.27
CA ARG A 347 14.76 12.81 -4.82
C ARG A 347 14.51 13.17 -3.37
N SER A 348 15.48 13.80 -2.75
CA SER A 348 15.30 14.40 -1.43
C SER A 348 14.17 15.45 -1.42
N TYR A 349 13.53 15.58 -0.26
CA TYR A 349 12.35 16.39 -0.03
C TYR A 349 12.43 17.84 -0.56
N ASN A 350 13.59 18.48 -0.45
CA ASN A 350 13.84 19.86 -0.87
C ASN A 350 14.58 19.98 -2.20
N TYR A 351 14.68 18.89 -2.98
CA TYR A 351 15.42 18.86 -4.25
C TYR A 351 14.81 19.82 -5.30
N TYR A 352 13.51 19.67 -5.55
CA TYR A 352 12.75 20.48 -6.52
C TYR A 352 12.21 21.78 -5.93
N ASP A 353 11.91 21.79 -4.63
CA ASP A 353 11.31 22.92 -3.95
C ASP A 353 12.08 23.19 -2.66
N THR A 354 12.97 24.17 -2.70
CA THR A 354 13.80 24.57 -1.56
C THR A 354 13.02 25.29 -0.47
N THR A 355 11.75 25.65 -0.72
CA THR A 355 10.91 26.37 0.24
C THR A 355 10.22 25.45 1.24
N ARG A 356 10.05 24.17 0.89
CA ARG A 356 9.43 23.10 1.71
C ARG A 356 10.07 22.96 3.08
N LYS A 357 9.27 22.85 4.13
CA LYS A 357 9.73 22.92 5.53
C LYS A 357 9.45 21.64 6.31
N VAL A 358 10.42 21.24 7.14
CA VAL A 358 10.24 20.21 8.17
C VAL A 358 10.20 20.88 9.54
N TYR A 359 9.23 20.53 10.39
CA TYR A 359 9.10 21.04 11.77
C TYR A 359 9.22 19.89 12.76
N GLY A 360 9.76 20.09 13.98
CA GLY A 360 9.63 19.11 15.07
C GLY A 360 10.77 18.96 16.09
N PHE A 361 12.05 19.26 15.76
CA PHE A 361 13.18 19.02 16.69
C PHE A 361 13.45 20.15 17.71
N SER A 362 12.86 21.34 17.55
CA SER A 362 13.02 22.46 18.48
C SER A 362 11.75 23.29 18.64
N THR A 363 11.66 24.04 19.75
CA THR A 363 10.60 25.03 20.01
C THR A 363 10.70 26.27 19.11
N ALA A 364 11.76 26.40 18.29
CA ALA A 364 12.10 27.61 17.55
C ALA A 364 11.86 27.56 16.02
N GLY A 365 11.43 26.44 15.44
CA GLY A 365 11.00 26.37 14.03
C GLY A 365 11.95 25.65 13.05
N GLN A 366 11.48 25.58 11.80
CA GLN A 366 11.99 24.99 10.54
C GLN A 366 13.41 24.36 10.52
N LEU A 367 13.51 23.11 10.06
CA LEU A 367 14.70 22.24 10.11
C LEU A 367 15.51 22.15 8.79
N ASN A 368 15.44 23.16 7.93
CA ASN A 368 16.01 23.07 6.58
C ASN A 368 17.52 23.35 6.47
N THR A 369 18.25 23.45 7.58
CA THR A 369 19.66 23.87 7.57
C THR A 369 20.61 22.71 7.30
N SER A 370 20.42 21.97 6.21
CA SER A 370 21.31 20.88 5.80
C SER A 370 22.59 21.35 5.09
N SER A 371 22.87 22.66 5.09
CA SER A 371 23.91 23.28 4.25
C SER A 371 23.80 22.89 2.76
N GLY A 372 22.56 22.63 2.30
CA GLY A 372 22.26 22.20 0.94
C GLY A 372 22.56 20.74 0.64
N TRP A 373 22.69 19.88 1.67
CA TRP A 373 22.77 18.43 1.53
C TRP A 373 21.40 17.75 1.75
N PRO A 374 21.16 16.54 1.20
CA PRO A 374 19.89 15.82 1.35
C PRO A 374 19.52 15.35 2.77
N ILE A 375 20.50 15.13 3.63
CA ILE A 375 20.30 14.54 4.97
C ILE A 375 20.27 15.66 6.01
N ILE A 376 19.21 15.70 6.81
CA ILE A 376 19.08 16.60 7.96
C ILE A 376 19.79 15.94 9.14
N ILE A 377 20.65 16.68 9.84
CA ILE A 377 21.45 16.17 10.97
C ILE A 377 21.17 17.05 12.18
N GLU A 378 20.63 16.45 13.25
CA GLU A 378 20.23 17.18 14.46
C GLU A 378 20.69 16.49 15.74
N GLU A 379 20.68 17.22 16.86
CA GLU A 379 20.92 16.68 18.20
C GLU A 379 19.75 17.06 19.11
N LEU A 380 19.02 16.07 19.59
CA LEU A 380 17.87 16.30 20.48
C LEU A 380 18.36 16.42 21.92
N THR A 381 18.02 17.52 22.59
CA THR A 381 18.29 17.74 24.02
C THR A 381 16.98 17.82 24.80
N VAL A 382 16.88 17.12 25.94
CA VAL A 382 15.70 17.03 26.79
C VAL A 382 15.96 17.70 28.15
N THR A 383 15.07 18.58 28.59
CA THR A 383 15.09 19.17 29.94
C THR A 383 14.44 18.20 30.93
N VAL A 384 15.18 17.76 31.95
CA VAL A 384 14.70 16.78 32.96
C VAL A 384 14.11 17.47 34.18
N SER A 385 12.86 17.15 34.53
CA SER A 385 12.27 17.44 35.85
C SER A 385 11.87 16.19 36.66
N ASN A 386 12.06 14.98 36.10
CA ASN A 386 11.98 13.69 36.80
C ASN A 386 12.63 12.59 35.93
N PRO A 387 13.20 11.51 36.49
CA PRO A 387 14.11 10.62 35.78
C PRO A 387 13.41 9.96 34.58
N PRO A 388 13.99 10.02 33.36
CA PRO A 388 13.23 9.81 32.14
C PRO A 388 12.95 8.31 31.91
N LYS A 389 11.74 8.00 31.43
CA LYS A 389 11.56 6.86 30.53
C LYS A 389 12.58 7.04 29.40
N TYR A 390 13.43 6.04 29.10
CA TYR A 390 14.54 6.07 28.12
C TYR A 390 14.18 6.43 26.67
N ARG A 391 12.96 6.91 26.43
CA ARG A 391 12.33 7.12 25.13
C ARG A 391 11.68 8.50 25.08
N LYS A 392 11.92 9.25 24.00
CA LYS A 392 11.19 10.48 23.69
C LYS A 392 10.46 10.32 22.36
N ALA A 393 9.14 10.46 22.38
CA ALA A 393 8.36 10.63 21.17
C ALA A 393 8.54 12.05 20.62
N LEU A 394 8.81 12.14 19.33
CA LEU A 394 8.93 13.37 18.56
C LEU A 394 7.87 13.33 17.45
N ALA A 395 7.01 14.34 17.45
CA ALA A 395 6.11 14.62 16.34
C ALA A 395 6.83 15.58 15.38
N PHE A 396 6.99 15.19 14.11
CA PHE A 396 7.45 16.12 13.08
C PHE A 396 6.39 16.31 12.01
N ASN A 397 6.36 17.53 11.46
CA ASN A 397 5.41 17.92 10.43
C ASN A 397 6.15 18.15 9.11
N LEU A 398 5.71 17.46 8.06
CA LEU A 398 6.19 17.66 6.69
C LEU A 398 5.25 18.61 5.96
N GLU A 399 5.75 19.74 5.48
CA GLU A 399 4.99 20.64 4.62
C GLU A 399 4.86 20.06 3.20
N TYR A 400 3.70 20.15 2.56
CA TYR A 400 3.55 19.69 1.18
C TYR A 400 2.53 20.55 0.43
N ASN A 401 2.68 20.54 -0.88
CA ASN A 401 1.83 21.27 -1.80
C ASN A 401 1.09 20.25 -2.64
N ILE A 402 -0.20 20.49 -2.89
CA ILE A 402 -0.92 19.70 -3.88
C ILE A 402 -1.08 20.55 -5.14
N HIS A 403 -0.57 20.06 -6.26
CA HIS A 403 -0.75 20.72 -7.54
C HIS A 403 -2.08 20.29 -8.18
N VAL A 404 -2.96 21.25 -8.45
CA VAL A 404 -3.98 21.06 -9.49
C VAL A 404 -3.26 21.23 -10.82
N CYS A 405 -3.40 20.27 -11.74
CA CYS A 405 -2.85 20.43 -13.08
C CYS A 405 -3.38 21.73 -13.68
N ASP A 406 -2.51 22.67 -14.01
CA ASP A 406 -2.86 23.80 -14.83
C ASP A 406 -3.07 23.26 -16.25
N GLY A 407 -4.29 23.38 -16.76
CA GLY A 407 -4.63 23.01 -18.13
C GLY A 407 -4.01 23.97 -19.16
N THR A 408 -2.73 24.35 -19.04
CA THR A 408 -1.99 25.03 -20.10
C THR A 408 -1.59 24.01 -21.16
N PHE A 409 -2.60 23.46 -21.86
CA PHE A 409 -2.38 22.94 -23.19
C PHE A 409 -1.90 24.11 -24.05
N THR A 410 -0.69 24.02 -24.57
CA THR A 410 -0.29 24.80 -25.73
C THR A 410 -1.33 24.55 -26.81
N THR A 411 -1.95 25.62 -27.31
CA THR A 411 -2.93 25.56 -28.37
C THR A 411 -2.23 25.18 -29.67
N ASP A 412 -1.95 23.89 -29.87
CA ASP A 412 -1.77 23.35 -31.22
C ASP A 412 -3.16 23.32 -31.86
N THR A 413 -3.41 24.27 -32.76
CA THR A 413 -4.69 24.50 -33.43
C THR A 413 -5.04 23.44 -34.48
N SER A 414 -4.45 22.24 -34.45
CA SER A 414 -4.60 21.22 -35.49
C SER A 414 -5.43 19.98 -35.11
N VAL A 415 -6.14 19.95 -33.97
CA VAL A 415 -6.99 18.80 -33.59
C VAL A 415 -8.36 19.22 -33.02
N SER A 416 -9.40 18.47 -33.43
CA SER A 416 -10.86 18.66 -33.32
C SER A 416 -11.46 19.32 -32.05
N PRO A 417 -12.56 20.11 -32.16
CA PRO A 417 -13.04 21.03 -31.11
C PRO A 417 -14.04 20.39 -30.12
N ASN A 418 -13.67 19.35 -29.37
CA ASN A 418 -14.52 18.80 -28.30
C ASN A 418 -13.71 18.13 -27.17
N LYS A 419 -13.03 18.92 -26.32
CA LYS A 419 -12.65 18.51 -24.95
C LYS A 419 -12.12 19.68 -24.12
N HIS A 420 -13.01 20.49 -23.57
CA HIS A 420 -12.66 21.40 -22.47
C HIS A 420 -12.98 20.72 -21.13
N ILE A 421 -12.01 19.99 -20.58
CA ILE A 421 -12.06 19.53 -19.19
C ILE A 421 -11.33 20.58 -18.36
N ALA A 422 -12.06 21.58 -17.86
CA ALA A 422 -11.54 22.60 -16.96
C ALA A 422 -11.68 22.13 -15.50
N ASN A 423 -10.55 22.13 -14.79
CA ASN A 423 -10.37 22.19 -13.34
C ASN A 423 -11.42 21.48 -12.48
N ILE A 424 -11.28 20.15 -12.38
CA ILE A 424 -11.90 19.36 -11.31
C ILE A 424 -11.14 19.66 -10.02
N VAL A 425 -11.73 20.44 -9.11
CA VAL A 425 -11.22 20.58 -7.74
C VAL A 425 -11.63 19.31 -6.97
N ILE A 426 -10.66 18.42 -6.78
CA ILE A 426 -10.84 17.24 -5.94
C ILE A 426 -10.59 17.58 -4.48
N PRO A 427 -11.50 17.23 -3.56
CA PRO A 427 -11.38 17.55 -2.13
C PRO A 427 -10.09 17.02 -1.48
N GLU A 428 -9.58 17.73 -0.48
CA GLU A 428 -8.30 17.46 0.19
C GLU A 428 -8.18 16.07 0.83
N TYR A 429 -9.29 15.41 1.17
CA TYR A 429 -9.27 14.08 1.77
C TYR A 429 -9.10 12.93 0.77
N GLU A 430 -9.17 13.18 -0.55
CA GLU A 430 -8.82 12.19 -1.59
C GLU A 430 -7.31 12.13 -1.84
N ARG A 431 -6.52 12.85 -1.04
CA ARG A 431 -5.09 13.04 -1.29
C ARG A 431 -4.26 12.37 -0.23
N HIS A 432 -3.69 11.22 -0.58
CA HIS A 432 -2.89 10.45 0.35
C HIS A 432 -1.41 10.75 0.15
N VAL A 433 -0.82 11.33 1.20
CA VAL A 433 0.62 11.30 1.41
C VAL A 433 0.95 9.98 2.08
N SER A 434 1.36 9.01 1.27
CA SER A 434 1.77 7.70 1.77
C SER A 434 3.22 7.78 2.20
N ILE A 435 3.48 7.46 3.48
CA ILE A 435 4.82 7.52 4.05
C ILE A 435 5.18 6.14 4.60
N ASP A 436 6.30 5.61 4.14
CA ASP A 436 6.91 4.42 4.71
C ASP A 436 8.12 4.84 5.56
N ILE A 437 8.27 4.19 6.71
CA ILE A 437 9.26 4.52 7.72
C ILE A 437 10.18 3.33 7.88
N ILE A 438 11.45 3.53 7.56
CA ILE A 438 12.51 2.60 7.93
C ILE A 438 13.21 3.18 9.16
N SER A 439 12.93 2.58 10.31
CA SER A 439 13.45 2.97 11.63
C SER A 439 13.71 1.73 12.48
N PRO A 440 14.68 1.77 13.40
CA PRO A 440 14.79 0.78 14.46
C PRO A 440 13.50 0.76 15.30
N LYS A 441 12.85 -0.40 15.38
CA LYS A 441 11.75 -0.75 16.29
C LYS A 441 10.54 0.22 16.41
N ASN A 442 10.02 0.77 15.31
CA ASN A 442 8.70 1.43 15.35
C ASN A 442 7.57 0.41 15.21
N ASN A 443 6.76 0.26 16.27
CA ASN A 443 5.49 -0.43 16.17
C ASN A 443 4.50 0.42 15.35
N THR A 444 4.43 0.18 14.05
CA THR A 444 3.47 0.88 13.18
C THR A 444 2.00 0.55 13.46
N SER A 445 1.70 -0.41 14.36
CA SER A 445 0.33 -0.71 14.79
C SER A 445 -0.22 0.26 15.84
N LEU A 446 0.61 1.18 16.35
CA LEU A 446 0.24 2.19 17.35
C LEU A 446 0.11 3.59 16.75
N TYR A 447 0.18 3.74 15.42
CA TYR A 447 -0.17 5.01 14.79
C TYR A 447 -1.67 5.26 14.99
N PRO A 448 -2.06 6.34 15.68
CA PRO A 448 -3.41 6.49 16.17
C PRO A 448 -4.42 6.56 15.02
N TYR A 449 -5.43 5.70 15.17
CA TYR A 449 -6.67 5.58 14.41
C TYR A 449 -7.55 6.85 14.46
N ILE A 450 -7.15 7.90 15.17
CA ILE A 450 -7.98 9.07 15.47
C ILE A 450 -7.06 10.29 15.56
N GLU A 451 -6.81 10.94 14.43
CA GLU A 451 -6.52 12.39 14.31
C GLU A 451 -6.25 12.69 12.84
N ARG A 452 -7.35 12.84 12.10
CA ARG A 452 -7.37 13.77 10.97
C ARG A 452 -7.33 15.18 11.57
N PRO A 453 -6.78 16.19 10.89
CA PRO A 453 -6.96 17.57 11.32
C PRO A 453 -8.45 17.80 11.53
N ILE A 454 -8.84 18.15 12.75
CA ILE A 454 -10.08 18.90 12.95
C ILE A 454 -9.75 20.26 12.35
N SER A 455 -10.20 20.50 11.12
CA SER A 455 -10.25 21.86 10.62
C SER A 455 -11.17 22.64 11.55
N GLN A 456 -10.62 23.56 12.33
CA GLN A 456 -11.39 24.76 12.65
C GLN A 456 -11.65 25.43 11.30
N GLU A 457 -12.93 25.49 10.91
CA GLU A 457 -13.39 26.24 9.74
C GLU A 457 -12.99 27.71 9.89
N GLY A 458 -11.96 28.12 9.15
CA GLY A 458 -11.75 29.51 8.80
C GLY A 458 -12.33 29.75 7.42
N PHE A 459 -13.58 30.20 7.36
CA PHE A 459 -14.22 30.63 6.11
C PHE A 459 -13.40 31.78 5.47
N ILE A 460 -12.99 31.65 4.21
CA ILE A 460 -12.67 32.80 3.37
C ILE A 460 -13.95 33.13 2.61
N SER A 461 -14.57 34.27 2.98
CA SER A 461 -15.89 34.66 2.53
C SER A 461 -15.88 35.07 1.05
N GLU A 462 -16.67 34.33 0.26
CA GLU A 462 -17.57 34.92 -0.72
C GLU A 462 -18.27 36.15 -0.10
N LYS A 463 -18.33 37.29 -0.80
CA LYS A 463 -19.06 38.53 -0.43
C LYS A 463 -19.48 38.67 1.05
N MET A 464 -18.77 39.49 1.83
CA MET A 464 -19.24 39.83 3.17
C MET A 464 -20.53 40.65 3.09
N GLN A 465 -21.58 40.20 3.78
CA GLN A 465 -22.80 40.96 4.04
C GLN A 465 -23.10 40.88 5.54
N PHE A 466 -23.00 42.01 6.23
CA PHE A 466 -23.35 42.12 7.65
C PHE A 466 -24.60 42.98 7.81
N GLU A 467 -25.65 42.42 8.41
CA GLU A 467 -26.83 43.17 8.83
C GLU A 467 -26.53 44.02 10.05
N ILE A 468 -26.96 45.27 10.00
CA ILE A 468 -26.86 46.25 11.09
C ILE A 468 -28.28 46.76 11.36
N PRO A 469 -28.68 46.93 12.65
CA PRO A 469 -29.98 47.48 12.99
C PRO A 469 -30.25 48.82 12.29
N ASP A 470 -31.47 49.03 11.77
CA ASP A 470 -31.87 50.22 11.00
C ASP A 470 -31.73 51.57 11.75
N ASN A 471 -31.50 51.52 13.06
CA ASN A 471 -31.30 52.68 13.94
C ASN A 471 -29.84 52.86 14.40
N ALA A 472 -28.89 52.13 13.81
CA ALA A 472 -27.49 52.21 14.18
C ALA A 472 -26.74 53.32 13.44
N THR A 473 -25.85 54.04 14.13
CA THR A 473 -24.85 54.93 13.52
C THR A 473 -23.48 54.25 13.49
N ILE A 474 -22.80 54.32 12.34
CA ILE A 474 -21.46 53.78 12.13
C ILE A 474 -20.44 54.93 12.13
N SER A 475 -19.36 54.81 12.90
CA SER A 475 -18.23 55.75 12.89
C SER A 475 -16.91 54.99 12.78
N GLY A 476 -16.02 55.44 11.88
CA GLY A 476 -14.77 54.76 11.53
C GLY A 476 -14.67 54.51 10.02
N ALA A 477 -13.47 54.24 9.51
CA ALA A 477 -13.26 53.94 8.09
C ALA A 477 -13.46 52.45 7.83
N LEU A 478 -14.32 52.11 6.87
CA LEU A 478 -14.42 50.75 6.35
C LEU A 478 -13.15 50.40 5.55
N PRO A 479 -12.75 49.12 5.49
CA PRO A 479 -11.75 48.67 4.54
C PRO A 479 -12.09 49.05 3.11
N SER A 480 -11.06 49.37 2.31
CA SER A 480 -11.22 49.67 0.89
C SER A 480 -11.95 48.51 0.18
N GLY A 481 -13.03 48.80 -0.53
CA GLY A 481 -13.86 47.80 -1.23
C GLY A 481 -15.09 47.30 -0.46
N LEU A 482 -15.24 47.68 0.81
CA LEU A 482 -16.50 47.55 1.56
C LEU A 482 -17.27 48.88 1.56
N ASN A 483 -18.57 48.80 1.32
CA ASN A 483 -19.51 49.92 1.36
C ASN A 483 -20.53 49.69 2.48
N HIS A 484 -21.18 50.75 2.94
CA HIS A 484 -22.37 50.64 3.77
C HIS A 484 -23.57 51.27 3.05
N GLN A 485 -24.76 50.70 3.26
CA GLN A 485 -26.02 51.30 2.84
C GLN A 485 -26.86 51.57 4.09
N LEU A 486 -27.37 52.80 4.20
CA LEU A 486 -28.03 53.29 5.41
C LEU A 486 -29.42 52.66 5.64
N LYS A 487 -30.11 52.20 4.57
CA LYS A 487 -31.37 51.43 4.67
C LYS A 487 -31.59 50.46 3.48
N PRO A 488 -31.94 49.19 3.73
CA PRO A 488 -31.83 48.51 5.04
C PRO A 488 -30.35 48.43 5.43
N GLY A 489 -30.02 48.50 6.73
CA GLY A 489 -28.64 48.68 7.19
C GLY A 489 -27.72 47.49 6.88
N PHE A 490 -26.84 47.59 5.86
CA PHE A 490 -25.83 46.57 5.57
C PHE A 490 -24.46 47.15 5.30
N ILE A 491 -23.42 46.41 5.68
CA ILE A 491 -22.07 46.54 5.11
C ILE A 491 -21.88 45.43 4.08
N PHE A 492 -21.49 45.79 2.85
CA PHE A 492 -21.37 44.86 1.74
C PHE A 492 -20.21 45.23 0.80
N GLY A 493 -19.67 44.23 0.11
CA GLY A 493 -18.60 44.41 -0.88
C GLY A 493 -17.48 43.39 -0.74
N THR A 494 -16.39 43.63 -1.44
CA THR A 494 -15.20 42.78 -1.39
C THR A 494 -14.02 43.65 -0.97
N PRO A 495 -13.34 43.34 0.14
CA PRO A 495 -12.15 44.08 0.53
C PRO A 495 -11.06 43.97 -0.54
N THR A 496 -10.41 45.09 -0.85
CA THR A 496 -9.42 45.21 -1.94
C THR A 496 -7.99 45.45 -1.47
N VAL A 497 -7.78 45.71 -0.17
CA VAL A 497 -6.47 46.04 0.42
C VAL A 497 -6.30 45.32 1.75
N ALA A 498 -5.11 44.76 2.00
CA ALA A 498 -4.73 44.20 3.29
C ALA A 498 -4.77 45.25 4.40
N GLY A 499 -5.21 44.85 5.58
CA GLY A 499 -5.04 45.65 6.77
C GLY A 499 -5.99 45.28 7.89
N LEU A 500 -5.71 45.89 9.03
CA LEU A 500 -6.63 45.95 10.17
C LEU A 500 -7.45 47.23 10.04
N SER A 501 -8.77 47.12 10.13
CA SER A 501 -9.63 48.28 10.33
C SER A 501 -10.62 47.98 11.45
N SER A 502 -11.11 49.03 12.09
CA SER A 502 -12.15 48.90 13.09
C SER A 502 -13.22 49.95 12.84
N ILE A 503 -14.47 49.52 12.92
CA ILE A 503 -15.62 50.42 12.92
C ILE A 503 -16.34 50.30 14.25
N LYS A 504 -16.93 51.41 14.67
CA LYS A 504 -17.78 51.47 15.84
C LYS A 504 -19.22 51.61 15.38
N VAL A 505 -20.06 50.66 15.78
CA VAL A 505 -21.50 50.67 15.53
C VAL A 505 -22.21 51.01 16.85
N VAL A 506 -23.09 52.01 16.82
CA VAL A 506 -23.85 52.45 17.99
C VAL A 506 -25.33 52.36 17.67
N ALA A 507 -26.06 51.50 18.39
CA ALA A 507 -27.52 51.34 18.26
C ALA A 507 -28.15 51.31 19.66
N ASN A 508 -29.23 52.07 19.90
CA ASN A 508 -29.94 52.12 21.19
C ASN A 508 -29.00 52.32 22.40
N SER A 509 -28.06 53.27 22.30
CA SER A 509 -27.06 53.57 23.35
C SER A 509 -26.09 52.43 23.70
N LYS A 510 -26.11 51.31 22.95
CA LYS A 510 -25.12 50.22 23.05
C LYS A 510 -24.07 50.40 21.97
N VAL A 511 -22.80 50.26 22.38
CA VAL A 511 -21.63 50.38 21.51
C VAL A 511 -21.07 48.99 21.22
N GLN A 512 -20.86 48.68 19.95
CA GLN A 512 -20.14 47.49 19.50
C GLN A 512 -19.01 47.90 18.56
N ASN A 513 -17.79 47.44 18.86
CA ASN A 513 -16.65 47.60 17.96
C ASN A 513 -16.53 46.35 17.10
N ILE A 514 -16.51 46.53 15.78
CA ILE A 514 -16.30 45.46 14.80
C ILE A 514 -14.91 45.66 14.22
N ASN A 515 -14.04 44.67 14.42
CA ASN A 515 -12.69 44.66 13.88
C ASN A 515 -12.65 43.79 12.62
N PHE A 516 -12.19 44.35 11.50
CA PHE A 516 -11.92 43.62 10.27
C PHE A 516 -10.43 43.35 10.16
N ILE A 517 -10.06 42.08 9.95
CA ILE A 517 -8.71 41.66 9.61
C ILE A 517 -8.74 41.16 8.17
N ILE A 518 -8.06 41.86 7.26
CA ILE A 518 -8.00 41.50 5.84
C ILE A 518 -6.56 41.17 5.49
N ASN A 519 -6.34 39.91 5.10
CA ASN A 519 -5.04 39.45 4.60
C ASN A 519 -5.03 39.59 3.07
N SER A 520 -4.11 40.38 2.52
CA SER A 520 -4.01 40.55 1.06
C SER A 520 -3.19 39.43 0.44
N THR A 521 -3.87 38.51 -0.23
CA THR A 521 -3.32 37.74 -1.34
C THR A 521 -4.43 37.51 -2.34
N SER A 522 -4.72 38.53 -3.16
CA SER A 522 -5.56 38.37 -4.34
C SER A 522 -4.70 37.92 -5.52
N ALA A 523 -4.60 36.60 -5.71
CA ALA A 523 -4.34 35.97 -6.99
C ALA A 523 -5.55 35.07 -7.34
N PRO A 524 -5.87 34.89 -8.64
CA PRO A 524 -7.09 34.20 -9.06
C PRO A 524 -7.00 32.71 -8.72
N LEU A 525 -7.86 32.20 -7.82
CA LEU A 525 -8.38 30.82 -7.63
C LEU A 525 -7.47 29.57 -7.84
N ILE A 526 -6.17 29.72 -8.12
CA ILE A 526 -5.18 28.66 -8.37
C ILE A 526 -4.33 28.40 -7.11
N GLU A 527 -4.39 29.27 -6.10
CA GLU A 527 -3.47 29.25 -4.96
C GLU A 527 -3.95 28.44 -3.73
N TYR A 528 -5.00 27.63 -3.85
CA TYR A 528 -5.65 27.07 -2.65
C TYR A 528 -5.06 25.76 -2.09
N LEU A 529 -3.79 25.42 -2.35
CA LEU A 529 -3.22 24.11 -1.96
C LEU A 529 -1.74 24.12 -1.54
N THR A 530 -1.20 25.26 -1.14
CA THR A 530 0.17 25.36 -0.61
C THR A 530 0.21 25.30 0.92
N GLY A 531 1.18 24.58 1.49
CA GLY A 531 1.48 24.62 2.94
C GLY A 531 0.72 23.64 3.85
N LYS A 532 0.26 22.49 3.35
CA LYS A 532 -0.36 21.44 4.20
C LYS A 532 0.69 20.71 5.01
N THR A 533 0.36 20.25 6.22
CA THR A 533 1.29 19.48 7.06
C THR A 533 0.82 18.04 7.29
N LYS A 534 1.77 17.09 7.28
CA LYS A 534 1.55 15.71 7.74
C LYS A 534 2.40 15.48 9.00
N GLN A 535 1.74 15.24 10.13
CA GLN A 535 2.41 14.84 11.37
C GLN A 535 2.84 13.37 11.31
N ILE A 536 4.04 13.09 11.80
CA ILE A 536 4.59 11.75 11.95
C ILE A 536 5.25 11.65 13.33
N ASP A 537 4.85 10.65 14.10
CA ASP A 537 5.36 10.44 15.46
C ASP A 537 6.43 9.34 15.46
N ILE A 538 7.63 9.65 15.95
CA ILE A 538 8.73 8.69 16.05
C ILE A 538 9.38 8.77 17.42
N THR A 539 9.76 7.62 17.98
CA THR A 539 10.40 7.54 19.29
C THR A 539 11.89 7.31 19.15
N PHE A 540 12.69 8.12 19.86
CA PHE A 540 14.15 7.99 19.91
C PHE A 540 14.63 7.61 21.31
N GLN A 541 15.76 6.90 21.37
CA GLN A 541 16.48 6.65 22.62
C GLN A 541 17.17 7.91 23.12
N ILE A 542 17.13 8.12 24.43
CA ILE A 542 17.82 9.20 25.11
C ILE A 542 18.82 8.61 26.12
N ASN A 543 20.05 9.12 26.12
CA ASN A 543 21.03 8.86 27.18
C ASN A 543 21.33 10.17 27.93
N GLY A 544 21.05 10.18 29.25
CA GLY A 544 21.10 11.40 30.05
C GLY A 544 20.11 12.45 29.54
N THR A 545 20.63 13.54 28.97
CA THR A 545 19.81 14.63 28.38
C THR A 545 19.80 14.65 26.86
N LYS A 546 20.51 13.74 26.18
CA LYS A 546 20.73 13.80 24.72
C LYS A 546 20.22 12.56 24.00
N SER A 547 19.79 12.70 22.75
CA SER A 547 19.49 11.56 21.88
C SER A 547 20.69 10.65 21.68
N CYS A 548 20.46 9.36 21.53
CA CYS A 548 21.45 8.45 20.98
C CYS A 548 21.47 8.53 19.44
N ALA A 549 22.61 8.21 18.83
CA ALA A 549 22.75 8.22 17.38
C ALA A 549 21.70 7.33 16.70
N SER A 550 21.05 7.84 15.66
CA SER A 550 19.97 7.13 14.97
C SER A 550 19.83 7.62 13.53
N PHE A 551 19.47 6.72 12.62
CA PHE A 551 19.19 7.05 11.22
C PHE A 551 17.74 6.70 10.89
N LEU A 552 17.06 7.65 10.28
CA LEU A 552 15.66 7.56 9.89
C LEU A 552 15.52 7.86 8.41
N MET A 553 14.90 6.93 7.68
CA MET A 553 14.52 7.13 6.28
C MET A 553 13.01 7.17 6.16
N LEU A 554 12.52 8.24 5.57
CA LEU A 554 11.13 8.42 5.21
C LEU A 554 11.02 8.41 3.70
N TYR A 555 10.11 7.59 3.20
CA TYR A 555 9.79 7.52 1.78
C TYR A 555 8.38 8.05 1.61
N GLY A 556 8.20 9.09 0.82
CA GLY A 556 6.91 9.73 0.62
C GLY A 556 6.63 10.04 -0.84
N ASN A 557 5.38 9.93 -1.28
CA ASN A 557 4.94 10.60 -2.49
C ASN A 557 4.20 11.89 -2.08
N LEU A 558 4.88 13.02 -2.22
CA LEU A 558 4.41 14.30 -1.68
C LEU A 558 3.79 15.22 -2.74
N LYS A 559 3.98 14.91 -4.02
CA LYS A 559 3.31 15.59 -5.15
C LYS A 559 2.27 14.66 -5.72
N GLN A 560 1.00 14.98 -5.49
CA GLN A 560 -0.10 14.27 -6.11
C GLN A 560 -0.65 15.12 -7.26
N GLU A 561 -0.37 14.71 -8.50
CA GLU A 561 -1.05 15.25 -9.67
C GLU A 561 -2.45 14.64 -9.74
N PHE A 562 -3.49 15.47 -9.82
CA PHE A 562 -4.87 15.00 -9.95
C PHE A 562 -5.53 15.42 -11.29
N PRO A 563 -6.18 14.49 -12.03
CA PRO A 563 -6.26 13.05 -11.75
C PRO A 563 -4.88 12.42 -11.81
N LEU A 564 -4.65 11.33 -11.07
CA LEU A 564 -3.42 10.52 -11.19
C LEU A 564 -3.45 9.88 -12.60
N LYS A 565 -3.11 10.66 -13.63
CA LYS A 565 -3.19 10.26 -15.04
C LYS A 565 -1.99 9.42 -15.45
N ASN A 566 -0.91 9.47 -14.67
CA ASN A 566 0.43 9.08 -15.10
C ASN A 566 1.17 8.19 -14.10
N TYR A 567 0.50 7.50 -13.17
CA TYR A 567 1.21 6.70 -12.16
C TYR A 567 2.07 5.59 -12.79
N TYR A 568 1.67 5.04 -13.94
CA TYR A 568 2.48 4.12 -14.74
C TYR A 568 3.83 4.71 -15.15
N ASN A 569 3.89 6.03 -15.34
CA ASN A 569 5.07 6.73 -15.85
C ASN A 569 6.21 6.81 -14.85
N ASP A 570 5.94 6.43 -13.60
CA ASP A 570 6.97 6.28 -12.59
C ASP A 570 7.25 4.80 -12.32
N LEU A 571 6.41 3.83 -12.67
CA LEU A 571 6.58 2.45 -12.19
C LEU A 571 7.82 1.72 -12.70
N PHE A 572 8.25 1.95 -13.94
CA PHE A 572 9.19 1.08 -14.63
C PHE A 572 10.47 1.82 -15.07
N PRO A 573 11.60 1.67 -14.34
CA PRO A 573 12.87 2.28 -14.72
C PRO A 573 13.44 1.63 -15.99
N VAL A 574 13.92 2.43 -16.95
CA VAL A 574 14.23 1.93 -18.31
C VAL A 574 15.66 1.40 -18.43
N ASN A 575 16.64 2.20 -18.03
CA ASN A 575 18.02 2.11 -18.48
C ASN A 575 18.90 1.20 -17.59
N LEU A 576 18.28 0.22 -16.95
CA LEU A 576 18.97 -0.75 -16.11
C LEU A 576 19.58 -1.89 -16.94
N THR A 577 20.78 -2.33 -16.57
CA THR A 577 21.41 -3.53 -17.12
C THR A 577 21.91 -4.47 -16.03
N THR A 578 22.28 -5.68 -16.44
CA THR A 578 22.68 -6.78 -15.58
C THR A 578 24.20 -6.95 -15.46
N ASN A 579 24.65 -7.31 -14.25
CA ASN A 579 26.02 -7.77 -14.02
C ASN A 579 26.24 -9.23 -14.39
N PHE A 580 25.16 -9.94 -14.65
CA PHE A 580 25.17 -11.34 -14.97
C PHE A 580 25.22 -11.52 -16.48
N LEU A 581 26.33 -12.06 -16.99
CA LEU A 581 26.48 -12.36 -18.42
C LEU A 581 25.59 -13.56 -18.79
N LEU A 582 24.67 -13.36 -19.73
CA LEU A 582 24.03 -14.46 -20.45
C LEU A 582 24.96 -14.93 -21.57
N PRO A 583 25.17 -16.25 -21.77
CA PRO A 583 25.84 -16.77 -22.95
C PRO A 583 25.17 -16.24 -24.23
N THR A 584 25.97 -15.86 -25.21
CA THR A 584 25.51 -15.22 -26.46
C THR A 584 24.79 -16.18 -27.41
N THR A 585 24.66 -17.45 -27.06
CA THR A 585 23.98 -18.45 -27.89
C THR A 585 22.48 -18.41 -27.65
N GLU A 586 21.73 -17.83 -28.58
CA GLU A 586 20.26 -17.72 -28.57
C GLU A 586 19.51 -19.07 -28.54
N THR A 587 20.22 -20.20 -28.51
CA THR A 587 19.65 -21.55 -28.61
C THR A 587 19.02 -22.06 -27.31
N GLU A 588 19.42 -21.55 -26.14
CA GLU A 588 18.99 -22.06 -24.83
C GLU A 588 17.98 -21.16 -24.09
N ASN A 589 17.11 -21.79 -23.29
CA ASN A 589 16.17 -21.10 -22.39
C ASN A 589 16.91 -20.60 -21.15
N MET A 590 17.66 -19.52 -21.30
CA MET A 590 18.37 -18.88 -20.20
C MET A 590 17.68 -17.58 -19.81
N SER A 591 17.66 -17.30 -18.50
CA SER A 591 17.19 -16.02 -17.98
C SER A 591 18.16 -15.46 -16.96
N SER A 592 18.37 -14.16 -16.96
CA SER A 592 19.04 -13.44 -15.88
C SER A 592 18.12 -12.35 -15.35
N TRP A 593 18.30 -11.97 -14.10
CA TRP A 593 17.49 -10.91 -13.51
C TRP A 593 18.28 -10.08 -12.52
N VAL A 594 17.88 -8.82 -12.38
CA VAL A 594 18.42 -7.86 -11.43
C VAL A 594 17.32 -7.24 -10.60
N THR A 595 17.68 -6.88 -9.38
CA THR A 595 16.83 -6.14 -8.46
C THR A 595 17.22 -4.67 -8.47
N TYR A 596 16.24 -3.79 -8.62
CA TYR A 596 16.34 -2.36 -8.35
C TYR A 596 15.51 -2.07 -7.09
N ASP A 597 16.19 -1.84 -5.98
CA ASP A 597 15.62 -1.65 -4.65
C ASP A 597 15.89 -0.25 -4.10
N LYS A 598 15.61 0.76 -4.95
CA LYS A 598 15.36 2.11 -4.45
C LYS A 598 13.89 2.18 -4.05
N SER A 599 13.62 1.73 -2.82
CA SER A 599 12.28 1.74 -2.23
C SER A 599 11.61 3.09 -2.48
N ARG A 600 10.50 3.10 -3.22
CA ARG A 600 9.81 4.33 -3.61
C ARG A 600 8.32 4.20 -3.32
N MET A 601 7.74 5.22 -2.69
CA MET A 601 6.29 5.30 -2.55
C MET A 601 5.63 5.73 -3.86
N VAL A 602 4.65 4.96 -4.29
CA VAL A 602 3.77 5.29 -5.41
C VAL A 602 2.34 5.34 -4.88
N ASN A 603 1.59 6.35 -5.31
CA ASN A 603 0.17 6.42 -5.01
C ASN A 603 -0.57 5.62 -6.09
N LEU A 604 -1.24 4.53 -5.67
CA LEU A 604 -2.05 3.66 -6.52
C LEU A 604 -3.54 3.75 -6.13
N ASP A 605 -3.95 4.81 -5.45
CA ASP A 605 -5.31 4.96 -4.90
C ASP A 605 -6.41 4.86 -5.95
N ASP A 606 -6.15 5.46 -7.13
CA ASP A 606 -7.07 5.49 -8.27
C ASP A 606 -7.40 4.08 -8.79
N ILE A 607 -6.55 3.07 -8.54
CA ILE A 607 -6.73 1.69 -9.03
C ILE A 607 -6.96 0.72 -7.89
N LEU A 608 -6.10 0.77 -6.87
CA LEU A 608 -6.01 -0.22 -5.80
C LEU A 608 -6.44 0.35 -4.43
N SER A 609 -6.69 1.66 -4.31
CA SER A 609 -7.01 2.34 -3.03
C SER A 609 -5.90 2.22 -1.99
N VAL A 610 -4.64 2.23 -2.45
CA VAL A 610 -3.47 2.05 -1.60
C VAL A 610 -2.34 2.97 -2.04
N GLY A 611 -1.62 3.53 -1.07
CA GLY A 611 -0.23 3.86 -1.25
C GLY A 611 0.67 2.64 -1.06
N ALA A 612 1.63 2.42 -1.95
CA ALA A 612 2.55 1.29 -1.82
C ALA A 612 4.00 1.69 -2.04
N SER A 613 4.91 1.12 -1.25
CA SER A 613 6.32 1.07 -1.63
C SER A 613 6.49 0.03 -2.73
N ILE A 614 7.18 0.42 -3.79
CA ILE A 614 7.47 -0.42 -4.96
C ILE A 614 8.93 -0.84 -4.92
N GLN A 615 9.16 -2.11 -5.24
CA GLN A 615 10.46 -2.67 -5.59
C GLN A 615 10.43 -3.14 -7.03
N ASN A 616 11.50 -2.92 -7.79
CA ASN A 616 11.56 -3.34 -9.18
C ASN A 616 12.46 -4.56 -9.39
N LYS A 617 12.03 -5.46 -10.28
CA LYS A 617 12.82 -6.57 -10.79
C LYS A 617 12.84 -6.49 -12.31
N LEU A 618 14.00 -6.57 -12.93
CA LEU A 618 14.15 -6.63 -14.37
C LEU A 618 14.67 -7.99 -14.77
N VAL A 619 13.99 -8.63 -15.72
CA VAL A 619 14.29 -9.98 -16.19
C VAL A 619 14.62 -9.93 -17.68
N PHE A 620 15.71 -10.58 -18.05
CA PHE A 620 16.15 -10.80 -19.42
C PHE A 620 16.04 -12.29 -19.72
N ASP A 621 15.33 -12.65 -20.78
CA ASP A 621 15.24 -14.04 -21.22
C ASP A 621 15.22 -14.18 -22.75
N ASN A 622 15.45 -15.39 -23.25
CA ASN A 622 15.34 -15.71 -24.67
C ASN A 622 13.99 -16.38 -24.94
N GLY A 623 13.02 -15.57 -25.34
CA GLY A 623 11.69 -16.02 -25.76
C GLY A 623 11.73 -16.86 -27.02
N LYS A 624 10.68 -17.65 -27.24
CA LYS A 624 10.57 -18.61 -28.34
C LYS A 624 9.26 -18.39 -29.08
N GLY A 625 9.36 -18.17 -30.39
CA GLY A 625 8.22 -18.02 -31.28
C GLY A 625 7.72 -19.36 -31.82
N ALA A 626 6.64 -19.29 -32.60
CA ALA A 626 6.13 -20.46 -33.33
C ALA A 626 7.13 -20.97 -34.37
N ALA A 627 7.26 -22.28 -34.51
CA ALA A 627 8.22 -22.89 -35.42
C ALA A 627 7.89 -22.58 -36.89
N VAL A 628 8.90 -22.14 -37.64
CA VAL A 628 8.85 -21.95 -39.09
C VAL A 628 9.75 -23.01 -39.71
N SER A 629 9.20 -23.90 -40.54
CA SER A 629 9.94 -25.03 -41.15
C SER A 629 10.68 -25.93 -40.15
N GLY A 630 10.10 -26.15 -38.96
CA GLY A 630 10.67 -27.02 -37.92
C GLY A 630 11.66 -26.33 -36.96
N VAL A 631 12.01 -25.06 -37.18
CA VAL A 631 12.89 -24.27 -36.31
C VAL A 631 12.09 -23.17 -35.62
N ALA A 632 12.13 -23.13 -34.29
CA ALA A 632 11.51 -22.06 -33.52
C ALA A 632 12.43 -20.82 -33.46
N PRO A 633 12.01 -19.65 -33.98
CA PRO A 633 12.81 -18.44 -33.86
C PRO A 633 12.88 -18.00 -32.40
N ARG A 634 13.98 -17.35 -32.04
CA ARG A 634 14.28 -16.85 -30.69
C ARG A 634 14.35 -15.33 -30.71
N LYS A 635 13.94 -14.68 -29.62
CA LYS A 635 14.15 -13.24 -29.41
C LYS A 635 14.47 -12.96 -27.96
N THR A 636 15.43 -12.07 -27.72
CA THR A 636 15.71 -11.55 -26.37
C THR A 636 14.60 -10.62 -25.92
N ARG A 637 14.04 -10.87 -24.75
CA ARG A 637 12.96 -10.11 -24.14
C ARG A 637 13.41 -9.43 -22.85
N ARG A 638 12.73 -8.35 -22.50
CA ARG A 638 12.90 -7.60 -21.26
C ARG A 638 11.55 -7.49 -20.56
N LEU A 639 11.48 -8.02 -19.34
CA LEU A 639 10.32 -7.90 -18.46
C LEU A 639 10.67 -7.03 -17.26
N TYR A 640 10.06 -5.86 -17.20
CA TYR A 640 10.14 -4.97 -16.06
C TYR A 640 8.97 -5.28 -15.12
N MET A 641 9.27 -5.54 -13.85
CA MET A 641 8.28 -5.82 -12.82
C MET A 641 8.35 -4.72 -11.77
N ALA A 642 7.21 -4.14 -11.43
CA ALA A 642 7.02 -3.28 -10.27
C ALA A 642 6.18 -4.05 -9.25
N ILE A 643 6.77 -4.33 -8.09
CA ILE A 643 6.25 -5.27 -7.09
C ILE A 643 5.90 -4.49 -5.83
N LEU A 644 4.70 -4.71 -5.31
CA LEU A 644 4.20 -4.05 -4.12
C LEU A 644 4.85 -4.67 -2.89
N LYS A 645 5.67 -3.87 -2.19
CA LYS A 645 6.46 -4.30 -1.03
C LYS A 645 5.70 -4.11 0.28
N ARG A 646 5.26 -2.88 0.57
CA ARG A 646 4.44 -2.52 1.75
C ARG A 646 3.35 -1.52 1.37
N ASN A 647 2.15 -1.72 1.89
CA ASN A 647 0.97 -0.86 1.75
C ASN A 647 0.84 0.06 2.97
N SER A 648 0.58 1.35 2.75
CA SER A 648 0.35 2.35 3.80
C SER A 648 -1.05 2.29 4.43
N ASP A 649 -2.01 1.62 3.80
CA ASP A 649 -3.42 1.70 4.13
C ASP A 649 -4.03 0.37 4.62
N HIS A 650 -5.04 0.49 5.49
CA HIS A 650 -5.75 -0.57 6.22
C HIS A 650 -6.46 -1.64 5.37
N ASN A 651 -6.34 -1.65 4.04
CA ASN A 651 -6.94 -2.68 3.21
C ASN A 651 -6.07 -3.96 3.24
N THR A 652 -6.29 -4.78 4.27
CA THR A 652 -5.65 -6.08 4.50
C THR A 652 -5.85 -7.11 3.39
N GLU A 653 -6.61 -6.79 2.33
CA GLU A 653 -6.94 -7.71 1.24
C GLU A 653 -5.84 -7.80 0.18
N TYR A 654 -5.05 -6.75 -0.01
CA TYR A 654 -3.87 -6.80 -0.87
C TYR A 654 -2.70 -7.16 0.03
N ASN A 655 -2.34 -8.45 0.03
CA ASN A 655 -1.22 -8.97 0.81
C ASN A 655 0.00 -8.04 0.67
N ASN A 656 0.46 -7.46 1.79
CA ASN A 656 1.83 -6.98 1.90
C ASN A 656 2.71 -8.20 1.67
N LEU A 657 3.23 -8.35 0.45
CA LEU A 657 4.10 -9.47 0.15
C LEU A 657 5.36 -9.44 1.05
N ASN A 658 5.64 -8.31 1.72
CA ASN A 658 6.77 -8.11 2.64
C ASN A 658 8.07 -8.64 2.00
N ILE A 659 8.21 -8.44 0.69
CA ILE A 659 9.34 -8.98 -0.06
C ILE A 659 10.51 -8.02 0.12
N ASP A 660 11.25 -8.18 1.21
CA ASP A 660 12.57 -7.58 1.36
C ASP A 660 13.65 -8.41 0.64
N THR A 661 13.32 -9.58 0.06
CA THR A 661 14.29 -10.61 -0.35
C THR A 661 14.42 -10.83 -1.86
N ILE A 662 13.94 -9.93 -2.73
CA ILE A 662 14.16 -10.11 -4.18
C ILE A 662 15.66 -10.12 -4.48
N THR A 663 16.16 -11.28 -4.88
CA THR A 663 17.56 -11.50 -5.25
C THR A 663 17.76 -11.30 -6.75
N SER A 664 18.99 -10.95 -7.13
CA SER A 664 19.48 -11.03 -8.50
C SER A 664 20.04 -12.43 -8.81
N GLY A 665 20.15 -12.79 -10.09
CA GLY A 665 20.68 -14.12 -10.44
C GLY A 665 20.55 -14.52 -11.91
N ILE A 666 20.89 -15.79 -12.18
CA ILE A 666 20.78 -16.45 -13.48
C ILE A 666 20.12 -17.82 -13.28
N ALA A 667 19.20 -18.17 -14.17
CA ALA A 667 18.73 -19.55 -14.34
C ALA A 667 19.17 -20.07 -15.71
N LYS A 668 19.89 -21.18 -15.71
CA LYS A 668 20.23 -21.93 -16.92
C LYS A 668 19.10 -22.91 -17.23
N THR A 669 18.78 -23.10 -18.50
CA THR A 669 17.87 -24.15 -19.00
C THR A 669 16.50 -24.20 -18.29
N THR A 670 15.77 -23.08 -18.25
CA THR A 670 14.37 -23.06 -17.78
C THR A 670 13.49 -23.79 -18.79
N THR A 671 13.02 -25.00 -18.45
CA THR A 671 12.26 -25.86 -19.38
C THR A 671 10.79 -26.02 -19.05
N THR A 672 10.34 -25.57 -17.87
CA THR A 672 8.95 -25.73 -17.41
C THR A 672 8.36 -24.38 -16.99
N GLN A 673 7.04 -24.28 -17.11
CA GLN A 673 6.28 -23.13 -16.64
C GLN A 673 6.40 -22.94 -15.11
N ASP A 674 6.41 -24.04 -14.35
CA ASP A 674 6.58 -24.02 -12.89
C ASP A 674 7.92 -23.40 -12.49
N GLN A 675 9.02 -23.78 -13.17
CA GLN A 675 10.33 -23.19 -12.91
C GLN A 675 10.37 -21.71 -13.30
N TYR A 676 9.69 -21.33 -14.39
CA TYR A 676 9.55 -19.93 -14.78
C TYR A 676 8.79 -19.12 -13.72
N ALA A 677 7.68 -19.64 -13.19
CA ALA A 677 6.92 -19.02 -12.11
C ALA A 677 7.74 -18.88 -10.83
N LEU A 678 8.48 -19.93 -10.43
CA LEU A 678 9.37 -19.88 -9.27
C LEU A 678 10.48 -18.82 -9.45
N ASN A 679 11.09 -18.75 -10.62
CA ASN A 679 12.16 -17.77 -10.90
C ASN A 679 11.65 -16.33 -10.85
N LEU A 680 10.44 -16.07 -11.34
CA LEU A 680 9.86 -14.73 -11.39
C LEU A 680 9.27 -14.29 -10.04
N TYR A 681 8.40 -15.12 -9.48
CA TYR A 681 7.50 -14.77 -8.36
C TYR A 681 7.85 -15.48 -7.05
N ASN A 682 8.74 -16.47 -7.07
CA ASN A 682 9.01 -17.37 -5.95
C ASN A 682 7.73 -18.06 -5.43
N ASP A 683 6.77 -18.32 -6.32
CA ASP A 683 5.46 -18.89 -6.02
C ASP A 683 4.96 -19.64 -7.27
N LEU A 684 4.73 -20.95 -7.10
CA LEU A 684 4.36 -21.88 -8.18
C LEU A 684 2.89 -21.72 -8.61
N ASP A 685 2.06 -21.06 -7.81
CA ASP A 685 0.64 -20.88 -8.13
C ASP A 685 0.41 -19.78 -9.17
N PHE A 686 1.43 -19.01 -9.52
CA PHE A 686 1.35 -18.03 -10.59
C PHE A 686 1.48 -18.68 -11.96
N SER A 687 0.66 -18.22 -12.90
CA SER A 687 0.70 -18.63 -14.29
C SER A 687 0.37 -17.45 -15.18
N VAL A 688 1.14 -17.30 -16.26
CA VAL A 688 0.81 -16.34 -17.31
C VAL A 688 -0.22 -17.01 -18.21
N TYR A 689 -1.32 -16.31 -18.47
CA TYR A 689 -2.34 -16.78 -19.39
C TYR A 689 -2.27 -16.00 -20.70
N LYS A 690 -2.48 -16.68 -21.82
CA LYS A 690 -2.41 -16.12 -23.16
C LYS A 690 -3.73 -16.28 -23.93
N GLY A 691 -4.13 -15.22 -24.62
CA GLY A 691 -5.29 -15.18 -25.53
C GLY A 691 -4.99 -14.34 -26.77
N THR A 692 -6.03 -13.91 -27.47
CA THR A 692 -5.92 -13.08 -28.68
C THR A 692 -6.95 -11.97 -28.74
N PHE A 693 -6.61 -10.87 -29.43
CA PHE A 693 -7.52 -9.75 -29.71
C PHE A 693 -7.19 -9.07 -31.04
N ASN A 694 -8.15 -8.28 -31.57
CA ASN A 694 -7.96 -7.54 -32.81
C ASN A 694 -7.41 -6.12 -32.55
N ASP A 695 -6.43 -5.70 -33.34
CA ASP A 695 -5.99 -4.31 -33.51
C ASP A 695 -6.04 -3.94 -35.00
N GLY A 696 -7.15 -3.32 -35.40
CA GLY A 696 -7.49 -3.17 -36.82
C GLY A 696 -7.72 -4.53 -37.48
N SER A 697 -6.98 -4.81 -38.56
CA SER A 697 -7.01 -6.11 -39.26
C SER A 697 -6.04 -7.14 -38.67
N ASN A 698 -5.25 -6.78 -37.65
CA ASN A 698 -4.24 -7.66 -37.07
C ASN A 698 -4.80 -8.42 -35.86
N ILE A 699 -4.47 -9.71 -35.75
CA ILE A 699 -4.73 -10.53 -34.56
C ILE A 699 -3.46 -10.55 -33.72
N LEU A 700 -3.54 -10.07 -32.49
CA LEU A 700 -2.42 -9.97 -31.56
C LEU A 700 -2.62 -10.91 -30.37
N ASN A 701 -1.52 -11.37 -29.78
CA ASN A 701 -1.56 -12.15 -28.54
C ASN A 701 -1.74 -11.23 -27.34
N SER A 702 -2.52 -11.67 -26.35
CA SER A 702 -2.69 -11.00 -25.06
C SER A 702 -2.09 -11.79 -23.91
N LEU A 703 -1.67 -11.10 -22.84
CA LEU A 703 -1.13 -11.73 -21.63
C LEU A 703 -1.84 -11.20 -20.37
N THR A 704 -2.03 -12.07 -19.38
CA THR A 704 -2.42 -11.69 -18.00
C THR A 704 -1.69 -12.58 -17.00
N LEU A 705 -1.55 -12.12 -15.76
CA LEU A 705 -1.13 -12.97 -14.64
C LEU A 705 -2.34 -13.49 -13.87
N ILE A 706 -2.33 -14.77 -13.51
CA ILE A 706 -3.32 -15.39 -12.63
C ILE A 706 -2.58 -16.16 -11.54
N HIS A 707 -3.09 -16.07 -10.32
CA HIS A 707 -2.69 -16.94 -9.23
C HIS A 707 -3.80 -17.96 -8.98
N ASN A 708 -3.49 -19.24 -9.13
CA ASN A 708 -4.48 -20.32 -9.23
C ASN A 708 -5.29 -20.56 -7.93
N ASN A 709 -4.71 -20.19 -6.77
CA ASN A 709 -5.38 -20.31 -5.47
C ASN A 709 -5.92 -18.98 -4.89
N ASP A 710 -5.25 -17.84 -5.11
CA ASP A 710 -5.69 -16.52 -4.63
C ASP A 710 -5.54 -15.44 -5.72
N LEU A 711 -6.63 -15.21 -6.43
CA LEU A 711 -6.72 -14.23 -7.53
C LEU A 711 -6.40 -12.78 -7.13
N SER A 712 -6.37 -12.43 -5.84
CA SER A 712 -6.03 -11.08 -5.40
C SER A 712 -4.53 -10.78 -5.51
N LYS A 713 -3.68 -11.80 -5.36
CA LYS A 713 -2.21 -11.66 -5.38
C LYS A 713 -1.66 -11.13 -6.70
N LYS A 714 -2.38 -11.27 -7.82
CA LYS A 714 -1.96 -10.69 -9.10
C LYS A 714 -1.81 -9.17 -9.05
N ASN A 715 -2.62 -8.50 -8.21
CA ASN A 715 -2.63 -7.04 -8.07
C ASN A 715 -1.38 -6.51 -7.33
N SER A 716 -0.54 -7.39 -6.81
CA SER A 716 0.74 -7.03 -6.21
C SER A 716 1.87 -6.87 -7.24
N TYR A 717 1.59 -7.14 -8.53
CA TYR A 717 2.58 -7.14 -9.60
C TYR A 717 2.10 -6.33 -10.79
N PHE A 718 2.90 -5.33 -11.17
CA PHE A 718 2.78 -4.62 -12.43
C PHE A 718 3.90 -5.09 -13.36
N HIS A 719 3.57 -5.49 -14.59
CA HIS A 719 4.50 -6.01 -15.59
C HIS A 719 4.56 -5.06 -16.78
N PHE A 720 5.73 -4.91 -17.36
CA PHE A 720 5.94 -4.23 -18.62
C PHE A 720 6.93 -5.03 -19.46
N GLY A 721 6.42 -5.75 -20.46
CA GLY A 721 7.17 -6.64 -21.32
C GLY A 721 7.37 -6.08 -22.72
N ILE A 722 8.64 -5.98 -23.15
CA ILE A 722 9.06 -5.56 -24.50
C ILE A 722 10.21 -6.45 -25.00
N THR A 723 10.54 -6.40 -26.29
CA THR A 723 11.75 -7.05 -26.83
C THR A 723 12.97 -6.15 -26.71
N ASN A 724 14.17 -6.72 -26.83
CA ASN A 724 15.41 -5.93 -26.85
C ASN A 724 15.47 -4.99 -28.07
N GLU A 725 14.89 -5.37 -29.21
CA GLU A 725 14.77 -4.51 -30.39
C GLU A 725 13.87 -3.29 -30.15
N GLU A 726 12.74 -3.48 -29.44
CA GLU A 726 11.85 -2.39 -29.04
C GLU A 726 12.52 -1.46 -28.02
N TYR A 727 13.28 -2.01 -27.07
CA TYR A 727 14.15 -1.22 -26.19
C TYR A 727 15.15 -0.38 -27.00
N ASN A 728 15.79 -0.95 -28.01
CA ASN A 728 16.73 -0.21 -28.85
C ASN A 728 16.04 0.93 -29.62
N LYS A 729 14.81 0.73 -30.12
CA LYS A 729 14.03 1.81 -30.76
C LYS A 729 13.83 2.98 -29.81
N LEU A 730 13.53 2.70 -28.54
CA LEU A 730 13.30 3.72 -27.52
C LEU A 730 14.60 4.44 -27.14
N VAL A 731 15.70 3.72 -26.92
CA VAL A 731 16.94 4.32 -26.36
C VAL A 731 17.92 4.82 -27.42
N HIS A 732 17.98 4.16 -28.59
CA HIS A 732 18.92 4.44 -29.67
C HIS A 732 18.25 4.98 -30.95
N GLY A 733 16.92 4.97 -31.03
CA GLY A 733 16.19 5.42 -32.22
C GLY A 733 16.29 4.45 -33.40
N GLN A 734 16.68 3.19 -33.17
CA GLN A 734 16.89 2.16 -34.19
C GLN A 734 16.78 0.76 -33.57
N THR A 735 16.50 -0.28 -34.37
CA THR A 735 16.32 -1.66 -33.89
C THR A 735 17.61 -2.36 -33.50
N THR A 736 18.70 -2.08 -34.20
CA THR A 736 20.02 -2.69 -33.98
C THR A 736 21.03 -1.63 -33.58
N ILE A 737 21.97 -1.99 -32.70
CA ILE A 737 23.06 -1.11 -32.30
C ILE A 737 24.27 -1.47 -33.17
N PRO A 738 24.83 -0.54 -33.97
CA PRO A 738 26.04 -0.80 -34.75
C PRO A 738 27.17 -1.24 -33.82
N VAL A 739 27.87 -2.32 -34.18
CA VAL A 739 29.10 -2.71 -33.48
C VAL A 739 30.14 -1.65 -33.80
N VAL A 740 30.31 -0.69 -32.90
CA VAL A 740 31.41 0.27 -32.97
C VAL A 740 32.64 -0.39 -32.36
N THR A 741 33.68 -0.56 -33.19
CA THR A 741 35.02 -0.87 -32.69
C THR A 741 35.45 0.23 -31.71
N PRO A 742 35.99 -0.13 -30.53
CA PRO A 742 36.47 0.88 -29.58
C PRO A 742 37.52 1.80 -30.24
N PRO A 743 37.48 3.13 -30.04
CA PRO A 743 36.59 3.92 -29.19
C PRO A 743 35.67 4.82 -30.04
N ALA A 744 34.44 4.39 -30.32
CA ALA A 744 33.47 5.24 -31.03
C ALA A 744 32.14 5.32 -30.28
N ILE A 745 31.59 6.53 -30.22
CA ILE A 745 30.34 6.88 -29.54
C ILE A 745 29.17 6.24 -30.32
N VAL A 746 28.45 5.31 -29.70
CA VAL A 746 27.18 4.82 -30.24
C VAL A 746 26.21 6.00 -30.32
N PRO A 747 25.61 6.32 -31.48
CA PRO A 747 24.54 7.32 -31.55
C PRO A 747 23.41 6.94 -30.59
N GLN A 748 23.11 7.82 -29.63
CA GLN A 748 22.10 7.61 -28.61
C GLN A 748 20.96 8.60 -28.80
N PHE A 749 19.71 8.13 -28.76
CA PHE A 749 18.53 8.97 -28.87
C PHE A 749 18.12 9.55 -27.51
N LEU A 750 18.20 8.74 -26.45
CA LEU A 750 18.15 9.23 -25.07
C LEU A 750 19.40 10.09 -24.78
N PRO A 751 19.31 11.29 -24.22
CA PRO A 751 20.49 12.06 -23.82
C PRO A 751 21.32 11.33 -22.74
N THR A 752 22.64 11.38 -22.81
CA THR A 752 23.52 10.73 -21.82
C THR A 752 23.43 11.36 -20.44
N ASP A 753 23.03 12.62 -20.36
CA ASP A 753 22.82 13.36 -19.11
C ASP A 753 21.39 13.22 -18.55
N ALA A 754 20.51 12.42 -19.18
CA ALA A 754 19.19 12.09 -18.64
C ALA A 754 19.31 11.35 -17.28
N ASP A 755 18.56 11.78 -16.26
CA ASP A 755 18.41 11.05 -14.99
C ASP A 755 17.01 10.48 -14.80
N ASN A 756 16.87 9.54 -13.85
CA ASN A 756 15.58 9.02 -13.41
C ASN A 756 14.69 8.67 -14.61
N VAL A 757 15.23 7.83 -15.52
CA VAL A 757 14.56 7.50 -16.78
C VAL A 757 13.54 6.39 -16.52
N TYR A 758 12.28 6.71 -16.73
CA TYR A 758 11.14 5.82 -16.61
C TYR A 758 10.40 5.70 -17.95
N PHE A 759 9.69 4.59 -18.18
CA PHE A 759 8.78 4.51 -19.32
C PHE A 759 7.64 5.52 -19.16
N HIS A 760 7.22 6.14 -20.25
CA HIS A 760 6.02 6.97 -20.32
C HIS A 760 4.97 6.24 -21.17
N LEU A 761 3.74 6.11 -20.66
CA LEU A 761 2.64 5.45 -21.35
C LEU A 761 1.55 6.46 -21.69
N GLU A 762 1.36 6.70 -22.99
CA GLU A 762 0.29 7.56 -23.50
C GLU A 762 -0.87 6.69 -24.03
N GLU A 763 -2.02 6.74 -23.36
CA GLU A 763 -3.19 5.94 -23.74
C GLU A 763 -3.79 6.40 -25.08
N ILE A 764 -3.99 5.45 -26.00
CA ILE A 764 -4.62 5.70 -27.30
C ILE A 764 -6.14 5.66 -27.14
N SER A 765 -6.73 6.81 -26.82
CA SER A 765 -8.18 6.91 -26.56
C SER A 765 -9.11 6.55 -27.73
N THR A 766 -8.59 6.50 -28.95
CA THR A 766 -9.32 6.06 -30.15
C THR A 766 -9.33 4.55 -30.35
N PHE A 767 -8.60 3.79 -29.52
CA PHE A 767 -8.60 2.33 -29.57
C PHE A 767 -9.88 1.76 -28.93
N THR A 768 -10.65 0.99 -29.70
CA THR A 768 -12.01 0.58 -29.31
C THR A 768 -12.16 -0.90 -29.01
N THR A 769 -11.08 -1.69 -29.05
CA THR A 769 -11.17 -3.13 -28.78
C THR A 769 -11.64 -3.38 -27.36
N GLN A 770 -12.72 -4.15 -27.23
CA GLN A 770 -13.37 -4.39 -25.94
C GLN A 770 -12.39 -4.99 -24.93
N ASN A 771 -12.41 -4.47 -23.70
CA ASN A 771 -11.60 -4.94 -22.56
C ASN A 771 -10.07 -4.86 -22.73
N VAL A 772 -9.57 -4.21 -23.78
CA VAL A 772 -8.13 -4.01 -24.02
C VAL A 772 -7.84 -2.52 -24.09
N GLN A 773 -6.76 -2.09 -23.42
CA GLN A 773 -6.22 -0.73 -23.53
C GLN A 773 -4.90 -0.77 -24.30
N LYS A 774 -4.65 0.27 -25.10
CA LYS A 774 -3.45 0.43 -25.93
C LYS A 774 -2.71 1.70 -25.55
N PHE A 775 -1.39 1.62 -25.42
CA PHE A 775 -0.53 2.74 -25.06
C PHE A 775 0.61 2.90 -26.04
N LYS A 776 0.92 4.14 -26.42
CA LYS A 776 2.18 4.48 -27.06
C LYS A 776 3.26 4.66 -25.98
N VAL A 777 4.43 4.08 -26.21
CA VAL A 777 5.54 4.08 -25.25
C VAL A 777 6.54 5.17 -25.61
N GLY A 778 6.86 6.00 -24.62
CA GLY A 778 7.99 6.93 -24.63
C GLY A 778 8.87 6.73 -23.40
N MET A 779 9.78 7.68 -23.18
CA MET A 779 10.61 7.77 -21.99
C MET A 779 10.38 9.12 -21.31
N ARG A 780 10.18 9.10 -19.99
CA ARG A 780 10.15 10.29 -19.13
C ARG A 780 11.44 10.34 -18.33
N PHE A 781 12.09 11.50 -18.28
CA PHE A 781 13.36 11.66 -17.57
C PHE A 781 13.59 13.10 -17.13
N GLU A 782 14.59 13.29 -16.28
CA GLU A 782 15.09 14.61 -15.91
C GLU A 782 16.24 15.02 -16.82
N ASP A 783 16.13 16.19 -17.47
CA ASP A 783 17.19 16.72 -18.30
C ASP A 783 18.30 17.43 -17.48
N ASN A 784 19.29 17.99 -18.16
CA ASN A 784 20.39 18.71 -17.51
C ASN A 784 20.03 20.05 -16.87
N THR A 785 18.79 20.52 -17.06
CA THR A 785 18.20 21.68 -16.39
C THR A 785 17.34 21.28 -15.18
N GLY A 786 17.12 19.97 -14.97
CA GLY A 786 16.27 19.44 -13.91
C GLY A 786 14.78 19.48 -14.27
N ALA A 787 14.44 19.74 -15.53
CA ALA A 787 13.08 19.68 -16.02
C ALA A 787 12.68 18.24 -16.33
N ILE A 788 11.42 17.90 -16.08
CA ILE A 788 10.85 16.62 -16.47
C ILE A 788 10.46 16.69 -17.95
N VAL A 789 11.10 15.87 -18.79
CA VAL A 789 10.88 15.82 -20.23
C VAL A 789 10.33 14.45 -20.61
N THR A 790 9.45 14.42 -21.62
CA THR A 790 8.98 13.19 -22.26
C THR A 790 9.53 13.13 -23.69
N LEU A 791 10.05 11.96 -24.07
CA LEU A 791 10.66 11.71 -25.37
C LEU A 791 10.03 10.48 -26.00
N PHE A 792 9.49 10.64 -27.20
CA PHE A 792 8.98 9.55 -28.03
C PHE A 792 9.92 9.31 -29.21
N PRO A 793 10.09 8.05 -29.65
CA PRO A 793 10.79 7.77 -30.90
C PRO A 793 10.05 8.39 -32.10
N LEU A 794 10.75 8.53 -33.23
CA LEU A 794 10.12 8.91 -34.50
C LEU A 794 9.02 7.90 -34.88
N PRO A 795 7.96 8.29 -35.61
CA PRO A 795 6.82 7.41 -35.91
C PRO A 795 7.19 6.04 -36.51
N ALA A 796 8.26 5.96 -37.31
CA ALA A 796 8.75 4.70 -37.88
C ALA A 796 9.26 3.69 -36.83
N ASN A 797 9.57 4.17 -35.62
CA ASN A 797 10.11 3.44 -34.48
C ASN A 797 9.14 3.41 -33.29
N ASP A 798 7.87 3.76 -33.50
CA ASP A 798 6.85 3.71 -32.45
C ASP A 798 6.79 2.30 -31.82
N VAL A 799 6.67 2.29 -30.50
CA VAL A 799 6.47 1.08 -29.69
C VAL A 799 5.12 1.19 -29.01
N PHE A 800 4.31 0.14 -29.12
CA PHE A 800 3.00 0.05 -28.49
C PHE A 800 2.95 -1.11 -27.52
N VAL A 801 2.30 -0.89 -26.38
CA VAL A 801 1.96 -1.93 -25.41
C VAL A 801 0.46 -1.97 -25.16
N TYR A 802 0.00 -3.14 -24.74
CA TYR A 802 -1.41 -3.42 -24.47
C TYR A 802 -1.57 -3.99 -23.07
N THR A 803 -2.76 -3.85 -22.51
CA THR A 803 -3.14 -4.49 -21.24
C THR A 803 -4.64 -4.81 -21.22
N ILE A 804 -5.03 -5.87 -20.51
CA ILE A 804 -6.43 -6.27 -20.28
C ILE A 804 -6.93 -5.84 -18.90
N ASP A 805 -6.02 -5.77 -17.94
CA ASP A 805 -6.31 -5.64 -16.52
C ASP A 805 -5.64 -4.42 -15.87
N GLY A 806 -4.79 -3.69 -16.58
CA GLY A 806 -4.05 -2.55 -16.05
C GLY A 806 -2.84 -2.93 -15.21
N ASN A 807 -2.51 -4.23 -15.11
CA ASN A 807 -1.40 -4.77 -14.33
C ASN A 807 -0.36 -5.47 -15.22
N TYR A 808 -0.76 -6.13 -16.31
CA TYR A 808 0.19 -6.77 -17.23
C TYR A 808 0.23 -6.00 -18.57
N PHE A 809 1.32 -5.27 -18.81
CA PHE A 809 1.60 -4.59 -20.06
C PHE A 809 2.54 -5.42 -20.92
N PHE A 810 2.21 -5.58 -22.20
CA PHE A 810 3.00 -6.36 -23.15
C PHE A 810 2.97 -5.71 -24.53
N SER A 811 4.11 -5.74 -25.22
CA SER A 811 4.16 -5.43 -26.66
C SER A 811 3.70 -6.63 -27.49
N LYS A 812 3.43 -6.37 -28.77
CA LYS A 812 3.08 -7.41 -29.75
C LYS A 812 4.15 -8.50 -29.79
N GLU A 813 5.40 -8.10 -30.00
CA GLU A 813 6.50 -9.06 -30.17
C GLU A 813 6.81 -9.79 -28.84
N TYR A 814 6.75 -9.10 -27.70
CA TYR A 814 6.95 -9.75 -26.41
C TYR A 814 5.96 -10.89 -26.16
N ALA A 815 4.69 -10.68 -26.50
CA ALA A 815 3.63 -11.67 -26.33
C ALA A 815 3.72 -12.82 -27.35
N GLU A 816 4.16 -12.55 -28.58
CA GLU A 816 4.41 -13.57 -29.60
C GLU A 816 5.49 -14.57 -29.17
N PHE A 817 6.57 -14.10 -28.53
CA PHE A 817 7.70 -14.92 -28.10
C PHE A 817 7.58 -15.44 -26.65
N HIS A 818 6.39 -15.37 -26.04
CA HIS A 818 6.13 -15.93 -24.71
C HIS A 818 5.86 -17.44 -24.78
N GLU A 819 6.81 -18.24 -24.27
CA GLU A 819 6.76 -19.72 -24.33
C GLU A 819 5.93 -20.35 -23.21
N PHE A 820 5.96 -19.79 -21.99
CA PHE A 820 5.36 -20.41 -20.81
C PHE A 820 4.01 -19.79 -20.48
N PHE A 821 2.92 -20.40 -20.96
CA PHE A 821 1.57 -19.88 -20.71
C PHE A 821 0.51 -20.98 -20.65
N GLU A 822 -0.60 -20.66 -19.99
CA GLU A 822 -1.88 -21.36 -20.12
C GLU A 822 -2.80 -20.60 -21.09
N GLU A 823 -3.71 -21.29 -21.78
CA GLU A 823 -4.67 -20.62 -22.67
C GLU A 823 -5.84 -20.00 -21.88
N TYR A 824 -6.39 -18.91 -22.41
CA TYR A 824 -7.67 -18.39 -21.91
C TYR A 824 -8.79 -19.43 -22.04
N PRO A 825 -9.70 -19.52 -21.05
CA PRO A 825 -10.86 -20.39 -21.15
C PRO A 825 -11.70 -20.02 -22.38
N LYS A 826 -12.20 -21.05 -23.08
CA LYS A 826 -13.04 -20.91 -24.30
C LYS A 826 -14.55 -21.00 -24.03
N ALA A 827 -14.90 -21.08 -22.76
CA ALA A 827 -16.27 -21.09 -22.26
C ALA A 827 -16.32 -20.34 -20.93
N LYS A 828 -17.52 -19.87 -20.58
CA LYS A 828 -17.80 -19.16 -19.34
C LYS A 828 -18.97 -19.81 -18.60
N ALA A 829 -18.88 -19.89 -17.28
CA ALA A 829 -19.89 -20.49 -16.41
C ALA A 829 -20.23 -19.50 -15.27
N ASP A 830 -21.19 -18.63 -15.52
CA ASP A 830 -21.64 -17.56 -14.63
C ASP A 830 -22.57 -18.09 -13.54
N PHE A 831 -22.17 -17.97 -12.26
CA PHE A 831 -23.08 -18.22 -11.15
C PHE A 831 -24.00 -17.00 -10.97
N ARG A 832 -25.32 -17.23 -10.99
CA ARG A 832 -26.36 -16.22 -10.73
C ARG A 832 -27.36 -16.75 -9.72
N VAL A 833 -28.12 -15.86 -9.08
CA VAL A 833 -29.23 -16.28 -8.22
C VAL A 833 -30.32 -16.95 -9.06
N LYS A 834 -30.92 -18.00 -8.52
CA LYS A 834 -32.16 -18.56 -9.10
C LYS A 834 -33.33 -17.65 -8.74
N LEU A 835 -34.13 -17.24 -9.72
CA LEU A 835 -35.27 -16.35 -9.50
C LEU A 835 -36.57 -17.11 -9.16
N PRO A 836 -37.46 -16.53 -8.33
CA PRO A 836 -37.28 -15.27 -7.60
C PRO A 836 -36.29 -15.43 -6.44
N TYR A 837 -35.51 -14.38 -6.18
CA TYR A 837 -34.57 -14.27 -5.06
C TYR A 837 -35.00 -13.12 -4.16
N ALA A 838 -35.26 -13.41 -2.88
CA ALA A 838 -35.74 -12.44 -1.89
C ALA A 838 -34.69 -12.18 -0.80
N GLY A 839 -33.43 -12.55 -1.02
CA GLY A 839 -32.36 -12.35 -0.05
C GLY A 839 -32.22 -13.48 0.97
N GLU A 840 -32.62 -14.70 0.61
CA GLU A 840 -32.67 -15.88 1.50
C GLU A 840 -31.28 -16.36 1.94
N PHE A 841 -30.21 -15.97 1.25
CA PHE A 841 -28.79 -16.24 1.55
C PHE A 841 -27.96 -15.08 1.01
N GLY A 842 -26.71 -14.91 1.44
CA GLY A 842 -25.89 -13.81 0.94
C GLY A 842 -25.24 -14.18 -0.39
N PHE A 843 -25.46 -13.39 -1.43
CA PHE A 843 -24.82 -13.61 -2.72
C PHE A 843 -24.53 -12.28 -3.41
N ASP A 844 -23.24 -12.01 -3.62
CA ASP A 844 -22.74 -10.79 -4.23
C ASP A 844 -22.05 -11.11 -5.55
N TRP A 845 -22.57 -10.60 -6.66
CA TRP A 845 -22.03 -10.77 -8.00
C TRP A 845 -22.00 -9.43 -8.74
N MET A 846 -21.10 -9.32 -9.70
CA MET A 846 -21.02 -8.15 -10.58
C MET A 846 -22.30 -8.04 -11.39
N ARG A 847 -23.05 -6.94 -11.24
CA ARG A 847 -24.23 -6.66 -12.07
C ARG A 847 -23.78 -6.20 -13.45
N VAL A 848 -24.15 -6.98 -14.47
CA VAL A 848 -23.82 -6.74 -15.87
C VAL A 848 -25.08 -6.73 -16.75
N GLY A 849 -26.27 -6.75 -16.14
CA GLY A 849 -27.55 -6.75 -16.84
C GLY A 849 -27.81 -8.04 -17.62
N ASP A 850 -27.29 -9.18 -17.13
CA ASP A 850 -27.43 -10.48 -17.77
C ASP A 850 -28.49 -11.39 -17.13
N THR A 851 -29.16 -10.90 -16.08
CA THR A 851 -30.35 -11.52 -15.50
C THR A 851 -31.59 -10.67 -15.79
N ILE A 852 -32.77 -11.31 -15.71
CA ILE A 852 -34.06 -10.59 -15.75
C ILE A 852 -34.44 -10.01 -14.37
N ALA A 853 -33.53 -10.04 -13.40
CA ALA A 853 -33.80 -9.58 -12.04
C ALA A 853 -33.88 -8.06 -12.00
N ALA A 854 -34.89 -7.52 -11.30
CA ALA A 854 -34.95 -6.10 -11.02
C ALA A 854 -33.74 -5.65 -10.19
N GLY A 855 -33.02 -4.62 -10.65
CA GLY A 855 -31.80 -4.12 -10.01
C GLY A 855 -30.49 -4.73 -10.52
N ASP A 856 -30.53 -5.71 -11.42
CA ASP A 856 -29.36 -6.15 -12.19
C ASP A 856 -29.18 -5.25 -13.41
N VAL A 857 -28.49 -4.13 -13.21
CA VAL A 857 -28.11 -3.18 -14.26
C VAL A 857 -26.63 -3.32 -14.59
N ASP A 858 -26.22 -2.95 -15.81
CA ASP A 858 -24.79 -2.94 -16.16
C ASP A 858 -24.07 -1.84 -15.37
N TYR A 859 -23.38 -2.23 -14.30
CA TYR A 859 -22.65 -1.31 -13.42
C TYR A 859 -21.60 -0.46 -14.15
N LYS A 860 -21.17 -0.86 -15.36
CA LYS A 860 -20.31 -0.03 -16.21
C LYS A 860 -20.93 1.33 -16.54
N ASN A 861 -22.27 1.41 -16.56
CA ASN A 861 -23.01 2.63 -16.84
C ASN A 861 -23.60 3.30 -15.59
N HIS A 862 -23.66 2.59 -14.46
CA HIS A 862 -24.33 3.05 -13.23
C HIS A 862 -23.39 3.26 -12.03
N VAL A 863 -22.06 3.23 -12.23
CA VAL A 863 -21.06 3.60 -11.22
C VAL A 863 -20.39 4.92 -11.61
N GLY A 864 -20.42 5.91 -10.71
CA GLY A 864 -20.09 7.30 -11.05
C GLY A 864 -20.19 8.27 -9.88
N LYS A 865 -20.53 9.53 -10.15
CA LYS A 865 -20.78 10.57 -9.13
C LYS A 865 -22.09 11.29 -9.39
N LEU A 866 -22.75 11.73 -8.32
CA LEU A 866 -23.97 12.54 -8.36
C LEU A 866 -23.63 14.01 -8.11
N TYR A 867 -24.16 14.91 -8.94
CA TYR A 867 -23.91 16.36 -8.86
C TYR A 867 -25.18 17.17 -8.64
N LYS A 868 -25.06 18.27 -7.89
CA LYS A 868 -26.15 19.22 -7.66
C LYS A 868 -26.52 19.98 -8.92
N ASP A 869 -25.55 20.26 -9.77
CA ASP A 869 -25.68 21.10 -10.94
C ASP A 869 -25.48 20.33 -12.25
N PRO A 870 -26.14 20.75 -13.36
CA PRO A 870 -26.01 20.10 -14.66
C PRO A 870 -24.66 20.36 -15.34
N ALA A 871 -23.83 21.28 -14.82
CA ALA A 871 -22.48 21.51 -15.29
C ALA A 871 -21.44 20.62 -14.58
N TYR A 872 -21.89 19.74 -13.67
CA TYR A 872 -21.09 18.74 -12.96
C TYR A 872 -19.94 19.33 -12.15
N LYS A 873 -20.17 20.46 -11.49
CA LYS A 873 -19.14 21.18 -10.71
C LYS A 873 -19.20 20.89 -9.22
N ILE A 874 -20.39 20.65 -8.69
CA ILE A 874 -20.65 20.53 -7.25
C ILE A 874 -21.19 19.13 -6.97
N ILE A 875 -20.38 18.33 -6.28
CA ILE A 875 -20.75 16.98 -5.86
C ILE A 875 -21.86 17.05 -4.82
N GLU A 876 -22.81 16.12 -4.89
CA GLU A 876 -23.83 15.98 -3.86
C GLU A 876 -23.22 15.40 -2.58
N ASN A 877 -23.24 16.19 -1.51
CA ASN A 877 -22.63 15.87 -0.21
C ASN A 877 -23.68 15.49 0.85
N ASP A 878 -24.98 15.59 0.54
CA ASP A 878 -26.03 15.05 1.39
C ASP A 878 -26.19 13.55 1.12
N ILE A 879 -25.88 12.73 2.12
CA ILE A 879 -25.95 11.27 2.05
C ILE A 879 -27.37 10.73 1.81
N ASN A 880 -28.41 11.55 1.99
CA ASN A 880 -29.82 11.17 1.80
C ASN A 880 -30.38 11.67 0.47
N LYS A 881 -29.59 12.45 -0.30
CA LYS A 881 -30.06 13.07 -1.53
C LYS A 881 -29.94 12.11 -2.70
N ASP A 882 -31.09 11.70 -3.22
CA ASP A 882 -31.26 10.76 -4.32
C ASP A 882 -31.65 11.43 -5.65
N THR A 883 -31.56 12.76 -5.72
CA THR A 883 -31.92 13.57 -6.89
C THR A 883 -30.76 14.48 -7.26
N GLY A 884 -30.42 14.53 -8.55
CA GLY A 884 -29.29 15.29 -9.06
C GLY A 884 -28.94 14.88 -10.49
N ASN A 885 -27.72 15.22 -10.91
CA ASN A 885 -27.19 14.92 -12.24
C ASN A 885 -26.09 13.87 -12.12
N PHE A 886 -26.40 12.61 -12.45
CA PHE A 886 -25.45 11.51 -12.36
C PHE A 886 -24.50 11.49 -13.57
N VAL A 887 -23.22 11.23 -13.31
CA VAL A 887 -22.19 11.05 -14.35
C VAL A 887 -21.40 9.78 -14.07
N LYS A 888 -21.42 8.85 -15.01
CA LYS A 888 -20.59 7.64 -14.94
C LYS A 888 -19.10 7.98 -14.98
N ILE A 889 -18.31 7.29 -14.17
CA ILE A 889 -16.85 7.49 -14.10
C ILE A 889 -16.14 6.16 -14.34
N SER A 890 -15.56 6.00 -15.54
CA SER A 890 -14.92 4.75 -15.95
C SER A 890 -13.80 4.29 -15.00
N LYS A 891 -13.06 5.22 -14.39
CA LYS A 891 -12.04 4.89 -13.38
C LYS A 891 -12.62 4.28 -12.11
N MET A 892 -13.73 4.84 -11.60
CA MET A 892 -14.43 4.29 -10.43
C MET A 892 -14.97 2.89 -10.73
N TYR A 893 -15.54 2.70 -11.92
CA TYR A 893 -15.93 1.37 -12.38
C TYR A 893 -14.75 0.40 -12.42
N LYS A 894 -13.58 0.80 -12.93
CA LYS A 894 -12.39 -0.06 -12.96
C LYS A 894 -11.92 -0.49 -11.57
N LYS A 895 -11.94 0.43 -10.61
CA LYS A 895 -11.66 0.13 -9.20
C LYS A 895 -12.68 -0.84 -8.61
N PHE A 896 -13.96 -0.60 -8.89
CA PHE A 896 -15.05 -1.48 -8.48
C PHE A 896 -14.96 -2.88 -9.11
N GLU A 897 -14.59 -2.95 -10.40
CA GLU A 897 -14.39 -4.19 -11.16
C GLU A 897 -13.41 -5.15 -10.46
N LEU A 898 -12.38 -4.61 -9.79
CA LEU A 898 -11.37 -5.39 -9.08
C LEU A 898 -11.91 -6.10 -7.83
N GLU A 899 -13.00 -5.62 -7.22
CA GLU A 899 -13.66 -6.30 -6.08
C GLU A 899 -14.14 -7.70 -6.46
N TYR A 900 -14.44 -7.91 -7.75
CA TYR A 900 -14.91 -9.17 -8.30
C TYR A 900 -13.80 -9.97 -9.02
N LYS A 901 -12.53 -9.63 -8.79
CA LYS A 901 -11.35 -10.44 -9.16
C LYS A 901 -11.43 -11.01 -10.60
N PRO A 902 -11.52 -10.15 -11.63
CA PRO A 902 -11.84 -10.58 -12.98
C PRO A 902 -10.78 -11.52 -13.58
N ILE A 903 -11.26 -12.53 -14.30
CA ILE A 903 -10.46 -13.51 -15.05
C ILE A 903 -10.78 -13.35 -16.55
N PRO A 904 -9.79 -13.28 -17.46
CA PRO A 904 -10.09 -13.18 -18.88
C PRO A 904 -10.63 -14.49 -19.46
N ILE A 905 -11.49 -14.34 -20.46
CA ILE A 905 -12.10 -15.41 -21.26
C ILE A 905 -11.90 -15.08 -22.73
N GLN A 906 -11.69 -16.10 -23.58
CA GLN A 906 -11.58 -15.93 -25.03
C GLN A 906 -12.88 -16.33 -25.74
N TRP A 907 -13.36 -15.46 -26.62
CA TRP A 907 -14.37 -15.81 -27.62
C TRP A 907 -13.72 -16.01 -28.99
N GLU A 908 -13.72 -17.24 -29.49
CA GLU A 908 -13.05 -17.58 -30.76
C GLU A 908 -13.71 -16.95 -31.98
N VAL A 909 -15.03 -16.74 -31.97
CA VAL A 909 -15.78 -16.27 -33.15
C VAL A 909 -15.26 -14.92 -33.66
N ASN A 910 -14.78 -14.04 -32.77
CA ASN A 910 -14.36 -12.67 -33.10
C ASN A 910 -13.00 -12.26 -32.51
N ASN A 911 -12.23 -13.19 -31.91
CA ASN A 911 -11.06 -12.87 -31.09
C ASN A 911 -11.35 -11.88 -29.94
N ASN A 912 -12.57 -11.87 -29.39
CA ASN A 912 -12.90 -10.92 -28.32
C ASN A 912 -12.44 -11.46 -26.97
N VAL A 913 -11.78 -10.61 -26.19
CA VAL A 913 -11.47 -10.87 -24.78
C VAL A 913 -12.63 -10.41 -23.91
N ASP A 914 -13.16 -11.31 -23.11
CA ASP A 914 -14.22 -11.04 -22.14
C ASP A 914 -13.72 -11.29 -20.72
N LYS A 915 -14.55 -11.00 -19.72
CA LYS A 915 -14.20 -11.15 -18.31
C LYS A 915 -15.24 -11.99 -17.58
N TYR A 916 -14.75 -12.94 -16.80
CA TYR A 916 -15.51 -13.60 -15.75
C TYR A 916 -15.29 -12.85 -14.43
N TYR A 917 -16.38 -12.44 -13.79
CA TYR A 917 -16.37 -11.79 -12.48
C TYR A 917 -16.71 -12.83 -11.42
N VAL A 918 -15.88 -12.94 -10.38
CA VAL A 918 -15.98 -13.96 -9.32
C VAL A 918 -17.01 -13.50 -8.27
N PRO A 919 -18.19 -14.15 -8.17
CA PRO A 919 -19.14 -13.86 -7.12
C PRO A 919 -18.71 -14.43 -5.76
N MET A 920 -19.36 -13.93 -4.72
CA MET A 920 -19.17 -14.34 -3.33
C MET A 920 -20.47 -14.87 -2.73
N LEU A 921 -20.39 -16.04 -2.10
CA LEU A 921 -21.48 -16.69 -1.39
C LEU A 921 -21.25 -16.62 0.13
N THR A 922 -22.30 -16.24 0.86
CA THR A 922 -22.39 -16.34 2.31
C THR A 922 -23.53 -17.30 2.67
N ILE A 923 -23.18 -18.40 3.34
CA ILE A 923 -24.10 -19.42 3.83
C ILE A 923 -23.73 -19.83 5.25
N TYR A 924 -24.72 -20.15 6.07
CA TYR A 924 -24.56 -20.68 7.42
C TYR A 924 -24.40 -22.21 7.40
N PRO A 925 -23.69 -22.81 8.39
CA PRO A 925 -23.60 -24.27 8.56
C PRO A 925 -24.98 -24.92 8.81
N PRO A 926 -25.14 -26.23 9.03
CA PRO A 926 -26.41 -26.80 9.46
C PRO A 926 -26.89 -26.20 10.80
N TYR A 927 -28.21 -26.17 11.02
CA TYR A 927 -28.76 -25.77 12.31
C TYR A 927 -28.42 -26.83 13.37
N ILE A 928 -27.91 -26.38 14.50
CA ILE A 928 -27.64 -27.20 15.68
C ILE A 928 -28.34 -26.51 16.86
N PRO A 929 -29.29 -27.17 17.54
CA PRO A 929 -29.94 -26.62 18.72
C PRO A 929 -28.93 -26.25 19.80
N SER A 930 -29.09 -25.06 20.40
CA SER A 930 -28.23 -24.63 21.50
C SER A 930 -28.60 -25.35 22.80
N ILE A 931 -27.60 -25.79 23.57
CA ILE A 931 -27.80 -26.38 24.90
C ILE A 931 -27.82 -25.24 25.94
N ALA A 932 -28.87 -25.18 26.76
CA ALA A 932 -28.96 -24.21 27.85
C ALA A 932 -27.70 -24.26 28.75
N PRO A 933 -27.12 -23.12 29.14
CA PRO A 933 -27.68 -21.76 29.13
C PRO A 933 -27.41 -20.94 27.84
N ALA A 934 -26.88 -21.53 26.78
CA ALA A 934 -26.61 -20.80 25.53
C ALA A 934 -27.92 -20.36 24.83
N ILE A 935 -27.90 -19.17 24.22
CA ILE A 935 -29.05 -18.61 23.50
C ILE A 935 -29.16 -19.27 22.12
N ASP A 936 -30.31 -19.85 21.82
CA ASP A 936 -30.61 -20.34 20.46
C ASP A 936 -30.93 -19.15 19.54
N LEU A 937 -29.95 -18.76 18.73
CA LEU A 937 -30.09 -17.62 17.82
C LEU A 937 -31.04 -17.88 16.65
N ASP A 938 -31.32 -19.15 16.35
CA ASP A 938 -32.20 -19.55 15.25
C ASP A 938 -33.66 -19.59 15.65
N ARG A 939 -33.94 -19.94 16.90
CA ARG A 939 -35.28 -20.15 17.46
C ARG A 939 -35.52 -19.28 18.72
N GLN A 940 -35.18 -18.00 18.62
CA GLN A 940 -35.45 -17.00 19.66
C GLN A 940 -36.97 -16.82 19.86
N PRO A 941 -37.45 -16.41 21.05
CA PRO A 941 -38.88 -16.33 21.38
C PRO A 941 -39.77 -15.50 20.44
N ILE A 942 -39.17 -14.54 19.71
CA ILE A 942 -39.87 -13.69 18.75
C ILE A 942 -40.18 -14.39 17.41
N TYR A 943 -39.51 -15.50 17.10
CA TYR A 943 -39.74 -16.26 15.87
C TYR A 943 -40.84 -17.30 16.08
N VAL A 944 -41.81 -17.36 15.15
CA VAL A 944 -42.97 -18.26 15.24
C VAL A 944 -42.81 -19.42 14.24
N ALA A 945 -43.20 -20.63 14.64
CA ALA A 945 -43.17 -21.82 13.79
C ALA A 945 -44.21 -21.76 12.65
N PRO A 946 -43.98 -22.43 11.48
CA PRO A 946 -42.88 -23.36 11.19
C PRO A 946 -41.56 -22.66 10.84
N TYR A 947 -40.45 -23.19 11.34
CA TYR A 947 -39.11 -22.67 11.03
C TYR A 947 -38.66 -23.16 9.64
N ASN A 948 -38.09 -22.24 8.85
CA ASN A 948 -37.43 -22.57 7.60
C ASN A 948 -35.93 -22.81 7.86
N ASP A 949 -35.55 -24.06 8.10
CA ASP A 949 -34.16 -24.43 8.36
C ASP A 949 -33.26 -24.31 7.10
N ASP A 950 -33.82 -24.13 5.90
CA ASP A 950 -33.04 -23.85 4.68
C ASP A 950 -32.64 -22.37 4.56
N LEU A 951 -33.33 -21.46 5.26
CA LEU A 951 -33.05 -20.03 5.22
C LEU A 951 -31.61 -19.73 5.68
N ASN A 952 -30.87 -19.01 4.83
CA ASN A 952 -29.44 -18.73 4.95
C ASN A 952 -28.51 -19.96 4.94
N ARG A 953 -29.00 -21.18 4.77
CA ARG A 953 -28.22 -22.44 4.83
C ARG A 953 -28.19 -23.21 3.51
N VAL A 954 -29.17 -22.96 2.63
CA VAL A 954 -29.21 -23.50 1.26
C VAL A 954 -29.25 -22.35 0.27
N ALA A 955 -28.23 -22.27 -0.60
CA ALA A 955 -28.19 -21.30 -1.69
C ALA A 955 -28.79 -21.90 -2.96
N LYS A 956 -29.73 -21.17 -3.58
CA LYS A 956 -30.40 -21.56 -4.82
C LYS A 956 -29.82 -20.71 -5.96
N LEU A 957 -28.99 -21.31 -6.79
CA LEU A 957 -28.28 -20.62 -7.87
C LEU A 957 -28.62 -21.24 -9.23
N THR A 958 -28.34 -20.49 -10.28
CA THR A 958 -28.33 -20.97 -11.66
C THR A 958 -26.93 -20.77 -12.23
N LEU A 959 -26.42 -21.79 -12.92
CA LEU A 959 -25.19 -21.73 -13.69
C LEU A 959 -25.51 -21.38 -15.14
N ASN A 960 -25.18 -20.16 -15.55
CA ASN A 960 -25.35 -19.67 -16.91
C ASN A 960 -24.09 -20.02 -17.72
N LEU A 961 -24.21 -21.00 -18.60
CA LEU A 961 -23.13 -21.50 -19.43
C LEU A 961 -23.17 -20.83 -20.80
N LYS A 962 -22.00 -20.35 -21.25
CA LYS A 962 -21.77 -19.89 -22.62
C LYS A 962 -20.56 -20.62 -23.19
N ILE A 963 -20.82 -21.52 -24.14
CA ILE A 963 -19.82 -22.44 -24.69
C ILE A 963 -19.58 -22.08 -26.16
N THR A 964 -18.33 -21.72 -26.50
CA THR A 964 -17.94 -21.42 -27.90
C THR A 964 -17.09 -22.51 -28.54
N VAL A 965 -16.47 -23.36 -27.72
CA VAL A 965 -15.78 -24.58 -28.14
C VAL A 965 -16.29 -25.73 -27.28
N VAL A 966 -16.65 -26.85 -27.91
CA VAL A 966 -17.23 -28.01 -27.21
C VAL A 966 -16.16 -28.64 -26.29
N PRO A 967 -16.37 -28.65 -24.97
CA PRO A 967 -15.52 -29.42 -24.06
C PRO A 967 -15.89 -30.91 -24.09
N THR A 968 -14.93 -31.78 -23.80
CA THR A 968 -15.21 -33.22 -23.63
C THR A 968 -16.03 -33.49 -22.38
N LYS A 969 -15.84 -32.68 -21.33
CA LYS A 969 -16.53 -32.78 -20.04
C LYS A 969 -16.48 -31.45 -19.31
N ILE A 970 -17.50 -31.14 -18.53
CA ILE A 970 -17.50 -30.05 -17.53
C ILE A 970 -17.81 -30.63 -16.16
N GLU A 971 -17.10 -30.20 -15.12
CA GLU A 971 -17.26 -30.65 -13.73
C GLU A 971 -17.27 -29.51 -12.72
N LEU A 972 -17.85 -29.77 -11.56
CA LEU A 972 -17.74 -28.93 -10.36
C LEU A 972 -16.65 -29.50 -9.45
N VAL A 973 -15.67 -28.68 -9.09
CA VAL A 973 -14.58 -29.00 -8.17
C VAL A 973 -14.78 -28.19 -6.89
N TYR A 974 -14.98 -28.89 -5.77
CA TYR A 974 -15.20 -28.30 -4.45
C TYR A 974 -14.93 -29.36 -3.36
N ASP A 975 -14.82 -28.92 -2.10
CA ASP A 975 -14.67 -29.82 -0.95
C ASP A 975 -16.03 -30.43 -0.56
N GLN A 976 -16.24 -31.69 -0.93
CA GLN A 976 -17.47 -32.46 -0.64
C GLN A 976 -17.66 -32.77 0.85
N THR A 977 -16.63 -32.59 1.68
CA THR A 977 -16.75 -32.77 3.15
C THR A 977 -17.34 -31.54 3.84
N LEU A 978 -17.27 -30.37 3.18
CA LEU A 978 -17.76 -29.09 3.67
C LEU A 978 -19.06 -28.65 2.99
N LEU A 979 -19.25 -28.99 1.72
CA LEU A 979 -20.37 -28.54 0.90
C LEU A 979 -21.03 -29.73 0.20
N GLU A 980 -22.35 -29.64 0.04
CA GLU A 980 -23.14 -30.50 -0.85
C GLU A 980 -23.70 -29.65 -1.97
N ILE A 981 -23.51 -30.10 -3.22
CA ILE A 981 -24.10 -29.45 -4.39
C ILE A 981 -25.02 -30.47 -5.07
N THR A 982 -26.27 -30.08 -5.31
CA THR A 982 -27.26 -30.90 -6.02
C THR A 982 -27.88 -30.12 -7.18
N SER A 983 -28.53 -30.86 -8.09
CA SER A 983 -29.31 -30.32 -9.20
C SER A 983 -30.58 -31.16 -9.37
N SER A 984 -31.37 -30.92 -10.42
CA SER A 984 -32.56 -31.73 -10.73
C SER A 984 -32.25 -33.18 -11.11
N THR A 985 -30.98 -33.51 -11.39
CA THR A 985 -30.51 -34.87 -11.71
C THR A 985 -29.36 -35.28 -10.78
N THR A 986 -29.29 -36.58 -10.45
CA THR A 986 -28.20 -37.18 -9.68
C THR A 986 -27.64 -38.38 -10.47
N PRO A 987 -26.36 -38.36 -10.90
CA PRO A 987 -25.36 -37.30 -10.71
C PRO A 987 -25.69 -36.00 -11.49
N ILE A 988 -25.04 -34.90 -11.12
CA ILE A 988 -25.17 -33.62 -11.82
C ILE A 988 -24.64 -33.77 -13.25
N VAL A 989 -25.46 -33.43 -14.23
CA VAL A 989 -25.07 -33.41 -15.65
C VAL A 989 -24.97 -31.95 -16.11
N ILE A 990 -23.75 -31.49 -16.37
CA ILE A 990 -23.51 -30.11 -16.84
C ILE A 990 -23.53 -30.09 -18.37
N PRO A 991 -24.35 -29.24 -19.01
CA PRO A 991 -24.41 -29.13 -20.47
C PRO A 991 -23.05 -28.81 -21.11
N THR A 992 -22.73 -29.46 -22.23
CA THR A 992 -21.49 -29.24 -23.01
C THR A 992 -21.75 -28.74 -24.44
N SER A 993 -23.01 -28.58 -24.84
CA SER A 993 -23.39 -28.15 -26.18
C SER A 993 -23.00 -26.70 -26.46
N LEU A 994 -22.65 -26.40 -27.72
CA LEU A 994 -22.40 -25.02 -28.16
C LEU A 994 -23.58 -24.09 -27.85
N GLY A 995 -23.27 -22.83 -27.55
CA GLY A 995 -24.25 -21.78 -27.28
C GLY A 995 -24.50 -21.55 -25.79
N ASN A 996 -25.66 -20.99 -25.48
CA ASN A 996 -26.06 -20.65 -24.12
C ASN A 996 -26.93 -21.76 -23.53
N SER A 997 -26.69 -22.11 -22.27
CA SER A 997 -27.54 -23.02 -21.50
C SER A 997 -27.53 -22.63 -20.02
N THR A 998 -28.48 -23.17 -19.25
CA THR A 998 -28.61 -22.88 -17.82
C THR A 998 -28.80 -24.16 -17.03
N LEU A 999 -28.21 -24.25 -15.85
CA LEU A 999 -28.39 -25.36 -14.92
C LEU A 999 -28.66 -24.85 -13.51
N ASP A 1000 -29.82 -25.19 -12.95
CA ASP A 1000 -30.10 -24.87 -11.55
C ASP A 1000 -29.30 -25.77 -10.61
N ILE A 1001 -28.69 -25.17 -9.60
CA ILE A 1001 -27.92 -25.86 -8.56
C ILE A 1001 -28.31 -25.38 -7.16
N TYR A 1002 -28.21 -26.29 -6.20
CA TYR A 1002 -28.46 -26.03 -4.79
C TYR A 1002 -27.20 -26.31 -3.99
N ILE A 1003 -26.71 -25.33 -3.25
CA ILE A 1003 -25.48 -25.45 -2.45
C ILE A 1003 -25.87 -25.43 -0.98
N LYS A 1004 -25.51 -26.49 -0.26
CA LYS A 1004 -25.75 -26.64 1.17
C LYS A 1004 -24.42 -26.73 1.91
N CYS A 1005 -24.33 -26.00 3.02
CA CYS A 1005 -23.19 -26.11 3.93
C CYS A 1005 -23.39 -27.34 4.83
N LEU A 1006 -22.41 -28.25 4.87
CA LEU A 1006 -22.47 -29.46 5.70
C LEU A 1006 -21.80 -29.26 7.06
N LYS A 1007 -20.81 -28.38 7.16
CA LYS A 1007 -20.01 -28.11 8.38
C LYS A 1007 -19.53 -26.67 8.41
N GLU A 1008 -19.04 -26.23 9.57
CA GLU A 1008 -18.38 -24.93 9.67
C GLU A 1008 -17.12 -24.86 8.79
N ILE A 1009 -16.92 -23.71 8.15
CA ILE A 1009 -15.85 -23.41 7.21
C ILE A 1009 -14.91 -22.40 7.86
N GLY A 1010 -13.68 -22.84 8.18
CA GLY A 1010 -12.67 -22.00 8.83
C GLY A 1010 -11.95 -21.02 7.91
N VAL A 1011 -11.78 -21.38 6.64
CA VAL A 1011 -11.05 -20.61 5.61
C VAL A 1011 -11.87 -20.52 4.33
N GLU A 1012 -11.67 -19.47 3.53
CA GLU A 1012 -12.43 -19.22 2.30
C GLU A 1012 -12.34 -20.44 1.37
N GLN A 1013 -13.48 -20.89 0.86
CA GLN A 1013 -13.55 -22.02 -0.08
C GLN A 1013 -13.84 -21.53 -1.50
N GLN A 1014 -13.52 -22.35 -2.49
CA GLN A 1014 -13.86 -22.11 -3.89
C GLN A 1014 -14.64 -23.30 -4.46
N ILE A 1015 -15.71 -22.99 -5.18
CA ILE A 1015 -16.41 -23.93 -6.06
C ILE A 1015 -16.02 -23.55 -7.48
N LYS A 1016 -15.25 -24.40 -8.16
CA LYS A 1016 -14.77 -24.15 -9.52
C LYS A 1016 -15.60 -24.95 -10.52
N VAL A 1017 -15.99 -24.33 -11.63
CA VAL A 1017 -16.47 -25.02 -12.82
C VAL A 1017 -15.29 -25.19 -13.75
N VAL A 1018 -14.97 -26.44 -14.10
CA VAL A 1018 -13.81 -26.76 -14.95
C VAL A 1018 -14.23 -27.49 -16.21
N GLY A 1019 -13.64 -27.11 -17.34
CA GLY A 1019 -13.86 -27.75 -18.64
C GLY A 1019 -12.61 -28.45 -19.14
N TYR A 1020 -12.79 -29.63 -19.74
CA TYR A 1020 -11.71 -30.41 -20.34
C TYR A 1020 -11.78 -30.33 -21.86
N TYR A 1021 -10.63 -30.15 -22.51
CA TYR A 1021 -10.51 -30.03 -23.96
C TYR A 1021 -9.41 -30.96 -24.48
N GLY A 1022 -9.70 -31.70 -25.55
CA GLY A 1022 -8.73 -32.62 -26.16
C GLY A 1022 -8.22 -33.72 -25.21
N THR A 1023 -7.01 -34.22 -25.47
CA THR A 1023 -6.37 -35.31 -24.70
C THR A 1023 -5.35 -34.82 -23.67
N SER A 1024 -5.18 -33.50 -23.49
CA SER A 1024 -4.14 -32.92 -22.60
C SER A 1024 -4.37 -33.20 -21.12
N GLY A 1025 -5.62 -33.50 -20.72
CA GLY A 1025 -6.02 -33.80 -19.35
C GLY A 1025 -6.03 -32.60 -18.39
N LYS A 1026 -5.48 -31.43 -18.77
CA LYS A 1026 -5.49 -30.21 -17.94
C LYS A 1026 -6.85 -29.49 -18.03
N PRO A 1027 -7.56 -29.29 -16.91
CA PRO A 1027 -8.82 -28.54 -16.90
C PRO A 1027 -8.60 -27.02 -17.07
N GLN A 1028 -9.46 -26.36 -17.84
CA GLN A 1028 -9.59 -24.90 -17.86
C GLN A 1028 -10.68 -24.46 -16.87
N THR A 1029 -10.41 -23.44 -16.07
CA THR A 1029 -11.41 -22.89 -15.14
C THR A 1029 -12.39 -21.98 -15.90
N LEU A 1030 -13.66 -22.38 -15.97
CA LEU A 1030 -14.72 -21.67 -16.70
C LEU A 1030 -15.51 -20.70 -15.81
N GLY A 1031 -15.48 -20.94 -14.49
CA GLY A 1031 -16.16 -20.13 -13.48
C GLY A 1031 -15.69 -20.48 -12.08
N ILE A 1032 -15.75 -19.52 -11.16
CA ILE A 1032 -15.36 -19.68 -9.75
C ILE A 1032 -16.41 -18.98 -8.89
N LEU A 1033 -16.95 -19.66 -7.89
CA LEU A 1033 -17.73 -19.08 -6.81
C LEU A 1033 -16.92 -19.16 -5.52
N LYS A 1034 -16.70 -18.03 -4.86
CA LYS A 1034 -16.08 -18.00 -3.52
C LYS A 1034 -17.13 -18.20 -2.44
N VAL A 1035 -16.77 -18.92 -1.38
CA VAL A 1035 -17.62 -19.12 -0.21
C VAL A 1035 -16.92 -18.55 1.02
N ASN A 1036 -17.57 -17.58 1.66
CA ASN A 1036 -17.03 -16.91 2.84
C ASN A 1036 -16.83 -17.92 4.00
N PRO A 1037 -15.74 -17.80 4.78
CA PRO A 1037 -15.59 -18.54 6.03
C PRO A 1037 -16.77 -18.25 6.95
N ASN A 1038 -17.34 -19.29 7.55
CA ASN A 1038 -18.52 -19.18 8.40
C ASN A 1038 -18.35 -19.87 9.76
N VAL A 1039 -17.13 -20.28 10.15
CA VAL A 1039 -16.82 -20.77 11.51
C VAL A 1039 -17.28 -19.77 12.58
N LYS A 1040 -17.64 -20.25 13.78
CA LYS A 1040 -18.17 -19.40 14.86
C LYS A 1040 -17.38 -18.11 15.10
N SER A 1041 -16.04 -18.17 15.06
CA SER A 1041 -15.16 -16.99 15.25
C SER A 1041 -15.19 -15.95 14.12
N LYS A 1042 -15.87 -16.25 13.00
CA LYS A 1042 -16.07 -15.38 11.83
C LYS A 1042 -17.51 -14.97 11.62
N ARG A 1043 -18.42 -15.44 12.48
CA ARG A 1043 -19.81 -14.99 12.54
C ARG A 1043 -19.96 -14.00 13.69
N PHE A 1044 -20.79 -13.00 13.48
CA PHE A 1044 -20.92 -11.87 14.38
C PHE A 1044 -22.36 -11.71 14.87
N SER A 1045 -22.53 -11.00 15.96
CA SER A 1045 -23.81 -10.71 16.54
C SER A 1045 -23.95 -9.25 16.94
N LYS A 1046 -25.19 -8.79 16.95
CA LYS A 1046 -25.57 -7.47 17.48
C LYS A 1046 -26.74 -7.67 18.45
N LYS A 1047 -26.61 -7.14 19.66
CA LYS A 1047 -27.69 -7.15 20.65
C LYS A 1047 -28.75 -6.14 20.25
N VAL A 1048 -29.99 -6.59 20.09
CA VAL A 1048 -31.09 -5.78 19.58
C VAL A 1048 -32.22 -5.77 20.60
N ALA A 1049 -32.63 -4.58 21.04
CA ALA A 1049 -33.83 -4.37 21.81
C ALA A 1049 -34.92 -3.93 20.84
N LEU A 1050 -35.87 -4.84 20.58
CA LEU A 1050 -37.03 -4.56 19.75
C LEU A 1050 -38.18 -4.17 20.66
N ILE A 1051 -38.58 -2.90 20.58
CA ILE A 1051 -39.60 -2.31 21.44
C ILE A 1051 -40.82 -1.97 20.59
N THR A 1052 -41.91 -2.71 20.81
CA THR A 1052 -43.21 -2.36 20.22
C THR A 1052 -43.82 -1.23 21.04
N VAL A 1053 -44.12 -0.09 20.42
CA VAL A 1053 -44.73 1.06 21.10
C VAL A 1053 -46.23 0.98 20.90
N LYS A 1054 -46.93 0.62 21.97
CA LYS A 1054 -48.38 0.54 21.98
C LYS A 1054 -48.94 1.91 22.30
N THR A 1055 -49.70 2.48 21.38
CA THR A 1055 -50.13 3.88 21.44
C THR A 1055 -51.65 3.97 21.58
N ASN A 1056 -52.13 5.10 22.11
CA ASN A 1056 -53.54 5.49 22.07
C ASN A 1056 -53.65 6.90 21.53
N LEU A 1057 -53.34 7.06 20.24
CA LEU A 1057 -53.44 8.34 19.55
C LEU A 1057 -54.88 8.49 19.03
N ASN A 1058 -55.50 9.66 19.23
CA ASN A 1058 -56.89 9.95 18.82
C ASN A 1058 -57.96 9.02 19.43
N GLY A 1059 -57.68 8.41 20.59
CA GLY A 1059 -58.60 7.46 21.21
C GLY A 1059 -58.64 6.08 20.55
N THR A 1060 -57.73 5.78 19.61
CA THR A 1060 -57.57 4.44 19.01
C THR A 1060 -56.31 3.77 19.53
N ILE A 1061 -56.46 2.61 20.17
CA ILE A 1061 -55.32 1.80 20.61
C ILE A 1061 -54.74 1.07 19.41
N LYS A 1062 -53.43 1.22 19.17
CA LYS A 1062 -52.70 0.47 18.15
C LYS A 1062 -51.53 -0.30 18.76
N VAL A 1063 -51.35 -1.54 18.32
CA VAL A 1063 -50.31 -2.47 18.80
C VAL A 1063 -49.49 -2.97 17.61
N PRO A 1064 -48.18 -2.66 17.54
CA PRO A 1064 -47.31 -3.16 16.49
C PRO A 1064 -47.03 -4.66 16.56
N VAL A 1065 -46.92 -5.30 15.39
CA VAL A 1065 -46.47 -6.71 15.25
C VAL A 1065 -45.03 -6.73 14.74
N ALA A 1066 -44.13 -7.35 15.52
CA ALA A 1066 -42.68 -7.31 15.27
C ALA A 1066 -42.08 -8.57 14.63
N ASN A 1067 -42.79 -9.70 14.66
CA ASN A 1067 -42.19 -11.02 14.37
C ASN A 1067 -41.65 -11.14 12.94
N ASP A 1068 -42.43 -10.72 11.94
CA ASP A 1068 -42.03 -10.79 10.53
C ASP A 1068 -40.86 -9.84 10.23
N LYS A 1069 -40.87 -8.65 10.84
CA LYS A 1069 -39.78 -7.66 10.71
C LYS A 1069 -38.50 -8.16 11.36
N ALA A 1070 -38.59 -8.86 12.48
CA ALA A 1070 -37.44 -9.50 13.13
C ALA A 1070 -36.88 -10.65 12.29
N LEU A 1071 -37.74 -11.46 11.65
CA LEU A 1071 -37.31 -12.53 10.76
C LEU A 1071 -36.62 -11.96 9.51
N PHE A 1072 -37.17 -10.90 8.91
CA PHE A 1072 -36.57 -10.21 7.78
C PHE A 1072 -35.21 -9.60 8.15
N LEU A 1073 -35.10 -8.96 9.32
CA LEU A 1073 -33.83 -8.44 9.83
C LEU A 1073 -32.77 -9.55 9.99
N LYS A 1074 -33.15 -10.69 10.57
CA LYS A 1074 -32.27 -11.88 10.67
C LYS A 1074 -31.83 -12.36 9.29
N GLN A 1075 -32.76 -12.51 8.35
CA GLN A 1075 -32.51 -12.99 6.99
C GLN A 1075 -31.44 -12.15 6.29
N PHE A 1076 -31.55 -10.83 6.35
CA PHE A 1076 -30.62 -9.91 5.66
C PHE A 1076 -29.28 -9.78 6.35
N LEU A 1077 -29.25 -9.63 7.69
CA LEU A 1077 -27.98 -9.54 8.42
C LEU A 1077 -27.12 -10.80 8.24
N ARG A 1078 -27.76 -11.97 8.09
CA ARG A 1078 -27.05 -13.23 7.83
C ARG A 1078 -26.43 -13.31 6.43
N GLN A 1079 -26.84 -12.48 5.46
CA GLN A 1079 -26.13 -12.35 4.18
C GLN A 1079 -24.68 -11.87 4.37
N ILE A 1080 -24.41 -11.19 5.48
CA ILE A 1080 -23.09 -10.68 5.87
C ILE A 1080 -22.58 -11.32 7.17
N LEU A 1081 -23.04 -12.53 7.53
CA LEU A 1081 -22.65 -13.27 8.74
C LEU A 1081 -22.85 -12.51 10.05
N ILE A 1082 -23.92 -11.71 10.14
CA ILE A 1082 -24.37 -11.09 11.39
C ILE A 1082 -25.70 -11.72 11.79
N THR A 1083 -25.82 -12.20 13.03
CA THR A 1083 -27.09 -12.67 13.60
C THR A 1083 -27.55 -11.73 14.73
N PRO A 1084 -28.76 -11.15 14.67
CA PRO A 1084 -29.26 -10.32 15.77
C PRO A 1084 -29.62 -11.18 17.00
N VAL A 1085 -29.24 -10.71 18.19
CA VAL A 1085 -29.67 -11.26 19.48
C VAL A 1085 -30.82 -10.38 20.00
N ILE A 1086 -32.06 -10.83 19.81
CA ILE A 1086 -33.25 -10.01 19.97
C ILE A 1086 -33.85 -10.20 21.37
N LYS A 1087 -34.05 -9.08 22.06
CA LYS A 1087 -34.98 -8.96 23.17
C LYS A 1087 -36.20 -8.18 22.72
N SER A 1088 -37.37 -8.82 22.76
CA SER A 1088 -38.63 -8.19 22.40
C SER A 1088 -39.39 -7.75 23.65
N VAL A 1089 -39.84 -6.50 23.68
CA VAL A 1089 -40.70 -5.96 24.76
C VAL A 1089 -41.76 -5.02 24.21
N GLU A 1090 -42.85 -4.85 24.96
CA GLU A 1090 -43.89 -3.85 24.69
C GLU A 1090 -43.71 -2.65 25.63
N LEU A 1091 -43.64 -1.44 25.05
CA LEU A 1091 -43.73 -0.17 25.77
C LEU A 1091 -45.15 0.36 25.66
N ASP A 1092 -45.91 0.29 26.76
CA ASP A 1092 -47.28 0.79 26.82
C ASP A 1092 -47.31 2.32 27.01
N MET A 1093 -47.67 3.03 25.95
CA MET A 1093 -47.83 4.49 25.90
C MET A 1093 -49.32 4.89 25.81
N THR A 1094 -50.23 4.07 26.33
CA THR A 1094 -51.68 4.33 26.25
C THR A 1094 -52.20 5.17 27.43
N VAL A 1095 -51.52 5.17 28.58
CA VAL A 1095 -51.95 5.85 29.81
C VAL A 1095 -50.79 6.53 30.55
N GLY A 1096 -51.11 7.50 31.42
CA GLY A 1096 -50.14 8.18 32.29
C GLY A 1096 -49.42 9.40 31.67
N PRO A 1097 -48.48 10.04 32.41
CA PRO A 1097 -47.86 11.30 32.01
C PRO A 1097 -47.08 11.24 30.69
N ALA A 1098 -46.44 10.09 30.41
CA ALA A 1098 -45.71 9.87 29.16
C ALA A 1098 -46.66 9.78 27.95
N SER A 1099 -47.78 9.08 28.09
CA SER A 1099 -48.85 9.06 27.08
C SER A 1099 -49.42 10.45 26.80
N ALA A 1100 -49.67 11.23 27.86
CA ALA A 1100 -50.14 12.62 27.72
C ALA A 1100 -49.13 13.49 26.94
N THR A 1101 -47.84 13.34 27.26
CA THR A 1101 -46.75 14.07 26.59
C THR A 1101 -46.61 13.66 25.13
N LEU A 1102 -46.74 12.37 24.81
CA LEU A 1102 -46.73 11.87 23.43
C LEU A 1102 -47.87 12.50 22.62
N ASN A 1103 -49.09 12.50 23.16
CA ASN A 1103 -50.28 13.05 22.50
C ASN A 1103 -50.28 14.58 22.36
N SER A 1104 -49.59 15.31 23.24
CA SER A 1104 -49.55 16.78 23.18
C SER A 1104 -48.39 17.32 22.35
N ASN A 1105 -47.18 16.77 22.53
CA ASN A 1105 -45.95 17.38 22.02
C ASN A 1105 -45.44 16.74 20.73
N TYR A 1106 -45.83 15.49 20.44
CA TYR A 1106 -45.31 14.70 19.33
C TYR A 1106 -46.37 14.37 18.28
N MET A 1107 -47.42 15.19 18.18
CA MET A 1107 -48.47 15.01 17.20
C MET A 1107 -48.54 16.19 16.23
N HIS A 1108 -48.68 15.89 14.94
CA HIS A 1108 -48.96 16.90 13.91
C HIS A 1108 -50.46 17.03 13.66
N PHE A 1109 -50.92 18.27 13.51
CA PHE A 1109 -52.29 18.63 13.16
C PHE A 1109 -52.30 19.23 11.75
N ASP A 1110 -52.93 18.56 10.79
CA ASP A 1110 -53.12 19.09 9.44
C ASP A 1110 -54.27 20.13 9.46
N ASN A 1111 -53.88 21.41 9.42
CA ASN A 1111 -54.81 22.54 9.48
C ASN A 1111 -55.62 22.75 8.18
N VAL A 1112 -55.37 21.98 7.12
CA VAL A 1112 -56.07 22.16 5.84
C VAL A 1112 -57.31 21.26 5.72
N SER A 1113 -57.42 20.21 6.54
CA SER A 1113 -58.45 19.16 6.36
C SER A 1113 -59.29 18.86 7.61
N HIS A 1114 -58.69 18.85 8.82
CA HIS A 1114 -59.39 18.44 10.05
C HIS A 1114 -58.81 19.11 11.32
N PRO A 1115 -59.42 20.19 11.84
CA PRO A 1115 -58.86 21.00 12.93
C PRO A 1115 -58.77 20.32 14.32
N LEU A 1116 -59.21 19.06 14.47
CA LEU A 1116 -59.43 18.42 15.77
C LEU A 1116 -58.95 16.95 15.86
N ASN A 1117 -58.16 16.44 14.90
CA ASN A 1117 -57.68 15.05 14.94
C ASN A 1117 -56.18 14.94 14.62
N PRO A 1118 -55.30 14.69 15.62
CA PRO A 1118 -53.85 14.57 15.39
C PRO A 1118 -53.49 13.34 14.54
N GLN A 1119 -53.06 13.48 13.29
CA GLN A 1119 -53.00 12.32 12.38
C GLN A 1119 -51.70 11.52 12.43
N ASN A 1120 -50.56 12.18 12.72
CA ASN A 1120 -49.23 11.59 12.55
C ASN A 1120 -48.28 11.91 13.70
N VAL A 1121 -47.40 10.96 14.03
CA VAL A 1121 -46.34 11.08 15.03
C VAL A 1121 -45.21 11.97 14.49
N LEU A 1122 -44.79 12.95 15.27
CA LEU A 1122 -43.68 13.86 14.98
C LEU A 1122 -42.39 13.33 15.60
N VAL A 1123 -41.36 13.23 14.77
CA VAL A 1123 -40.08 12.61 15.15
C VAL A 1123 -39.02 13.66 15.49
N THR A 1124 -38.93 14.68 14.65
CA THR A 1124 -38.05 15.85 14.78
C THR A 1124 -38.77 17.08 14.23
N SER A 1125 -38.37 18.27 14.69
CA SER A 1125 -38.88 19.54 14.18
C SER A 1125 -37.71 20.45 13.82
N ASN A 1126 -37.64 20.87 12.55
CA ASN A 1126 -36.76 21.98 12.15
C ASN A 1126 -37.42 23.36 12.39
N ALA A 1127 -38.66 23.37 12.87
CA ALA A 1127 -39.34 24.54 13.40
C ALA A 1127 -39.08 24.71 14.90
N THR A 1128 -38.96 25.95 15.38
CA THR A 1128 -38.74 26.28 16.79
C THR A 1128 -39.97 25.95 17.63
N ILE A 1129 -40.10 24.70 18.08
CA ILE A 1129 -41.13 24.27 19.03
C ILE A 1129 -40.53 24.35 20.45
N PRO A 1130 -41.07 25.18 21.36
CA PRO A 1130 -40.55 25.30 22.72
C PRO A 1130 -40.53 23.95 23.45
N ASN A 1131 -39.38 23.61 24.07
CA ASN A 1131 -39.19 22.38 24.87
C ASN A 1131 -39.37 21.05 24.11
N PHE A 1132 -39.34 21.06 22.77
CA PHE A 1132 -39.35 19.82 21.99
C PHE A 1132 -37.98 19.15 22.04
N ILE A 1133 -37.94 17.90 22.51
CA ILE A 1133 -36.80 17.00 22.33
C ILE A 1133 -37.12 16.02 21.20
N PRO A 1134 -36.14 15.50 20.46
CA PRO A 1134 -36.42 14.47 19.45
C PRO A 1134 -37.15 13.26 20.04
N LEU A 1135 -38.08 12.66 19.29
CA LEU A 1135 -38.92 11.55 19.77
C LEU A 1135 -38.10 10.38 20.30
N TYR A 1136 -36.98 10.04 19.66
CA TYR A 1136 -36.11 8.98 20.14
C TYR A 1136 -35.53 9.29 21.54
N ASP A 1137 -35.22 10.56 21.86
CA ASP A 1137 -34.71 10.95 23.18
C ASP A 1137 -35.80 10.85 24.24
N PHE A 1138 -37.02 11.24 23.89
CA PHE A 1138 -38.18 11.04 24.74
C PHE A 1138 -38.41 9.56 25.04
N LEU A 1139 -38.43 8.69 24.02
CA LEU A 1139 -38.63 7.26 24.20
C LEU A 1139 -37.49 6.61 25.02
N LEU A 1140 -36.24 6.99 24.77
CA LEU A 1140 -35.06 6.50 25.51
C LEU A 1140 -35.06 6.92 26.99
N SER A 1141 -35.73 8.02 27.32
CA SER A 1141 -35.91 8.50 28.70
C SER A 1141 -37.02 7.77 29.47
N GLN A 1142 -37.90 7.04 28.77
CA GLN A 1142 -38.96 6.27 29.42
C GLN A 1142 -38.37 5.06 30.16
N ASN A 1143 -39.07 4.59 31.18
CA ASN A 1143 -38.66 3.40 31.92
C ASN A 1143 -38.79 2.14 31.05
N ALA A 1144 -37.79 1.25 31.13
CA ALA A 1144 -37.89 -0.05 30.48
C ALA A 1144 -39.06 -0.85 31.10
N PRO A 1145 -39.85 -1.58 30.29
CA PRO A 1145 -41.04 -2.29 30.76
C PRO A 1145 -40.76 -3.17 31.99
N GLY A 1146 -41.56 -2.99 33.05
CA GLY A 1146 -41.42 -3.72 34.32
C GLY A 1146 -40.29 -3.22 35.24
N THR A 1147 -39.67 -2.07 34.94
CA THR A 1147 -38.55 -1.53 35.73
C THR A 1147 -38.72 -0.03 36.02
N THR A 1148 -37.88 0.52 36.90
CA THR A 1148 -37.76 1.96 37.15
C THR A 1148 -36.52 2.57 36.47
N ILE A 1149 -35.84 1.81 35.61
CA ILE A 1149 -34.59 2.20 34.96
C ILE A 1149 -34.93 2.71 33.55
N PRO A 1150 -34.41 3.87 33.11
CA PRO A 1150 -34.61 4.35 31.75
C PRO A 1150 -34.16 3.33 30.69
N ILE A 1151 -34.85 3.28 29.55
CA ILE A 1151 -34.56 2.38 28.42
C ILE A 1151 -33.10 2.54 27.96
N SER A 1152 -32.62 3.77 27.86
CA SER A 1152 -31.22 4.09 27.51
C SER A 1152 -30.19 3.41 28.44
N THR A 1153 -30.48 3.32 29.74
CA THR A 1153 -29.59 2.71 30.73
C THR A 1153 -29.79 1.20 30.79
N PHE A 1154 -31.04 0.71 30.75
CA PHE A 1154 -31.35 -0.71 30.87
C PHE A 1154 -30.83 -1.52 29.68
N TYR A 1155 -30.94 -0.95 28.48
CA TYR A 1155 -30.46 -1.53 27.23
C TYR A 1155 -29.12 -0.94 26.79
N ASN A 1156 -28.28 -0.50 27.73
CA ASN A 1156 -26.94 -0.02 27.40
C ASN A 1156 -26.16 -1.09 26.60
N GLY A 1157 -25.56 -0.69 25.48
CA GLY A 1157 -24.87 -1.58 24.55
C GLY A 1157 -25.78 -2.36 23.58
N TYR A 1158 -27.10 -2.14 23.59
CA TYR A 1158 -28.02 -2.67 22.58
C TYR A 1158 -28.27 -1.63 21.48
N TYR A 1159 -28.63 -2.13 20.30
CA TYR A 1159 -29.30 -1.35 19.26
C TYR A 1159 -30.80 -1.38 19.53
N ILE A 1160 -31.44 -0.23 19.61
CA ILE A 1160 -32.83 -0.08 20.07
C ILE A 1160 -33.72 0.28 18.88
N LEU A 1161 -34.71 -0.55 18.58
CA LEU A 1161 -35.69 -0.30 17.52
C LEU A 1161 -37.06 -0.08 18.16
N PHE A 1162 -37.62 1.11 17.99
CA PHE A 1162 -39.01 1.37 18.34
C PHE A 1162 -39.91 1.17 17.11
N PHE A 1163 -40.90 0.32 17.25
CA PHE A 1163 -41.91 0.06 16.22
C PHE A 1163 -43.22 0.75 16.57
N PHE A 1164 -43.81 1.42 15.60
CA PHE A 1164 -45.11 2.08 15.70
C PHE A 1164 -46.09 1.46 14.70
N SER A 1165 -47.38 1.50 15.04
CA SER A 1165 -48.49 1.25 14.10
C SER A 1165 -49.19 2.56 13.71
N ASP A 1166 -48.49 3.66 13.92
CA ASP A 1166 -48.87 5.00 13.53
C ASP A 1166 -47.93 5.51 12.43
N ASP A 1167 -48.46 6.37 11.56
CA ASP A 1167 -47.66 7.09 10.59
C ASP A 1167 -46.78 8.12 11.30
N GLY A 1168 -45.53 8.26 10.85
CA GLY A 1168 -44.54 9.13 11.46
C GLY A 1168 -43.89 10.06 10.45
N GLY A 1169 -43.39 11.21 10.90
CA GLY A 1169 -42.76 12.19 10.02
C GLY A 1169 -42.10 13.37 10.72
N SER A 1170 -41.61 14.32 9.93
CA SER A 1170 -40.95 15.53 10.43
C SER A 1170 -41.54 16.80 9.81
N LEU A 1171 -41.31 17.94 10.46
CA LEU A 1171 -41.66 19.26 9.93
C LEU A 1171 -40.43 19.94 9.32
N ASN A 1172 -40.57 20.46 8.12
CA ASN A 1172 -39.57 21.36 7.53
C ASN A 1172 -39.63 22.76 8.17
N THR A 1173 -38.71 23.65 7.79
CA THR A 1173 -38.65 25.04 8.31
C THR A 1173 -39.89 25.87 8.00
N SER A 1174 -40.68 25.47 7.01
CA SER A 1174 -41.96 26.08 6.63
C SER A 1174 -43.16 25.42 7.33
N HIS A 1175 -42.93 24.59 8.35
CA HIS A 1175 -43.96 23.85 9.10
C HIS A 1175 -44.80 22.88 8.24
N VAL A 1176 -44.26 22.42 7.10
CA VAL A 1176 -44.91 21.42 6.26
C VAL A 1176 -44.49 20.03 6.70
N TYR A 1177 -45.46 19.14 6.87
CA TYR A 1177 -45.26 17.75 7.24
C TYR A 1177 -44.70 16.92 6.09
N HIS A 1178 -43.68 16.13 6.40
CA HIS A 1178 -43.07 15.15 5.51
C HIS A 1178 -43.09 13.78 6.18
N GLY A 1179 -43.84 12.83 5.59
CA GLY A 1179 -43.94 11.46 6.08
C GLY A 1179 -42.60 10.71 5.97
N LEU A 1180 -42.37 9.79 6.92
CA LEU A 1180 -41.19 8.95 7.01
C LEU A 1180 -41.61 7.50 7.25
N ASN A 1181 -40.94 6.57 6.57
CA ASN A 1181 -41.12 5.13 6.83
C ASN A 1181 -40.32 4.70 8.07
N GLY A 1182 -39.18 5.33 8.28
CA GLY A 1182 -38.32 5.11 9.43
C GLY A 1182 -37.32 6.25 9.60
N LEU A 1183 -36.57 6.17 10.69
CA LEU A 1183 -35.47 7.07 10.99
C LEU A 1183 -34.40 6.31 11.78
N SER A 1184 -33.15 6.45 11.39
CA SER A 1184 -31.99 5.99 12.15
C SER A 1184 -31.27 7.16 12.83
N GLN A 1185 -30.86 6.98 14.09
CA GLN A 1185 -29.95 7.84 14.82
C GLN A 1185 -28.69 7.04 15.21
N PRO A 1186 -27.70 6.92 14.31
CA PRO A 1186 -26.54 6.05 14.50
C PRO A 1186 -25.73 6.35 15.77
N THR A 1187 -25.59 7.62 16.17
CA THR A 1187 -24.80 8.00 17.36
C THR A 1187 -25.41 7.53 18.68
N LYS A 1188 -26.70 7.17 18.66
CA LYS A 1188 -27.46 6.67 19.82
C LYS A 1188 -27.87 5.21 19.64
N ASN A 1189 -27.42 4.53 18.57
CA ASN A 1189 -27.84 3.16 18.22
C ASN A 1189 -29.36 2.96 18.25
N THR A 1190 -30.13 3.98 17.86
CA THR A 1190 -31.60 4.00 18.01
C THR A 1190 -32.28 4.22 16.66
N MET A 1191 -33.34 3.46 16.41
CA MET A 1191 -34.15 3.55 15.20
C MET A 1191 -35.64 3.64 15.52
N LEU A 1192 -36.38 4.29 14.64
CA LEU A 1192 -37.83 4.38 14.66
C LEU A 1192 -38.37 3.81 13.35
N VAL A 1193 -39.42 3.00 13.45
CA VAL A 1193 -40.10 2.38 12.29
C VAL A 1193 -41.60 2.62 12.41
N PHE A 1194 -42.22 3.18 11.37
CA PHE A 1194 -43.62 3.63 11.37
C PHE A 1194 -44.53 2.72 10.53
N ALA A 1195 -45.85 2.99 10.56
CA ALA A 1195 -46.84 2.17 9.86
C ALA A 1195 -46.63 2.12 8.33
N SER A 1196 -46.11 3.19 7.74
CA SER A 1196 -45.77 3.31 6.33
C SER A 1196 -44.55 2.46 5.90
N ALA A 1197 -43.84 1.82 6.85
CA ALA A 1197 -42.67 0.99 6.59
C ALA A 1197 -43.00 -0.28 5.80
N ASN A 1198 -42.26 -0.51 4.71
CA ASN A 1198 -42.18 -1.83 4.08
C ASN A 1198 -41.25 -2.77 4.87
N ASP A 1199 -41.24 -4.06 4.53
CA ASP A 1199 -40.44 -5.09 5.22
C ASP A 1199 -38.94 -4.76 5.29
N ALA A 1200 -38.41 -4.12 4.25
CA ALA A 1200 -37.02 -3.71 4.15
C ALA A 1200 -36.64 -2.51 5.05
N THR A 1201 -37.60 -1.69 5.47
CA THR A 1201 -37.34 -0.41 6.16
C THR A 1201 -36.60 -0.61 7.47
N ALA A 1202 -37.04 -1.55 8.31
CA ALA A 1202 -36.38 -1.81 9.60
C ALA A 1202 -34.91 -2.21 9.42
N THR A 1203 -34.63 -3.02 8.39
CA THR A 1203 -33.27 -3.46 8.07
C THR A 1203 -32.44 -2.30 7.49
N HIS A 1204 -33.03 -1.49 6.61
CA HIS A 1204 -32.40 -0.29 6.04
C HIS A 1204 -31.92 0.66 7.15
N GLU A 1205 -32.82 1.05 8.06
CA GLU A 1205 -32.48 1.95 9.18
C GLU A 1205 -31.46 1.32 10.13
N PHE A 1206 -31.57 0.01 10.38
CA PHE A 1206 -30.62 -0.71 11.23
C PHE A 1206 -29.21 -0.67 10.65
N ILE A 1207 -29.05 -0.83 9.34
CA ILE A 1207 -27.74 -0.90 8.70
C ILE A 1207 -27.00 0.45 8.74
N HIS A 1208 -27.71 1.58 8.78
CA HIS A 1208 -27.08 2.89 9.03
C HIS A 1208 -26.35 2.97 10.37
N THR A 1209 -26.74 2.18 11.38
CA THR A 1209 -25.99 2.09 12.66
C THR A 1209 -24.62 1.45 12.53
N ALA A 1210 -24.36 0.79 11.39
CA ALA A 1210 -23.06 0.23 11.06
C ALA A 1210 -22.18 1.22 10.26
N ASN A 1211 -22.51 2.52 10.29
CA ASN A 1211 -21.88 3.60 9.52
C ASN A 1211 -22.01 3.47 7.99
N LEU A 1212 -22.88 2.61 7.50
CA LEU A 1212 -23.07 2.42 6.06
C LEU A 1212 -24.03 3.49 5.51
N PRO A 1213 -23.62 4.32 4.54
CA PRO A 1213 -24.47 5.32 3.91
C PRO A 1213 -25.28 4.71 2.76
N HIS A 1214 -26.15 5.51 2.14
CA HIS A 1214 -26.89 5.08 0.95
C HIS A 1214 -25.96 4.67 -0.20
N SER A 1215 -26.42 3.77 -1.09
CA SER A 1215 -25.65 3.31 -2.27
C SER A 1215 -25.20 4.47 -3.18
N PHE A 1216 -26.03 5.50 -3.30
CA PHE A 1216 -25.77 6.69 -4.11
C PHE A 1216 -25.00 7.80 -3.37
N SER A 1217 -24.60 7.58 -2.11
CA SER A 1217 -23.77 8.53 -1.40
C SER A 1217 -22.40 8.65 -2.05
N ALA A 1218 -21.93 9.88 -2.20
CA ALA A 1218 -20.56 10.17 -2.61
C ALA A 1218 -19.58 9.77 -1.49
N TYR A 1219 -18.38 9.30 -1.84
CA TYR A 1219 -17.29 9.11 -0.87
C TYR A 1219 -16.99 10.41 -0.10
N GLU A 1220 -17.17 11.52 -0.81
CA GLU A 1220 -17.08 12.89 -0.34
C GLU A 1220 -18.05 13.22 0.80
N ALA A 1221 -19.25 12.62 0.76
CA ALA A 1221 -20.26 12.75 1.78
C ALA A 1221 -20.02 11.79 2.96
N SER A 1222 -19.47 10.60 2.70
CA SER A 1222 -19.21 9.60 3.74
C SER A 1222 -18.01 8.71 3.44
N LYS A 1223 -17.17 8.60 4.46
CA LYS A 1223 -16.02 7.68 4.63
C LYS A 1223 -16.24 6.27 4.08
N PHE A 1224 -17.45 5.81 4.34
CA PHE A 1224 -17.89 4.45 4.23
C PHE A 1224 -18.63 4.19 2.89
N ALA A 1225 -18.85 5.22 2.07
CA ALA A 1225 -19.33 5.09 0.69
C ALA A 1225 -18.17 4.68 -0.22
N LYS A 1226 -17.84 3.38 -0.23
CA LYS A 1226 -16.70 2.85 -1.01
C LYS A 1226 -16.86 3.08 -2.53
N PHE A 1227 -18.10 2.98 -3.01
CA PHE A 1227 -18.50 3.21 -4.39
C PHE A 1227 -19.83 3.94 -4.41
N THR A 1228 -20.03 4.78 -5.43
CA THR A 1228 -21.26 5.55 -5.63
C THR A 1228 -21.99 5.01 -6.86
N TYR A 1229 -23.24 4.60 -6.63
CA TYR A 1229 -24.12 4.03 -7.64
C TYR A 1229 -25.17 5.06 -8.06
N GLU A 1230 -25.71 4.92 -9.27
CA GLU A 1230 -26.84 5.75 -9.69
C GLU A 1230 -28.07 5.47 -8.79
N PRO A 1231 -28.72 6.52 -8.24
CA PRO A 1231 -29.89 6.34 -7.38
C PRO A 1231 -30.98 5.56 -8.09
N HIS A 1232 -31.70 4.70 -7.35
CA HIS A 1232 -32.88 3.96 -7.79
C HIS A 1232 -32.65 2.78 -8.73
N PHE A 1233 -31.42 2.44 -9.10
CA PHE A 1233 -31.13 1.35 -10.05
C PHE A 1233 -30.64 0.05 -9.41
N THR A 1234 -30.33 0.02 -8.12
CA THR A 1234 -29.80 -1.19 -7.47
C THR A 1234 -30.84 -1.93 -6.63
N ASP A 1235 -30.64 -3.23 -6.44
CA ASP A 1235 -31.41 -4.08 -5.51
C ASP A 1235 -30.85 -4.05 -4.07
N ASN A 1236 -29.92 -3.14 -3.77
CA ASN A 1236 -29.25 -3.04 -2.48
C ASN A 1236 -30.21 -2.49 -1.41
N ILE A 1237 -30.09 -2.99 -0.18
CA ILE A 1237 -30.92 -2.55 0.95
C ILE A 1237 -30.80 -1.05 1.25
N LEU A 1238 -29.66 -0.43 0.95
CA LEU A 1238 -29.38 0.99 1.19
C LEU A 1238 -29.70 1.90 -0.01
N ASP A 1239 -30.42 1.39 -1.02
CA ASP A 1239 -30.95 2.20 -2.11
C ASP A 1239 -32.39 2.67 -1.82
N TYR A 1240 -32.85 3.66 -2.58
CA TYR A 1240 -34.23 4.13 -2.65
C TYR A 1240 -34.98 3.57 -3.86
N SER A 1241 -34.49 2.48 -4.45
CA SER A 1241 -35.07 1.81 -5.61
C SER A 1241 -36.52 1.31 -5.41
N HIS A 1242 -36.99 1.21 -4.16
CA HIS A 1242 -38.42 1.01 -3.84
C HIS A 1242 -39.33 2.15 -4.36
N LYS A 1243 -38.80 3.36 -4.58
CA LYS A 1243 -39.53 4.49 -5.20
C LYS A 1243 -39.86 4.23 -6.68
N VAL A 1244 -39.18 3.28 -7.32
CA VAL A 1244 -39.38 2.86 -8.72
C VAL A 1244 -39.72 1.37 -8.83
N SER A 1245 -40.32 0.79 -7.78
CA SER A 1245 -40.81 -0.59 -7.75
C SER A 1245 -39.75 -1.69 -7.90
N ILE A 1246 -38.47 -1.40 -7.57
CA ILE A 1246 -37.44 -2.43 -7.43
C ILE A 1246 -37.38 -2.87 -5.97
N ASN A 1247 -37.47 -4.19 -5.75
CA ASN A 1247 -37.35 -4.78 -4.43
C ASN A 1247 -35.90 -4.75 -3.95
N ARG A 1248 -35.70 -4.32 -2.71
CA ARG A 1248 -34.39 -4.27 -2.07
C ARG A 1248 -34.12 -5.61 -1.38
N VAL A 1249 -33.25 -6.44 -1.97
CA VAL A 1249 -33.06 -7.85 -1.60
C VAL A 1249 -31.62 -8.24 -1.26
N SER A 1250 -30.63 -7.35 -1.50
CA SER A 1250 -29.23 -7.70 -1.41
C SER A 1250 -28.39 -6.76 -0.51
N LEU A 1251 -27.25 -7.28 -0.06
CA LEU A 1251 -26.13 -6.56 0.51
C LEU A 1251 -24.84 -6.94 -0.22
N TRP A 1252 -23.94 -5.97 -0.38
CA TRP A 1252 -22.61 -6.25 -0.94
C TRP A 1252 -21.66 -6.81 0.12
N ASN A 1253 -20.74 -7.66 -0.31
CA ASN A 1253 -19.73 -8.26 0.55
C ASN A 1253 -18.84 -7.19 1.22
N TRP A 1254 -18.53 -6.09 0.52
CA TRP A 1254 -17.76 -4.98 1.09
C TRP A 1254 -18.53 -4.22 2.19
N GLN A 1255 -19.86 -4.09 2.09
CA GLN A 1255 -20.68 -3.52 3.17
C GLN A 1255 -20.63 -4.42 4.42
N GLY A 1256 -20.66 -5.73 4.22
CA GLY A 1256 -20.50 -6.71 5.30
C GLY A 1256 -19.19 -6.57 6.08
N LYS A 1257 -18.07 -6.29 5.38
CA LYS A 1257 -16.77 -6.05 6.01
C LYS A 1257 -16.79 -4.84 6.95
N ILE A 1258 -17.44 -3.75 6.54
CA ILE A 1258 -17.61 -2.55 7.37
C ILE A 1258 -18.52 -2.86 8.56
N ALA A 1259 -19.67 -3.51 8.32
CA ALA A 1259 -20.65 -3.76 9.38
C ALA A 1259 -20.15 -4.67 10.51
N LYS A 1260 -19.24 -5.61 10.20
CA LYS A 1260 -18.61 -6.49 11.19
C LYS A 1260 -17.67 -5.76 12.15
N GLN A 1261 -17.06 -4.63 11.75
CA GLN A 1261 -16.15 -3.86 12.61
C GLN A 1261 -16.82 -3.34 13.89
N ALA A 1262 -18.14 -3.13 13.85
CA ALA A 1262 -18.97 -2.66 14.96
C ALA A 1262 -19.83 -3.78 15.59
N SER A 1263 -19.41 -5.05 15.48
CA SER A 1263 -20.17 -6.22 15.94
C SER A 1263 -19.36 -7.11 16.87
N GLU A 1264 -20.04 -7.84 17.76
CA GLU A 1264 -19.42 -8.84 18.65
C GLU A 1264 -19.32 -10.19 17.92
N ILE A 1265 -18.43 -11.11 18.32
CA ILE A 1265 -18.47 -12.50 17.81
C ILE A 1265 -19.78 -13.16 18.25
N GLU A 1266 -20.35 -14.06 17.45
CA GLU A 1266 -21.56 -14.80 17.85
C GLU A 1266 -21.32 -15.56 19.19
N PRO A 1267 -22.25 -15.43 20.16
CA PRO A 1267 -22.11 -16.02 21.50
C PRO A 1267 -22.05 -17.54 21.51
#